data_AF-O75161-F1
#
_entry.id   AF-O75161-F1
#
_cell.length_a   1.000
_cell.length_b   1.000
_cell.length_c   1.000
_cell.angle_alpha   90.00
_cell.angle_beta   90.00
_cell.angle_gamma   90.00
#
_symmetry.space_group_name_H-M   'P 1'
#
loop_
_entity.id
_entity.type
_entity.pdbx_description
1 polymer ?
#
loop_
_entity_poly.entity_id
_entity_poly.type
_entity_poly.pdbx_seq_one_letter_code
_entity_poly.pdbx_strand_id
1 'polypeptide(L)'
;MNDWHRIFTQNVLVPPHPQRARQPWKESTAFQCVLKWLDGPVIRQGVLEVLSEVECHLRVSFFDVTYRHFFGRTWKTTVKPTKRPPSRIVFNEPLYFHTSLNHPHIVAVVEVVAEGKKRDGSLQTLSCGFGILRIFSNQPDSPISASQDKRLRLYHGTPRALLHPLLQDPAEQNRHMTLIENCSLQYTLKPHPALEPAFHLLPENLLVSGLQQIPGLLPAHGESGDALRKPRLQKPITGHLDDLFFTLYPSLEKFEEELLELHVQDHFQEGCGPLDGGALEILERRLRVGVHNGLGFVQRPQVVVLVPEMDVALTRSASFSRKVVSSSKTSSGSQALVLRSRLRLPEMVGHPAFAVIFQLEYVFSSPAGVDGNAASVTSLSNLACMHMVRWAVWNPLLEADSGRVTLPLQGGIQPNPSHCLVYKVPSASMSSEEVKQVESGTLRFQFSLGSEEHLDAPTEPVSGPKVERRPSRKPPTSPSSPPAPVPRVLAAPQNSPVGPGLSISQLAASPRSPTQHCLARPTSQLPHGSQASPAQAQEFPLEAGISHLEADLSQTSLVLETSIAEQLQELPFTPLHAPIVVGTQTRSSAGQPSRASMVLLQSSGFPEILDANKQPAEAVSATEPVTFNPQKEESDCLQSNEMVLQFLAFSRVAQDCRGTSWPKTVYFTFQFYRFPPATTPRLQLVQLDEAGQPSSGALTHILVPVSRDGTFDAGSPGFQLRYMVGPGFLKPGERRCFARYLAVQTLQIDVWDGDSLLLIGSAAVQMKHLLRQGRPAVQASHELEVVATEYEQDNMVVSGDMLGFGRVKPIGVHSVVKGRLHLTLANVGHPCEQKVRGCSTLPPSRSRVISNDGASRFSGGSLLTTGSSRRKHVVQAQKLADVDSELAAMLLTHARQGKGPQDVSRESDATRRRKLERMRSVRLQEAGGDLGRRGTSVLAQQSVRTQHLRDLQVIAAYRERTKAESIASLLSLAITTEHTLHATLGVAEFFEFVLKNPHNTQHTVTVEIDNPELSVIVDSQEWRDFKGAAGLHTPVEEDMFHLRGSLAPQLYLRPHETAHVPFKFQSFSAGQLAMVQASPGLSNEKGMDAVSPWKSSAVPTKHAKVLFRASGGKPIAVLCLTVELQPHVVDQVFRFYHPELSFLKKAIRLPPWHTFPGAPVGMLGEDPPVHVRCSDPNVICETQNVGPGEPRDIFLKVASGPSPEIKDFFVIIYSDRWLATPTQTWQVYLHSLQRVDVSCVAGQLTRLSLVLRGTQTVRKVRAFTSHPQELKTDPKGVFVLPPRGVQDLHVGVRPLRAGSRFVHLNLVDVDCHQLVASWLVCLCCRQPLISKAFEIMLAAGEGKGVNKRITYTNPYPSRRTFHLHSDHPELLRFREDSFQVGGGETYTIGLQFAPSQRVGEEEILIYINDHEDKNEEAFCVKVIYQ
;
A
#
# COMPACT_ATOMS: atom_id res chain seq x y z
N MET A 1 -22.58 37.43 -32.82
CA MET A 1 -22.25 36.75 -31.54
C MET A 1 -23.40 36.70 -30.52
N ASN A 2 -24.36 37.65 -30.53
CA ASN A 2 -25.34 37.82 -29.44
C ASN A 2 -26.26 36.60 -29.21
N ASP A 3 -26.67 35.88 -30.25
CA ASP A 3 -27.58 34.74 -30.09
C ASP A 3 -26.95 33.57 -29.32
N TRP A 4 -25.67 33.28 -29.53
CA TRP A 4 -24.93 32.28 -28.74
C TRP A 4 -24.87 32.71 -27.27
N HIS A 5 -24.52 33.96 -26.97
CA HIS A 5 -24.46 34.48 -25.60
C HIS A 5 -25.83 34.46 -24.92
N ARG A 6 -26.90 34.80 -25.65
CA ARG A 6 -28.28 34.73 -25.15
C ARG A 6 -28.68 33.31 -24.79
N ILE A 7 -28.39 32.34 -25.66
CA ILE A 7 -28.71 30.92 -25.41
C ILE A 7 -27.86 30.37 -24.26
N PHE A 8 -26.55 30.64 -24.25
CA PHE A 8 -25.64 30.18 -23.20
C PHE A 8 -26.04 30.71 -21.82
N THR A 9 -26.17 32.03 -21.67
CA THR A 9 -26.57 32.67 -20.40
C THR A 9 -27.96 32.21 -19.93
N GLN A 10 -28.87 31.86 -20.85
CA GLN A 10 -30.17 31.28 -20.49
C GLN A 10 -30.08 29.83 -19.99
N ASN A 11 -29.08 29.05 -20.41
CA ASN A 11 -29.00 27.59 -20.17
C ASN A 11 -27.86 27.14 -19.25
N VAL A 12 -27.14 28.06 -18.59
CA VAL A 12 -26.12 27.76 -17.56
C VAL A 12 -26.63 26.70 -16.58
N LEU A 13 -25.87 25.61 -16.45
CA LEU A 13 -26.13 24.52 -15.52
C LEU A 13 -25.38 24.73 -14.19
N VAL A 14 -25.98 24.27 -13.09
CA VAL A 14 -25.26 23.99 -11.84
C VAL A 14 -24.72 22.55 -11.92
N PRO A 15 -23.40 22.31 -11.73
CA PRO A 15 -22.85 20.97 -11.80
C PRO A 15 -23.34 20.08 -10.64
N PRO A 16 -23.37 18.74 -10.79
CA PRO A 16 -23.56 17.81 -9.69
C PRO A 16 -22.50 18.00 -8.57
N HIS A 17 -22.78 17.49 -7.37
CA HIS A 17 -21.85 17.62 -6.24
C HIS A 17 -20.47 17.02 -6.58
N PRO A 18 -19.33 17.67 -6.26
CA PRO A 18 -18.01 17.21 -6.71
C PRO A 18 -17.65 15.77 -6.32
N GLN A 19 -18.22 15.25 -5.23
CA GLN A 19 -18.03 13.85 -4.82
C GLN A 19 -18.73 12.84 -5.75
N ARG A 20 -19.85 13.20 -6.42
CA ARG A 20 -20.44 12.39 -7.51
C ARG A 20 -19.57 12.41 -8.76
N ALA A 21 -19.02 13.57 -9.11
CA ALA A 21 -18.17 13.74 -10.30
C ALA A 21 -16.84 12.96 -10.24
N ARG A 22 -16.45 12.46 -9.05
CA ARG A 22 -15.31 11.55 -8.84
C ARG A 22 -15.65 10.06 -9.02
N GLN A 23 -16.92 9.69 -9.16
CA GLN A 23 -17.30 8.30 -9.42
C GLN A 23 -17.02 7.92 -10.89
N PRO A 24 -16.70 6.66 -11.20
CA PRO A 24 -16.38 6.23 -12.57
C PRO A 24 -17.58 6.47 -13.50
N TRP A 25 -17.31 7.02 -14.69
CA TRP A 25 -18.32 7.43 -15.65
C TRP A 25 -19.14 6.23 -16.15
N LYS A 26 -20.41 6.16 -15.71
CA LYS A 26 -21.41 5.22 -16.23
C LYS A 26 -22.04 5.79 -17.50
N GLU A 27 -22.60 4.92 -18.34
CA GLU A 27 -23.33 5.35 -19.53
C GLU A 27 -24.58 6.17 -19.17
N SER A 28 -24.85 7.21 -19.96
CA SER A 28 -25.91 8.19 -19.69
C SER A 28 -27.27 7.65 -20.17
N THR A 29 -28.21 7.43 -19.26
CA THR A 29 -29.55 6.92 -19.60
C THR A 29 -30.54 8.05 -19.89
N ALA A 30 -31.26 7.93 -21.01
CA ALA A 30 -32.28 8.88 -21.44
C ALA A 30 -33.66 8.59 -20.82
N PHE A 31 -34.38 9.65 -20.44
CA PHE A 31 -35.74 9.57 -19.89
C PHE A 31 -36.70 10.55 -20.56
N GLN A 32 -37.97 10.14 -20.66
CA GLN A 32 -39.10 11.03 -20.91
C GLN A 32 -40.00 11.04 -19.67
N CYS A 33 -40.24 12.24 -19.14
CA CYS A 33 -41.22 12.52 -18.09
C CYS A 33 -42.34 13.39 -18.66
N VAL A 34 -43.61 13.02 -18.49
CA VAL A 34 -44.74 13.87 -18.90
C VAL A 34 -45.57 14.21 -17.67
N LEU A 35 -45.65 15.51 -17.35
CA LEU A 35 -46.47 16.02 -16.25
C LEU A 35 -47.87 16.31 -16.81
N LYS A 36 -48.84 15.43 -16.52
CA LYS A 36 -50.14 15.42 -17.20
C LYS A 36 -51.07 16.49 -16.64
N TRP A 37 -51.54 16.33 -15.41
CA TRP A 37 -52.43 17.28 -14.76
C TRP A 37 -52.31 17.23 -13.24
N LEU A 38 -52.61 18.37 -12.62
CA LEU A 38 -52.66 18.59 -11.19
C LEU A 38 -54.11 18.47 -10.73
N ASP A 39 -54.41 17.47 -9.90
CA ASP A 39 -55.71 17.28 -9.24
C ASP A 39 -55.67 17.92 -7.83
N GLY A 40 -56.72 18.67 -7.46
CA GLY A 40 -56.95 19.17 -6.10
C GLY A 40 -56.77 20.69 -5.89
N PRO A 41 -57.31 21.26 -4.78
CA PRO A 41 -57.33 22.70 -4.51
C PRO A 41 -56.01 23.23 -3.92
N VAL A 42 -54.93 23.20 -4.72
CA VAL A 42 -53.56 23.52 -4.25
C VAL A 42 -53.37 25.02 -3.91
N ILE A 43 -54.08 25.92 -4.60
CA ILE A 43 -53.97 27.37 -4.38
C ILE A 43 -54.87 27.78 -3.21
N ARG A 44 -54.26 28.12 -2.06
CA ARG A 44 -54.99 28.60 -0.86
C ARG A 44 -55.79 29.86 -1.18
N GLN A 45 -57.03 29.93 -0.67
CA GLN A 45 -58.01 30.96 -1.04
C GLN A 45 -57.51 32.42 -0.82
N GLY A 46 -56.81 32.69 0.28
CA GLY A 46 -56.20 34.01 0.54
C GLY A 46 -55.08 34.43 -0.43
N VAL A 47 -54.57 33.54 -1.29
CA VAL A 47 -53.66 33.92 -2.38
C VAL A 47 -54.43 34.58 -3.53
N LEU A 48 -55.66 34.13 -3.80
CA LEU A 48 -56.56 34.73 -4.81
C LEU A 48 -57.10 36.12 -4.39
N GLU A 49 -57.01 36.48 -3.11
CA GLU A 49 -57.46 37.78 -2.58
C GLU A 49 -56.38 38.88 -2.67
N VAL A 50 -55.11 38.47 -2.78
CA VAL A 50 -53.93 39.35 -2.83
C VAL A 50 -53.44 39.57 -4.26
N LEU A 51 -53.59 38.59 -5.14
CA LEU A 51 -53.07 38.61 -6.51
C LEU A 51 -54.17 38.66 -7.58
N SER A 52 -54.04 39.62 -8.50
CA SER A 52 -54.77 39.69 -9.75
C SER A 52 -54.13 38.78 -10.79
N GLU A 53 -54.96 38.25 -11.71
CA GLU A 53 -54.52 37.43 -12.85
C GLU A 53 -53.67 36.21 -12.45
N VAL A 54 -54.14 35.45 -11.45
CA VAL A 54 -53.42 34.27 -10.94
C VAL A 54 -53.25 33.20 -12.03
N GLU A 55 -52.00 32.84 -12.23
CA GLU A 55 -51.47 31.98 -13.26
C GLU A 55 -50.62 30.87 -12.60
N CYS A 56 -50.68 29.65 -13.13
CA CYS A 56 -50.07 28.48 -12.50
C CYS A 56 -49.11 27.74 -13.44
N HIS A 57 -47.92 27.40 -12.96
CA HIS A 57 -46.91 26.60 -13.66
C HIS A 57 -46.23 25.63 -12.69
N LEU A 58 -45.57 24.62 -13.27
CA LEU A 58 -44.72 23.70 -12.53
C LEU A 58 -43.26 24.05 -12.79
N ARG A 59 -42.44 23.95 -11.76
CA ARG A 59 -40.98 24.05 -11.87
C ARG A 59 -40.34 22.73 -11.49
N VAL A 60 -39.33 22.29 -12.23
CA VAL A 60 -38.67 20.97 -12.02
C VAL A 60 -37.17 21.16 -11.89
N SER A 61 -36.56 20.62 -10.84
CA SER A 61 -35.12 20.71 -10.55
C SER A 61 -34.57 19.35 -10.12
N PHE A 62 -33.30 19.03 -10.41
CA PHE A 62 -32.65 17.86 -9.82
C PHE A 62 -32.07 18.16 -8.44
N PHE A 63 -32.11 17.17 -7.57
CA PHE A 63 -31.60 17.24 -6.21
C PHE A 63 -30.92 15.92 -5.83
N ASP A 64 -29.72 16.03 -5.25
CA ASP A 64 -29.02 14.91 -4.62
C ASP A 64 -29.31 14.92 -3.12
N VAL A 65 -30.10 13.94 -2.65
CA VAL A 65 -30.53 13.88 -1.25
C VAL A 65 -29.34 13.57 -0.32
N THR A 66 -28.30 12.86 -0.78
CA THR A 66 -27.12 12.55 0.04
C THR A 66 -26.32 13.81 0.38
N TYR A 67 -26.08 14.67 -0.61
CA TYR A 67 -25.25 15.87 -0.46
C TYR A 67 -26.07 17.16 -0.33
N ARG A 68 -27.40 17.05 -0.20
CA ARG A 68 -28.37 18.15 -0.12
C ARG A 68 -28.15 19.23 -1.20
N HIS A 69 -27.79 18.81 -2.41
CA HIS A 69 -27.33 19.70 -3.48
C HIS A 69 -28.32 19.74 -4.64
N PHE A 70 -28.79 20.95 -5.01
CA PHE A 70 -29.57 21.15 -6.23
C PHE A 70 -28.64 21.34 -7.44
N PHE A 71 -28.91 20.61 -8.53
CA PHE A 71 -28.06 20.64 -9.72
C PHE A 71 -28.88 20.61 -11.03
N GLY A 72 -28.17 20.72 -12.16
CA GLY A 72 -28.77 20.92 -13.47
C GLY A 72 -29.31 22.34 -13.61
N ARG A 73 -30.50 22.48 -14.21
CA ARG A 73 -31.21 23.75 -14.37
C ARG A 73 -32.69 23.56 -14.10
N THR A 74 -33.28 24.47 -13.32
CA THR A 74 -34.72 24.48 -13.04
C THR A 74 -35.51 24.76 -14.32
N TRP A 75 -36.19 23.74 -14.83
CA TRP A 75 -37.14 23.87 -15.93
C TRP A 75 -38.49 24.42 -15.44
N LYS A 76 -39.27 25.02 -16.35
CA LYS A 76 -40.61 25.58 -16.07
C LYS A 76 -41.58 25.16 -17.20
N THR A 77 -42.79 24.73 -16.86
CA THR A 77 -43.86 24.51 -17.84
C THR A 77 -44.29 25.83 -18.49
N THR A 78 -45.05 25.76 -19.60
CA THR A 78 -45.89 26.90 -19.97
C THR A 78 -46.88 27.22 -18.86
N VAL A 79 -47.22 28.51 -18.75
CA VAL A 79 -48.07 29.05 -17.69
C VAL A 79 -49.55 28.85 -18.06
N LYS A 80 -50.37 28.40 -17.11
CA LYS A 80 -51.81 28.14 -17.30
C LYS A 80 -52.65 29.12 -16.46
N PRO A 81 -53.56 29.91 -17.06
CA PRO A 81 -54.36 30.89 -16.31
C PRO A 81 -55.45 30.21 -15.45
N THR A 82 -55.44 30.47 -14.14
CA THR A 82 -56.36 29.84 -13.18
C THR A 82 -57.57 30.72 -12.85
N LYS A 83 -58.56 30.74 -13.75
CA LYS A 83 -59.80 31.53 -13.60
C LYS A 83 -60.90 30.78 -12.82
N ARG A 84 -60.94 31.00 -11.49
CA ARG A 84 -61.72 30.23 -10.48
C ARG A 84 -61.16 28.80 -10.32
N PRO A 85 -61.20 28.19 -9.12
CA PRO A 85 -60.47 26.94 -8.85
C PRO A 85 -61.03 25.78 -9.69
N PRO A 86 -60.31 25.27 -10.70
CA PRO A 86 -60.69 24.05 -11.38
C PRO A 86 -60.24 22.88 -10.50
N SER A 87 -61.02 21.80 -10.42
CA SER A 87 -60.61 20.59 -9.70
C SER A 87 -59.37 19.91 -10.32
N ARG A 88 -59.04 20.27 -11.58
CA ARG A 88 -57.93 19.76 -12.38
C ARG A 88 -57.29 20.85 -13.26
N ILE A 89 -55.98 21.04 -13.18
CA ILE A 89 -55.20 21.90 -14.08
C ILE A 89 -54.34 21.02 -15.00
N VAL A 90 -54.52 21.13 -16.32
CA VAL A 90 -53.80 20.29 -17.31
C VAL A 90 -52.56 21.01 -17.84
N PHE A 91 -51.41 20.33 -17.80
CA PHE A 91 -50.15 20.79 -18.37
C PHE A 91 -49.80 20.01 -19.63
N ASN A 92 -49.69 18.68 -19.50
CA ASN A 92 -49.43 17.69 -20.54
C ASN A 92 -48.20 17.98 -21.42
N GLU A 93 -47.17 18.57 -20.84
CA GLU A 93 -45.90 18.88 -21.52
C GLU A 93 -44.88 17.75 -21.33
N PRO A 94 -44.25 17.25 -22.43
CA PRO A 94 -43.19 16.26 -22.34
C PRO A 94 -41.85 16.94 -22.02
N LEU A 95 -41.23 16.47 -20.94
CA LEU A 95 -39.92 16.84 -20.46
C LEU A 95 -38.94 15.70 -20.73
N TYR A 96 -37.80 16.01 -21.33
CA TYR A 96 -36.74 15.06 -21.66
C TYR A 96 -35.44 15.43 -20.95
N PHE A 97 -34.66 14.41 -20.59
CA PHE A 97 -33.32 14.55 -20.02
C PHE A 97 -32.52 13.25 -20.16
N HIS A 98 -31.23 13.31 -19.89
CA HIS A 98 -30.39 12.13 -19.68
C HIS A 98 -29.38 12.39 -18.56
N THR A 99 -28.95 11.31 -17.90
CA THR A 99 -28.02 11.36 -16.76
C THR A 99 -27.22 10.07 -16.62
N SER A 100 -25.96 10.18 -16.22
CA SER A 100 -25.10 9.07 -15.79
C SER A 100 -25.24 8.76 -14.29
N LEU A 101 -25.91 9.63 -13.54
CA LEU A 101 -26.07 9.58 -12.07
C LEU A 101 -27.16 8.59 -11.65
N ASN A 102 -27.02 7.33 -12.10
CA ASN A 102 -27.94 6.23 -11.84
C ASN A 102 -27.82 5.77 -10.38
N HIS A 103 -28.41 6.54 -9.46
CA HIS A 103 -28.30 6.40 -8.02
C HIS A 103 -29.62 6.80 -7.32
N PRO A 104 -30.16 6.03 -6.37
CA PRO A 104 -31.53 6.21 -5.86
C PRO A 104 -31.79 7.51 -5.08
N HIS A 105 -30.76 8.12 -4.48
CA HIS A 105 -30.85 9.43 -3.85
C HIS A 105 -30.84 10.61 -4.85
N ILE A 106 -30.83 10.37 -6.16
CA ILE A 106 -31.01 11.39 -7.19
C ILE A 106 -32.49 11.48 -7.54
N VAL A 107 -33.10 12.64 -7.26
CA VAL A 107 -34.54 12.87 -7.41
C VAL A 107 -34.82 14.14 -8.22
N ALA A 108 -35.96 14.18 -8.90
CA ALA A 108 -36.50 15.40 -9.48
C ALA A 108 -37.53 15.99 -8.50
N VAL A 109 -37.33 17.24 -8.09
CA VAL A 109 -38.28 17.96 -7.24
C VAL A 109 -39.20 18.80 -8.12
N VAL A 110 -40.51 18.66 -7.94
CA VAL A 110 -41.54 19.38 -8.72
C VAL A 110 -42.26 20.38 -7.82
N GLU A 111 -42.01 21.67 -8.02
CA GLU A 111 -42.67 22.78 -7.32
C GLU A 111 -43.91 23.23 -8.12
N VAL A 112 -45.06 23.36 -7.45
CA VAL A 112 -46.26 24.02 -7.99
C VAL A 112 -46.19 25.50 -7.60
N VAL A 113 -46.17 26.40 -8.58
CA VAL A 113 -46.05 27.83 -8.34
C VAL A 113 -47.24 28.58 -8.93
N ALA A 114 -47.79 29.49 -8.14
CA ALA A 114 -48.66 30.55 -8.61
C ALA A 114 -47.84 31.82 -8.88
N GLU A 115 -47.94 32.36 -10.08
CA GLU A 115 -47.47 33.69 -10.46
C GLU A 115 -48.70 34.60 -10.65
N GLY A 116 -48.58 35.87 -10.28
CA GLY A 116 -49.68 36.83 -10.35
C GLY A 116 -49.24 38.24 -10.02
N LYS A 117 -50.08 39.23 -10.33
CA LYS A 117 -49.77 40.65 -10.12
C LYS A 117 -50.36 41.11 -8.79
N LYS A 118 -49.54 41.71 -7.93
CA LYS A 118 -50.03 42.48 -6.78
C LYS A 118 -50.81 43.71 -7.24
N ARG A 119 -51.50 44.36 -6.30
CA ARG A 119 -52.15 45.67 -6.49
C ARG A 119 -51.19 46.82 -6.84
N ASP A 120 -49.89 46.64 -6.62
CA ASP A 120 -48.82 47.57 -7.01
C ASP A 120 -48.26 47.32 -8.43
N GLY A 121 -48.78 46.32 -9.14
CA GLY A 121 -48.32 45.93 -10.49
C GLY A 121 -47.09 45.02 -10.52
N SER A 122 -46.43 44.78 -9.39
CA SER A 122 -45.30 43.84 -9.33
C SER A 122 -45.75 42.38 -9.46
N LEU A 123 -44.97 41.61 -10.22
CA LEU A 123 -45.13 40.16 -10.34
C LEU A 123 -44.63 39.48 -9.06
N GLN A 124 -45.50 38.74 -8.39
CA GLN A 124 -45.17 37.93 -7.24
C GLN A 124 -45.29 36.44 -7.59
N THR A 125 -44.25 35.67 -7.25
CA THR A 125 -44.21 34.21 -7.42
C THR A 125 -44.36 33.54 -6.04
N LEU A 126 -45.29 32.61 -5.90
CA LEU A 126 -45.58 31.90 -4.63
C LEU A 126 -45.60 30.38 -4.86
N SER A 127 -44.82 29.62 -4.11
CA SER A 127 -44.99 28.17 -4.04
C SER A 127 -46.32 27.83 -3.36
N CYS A 128 -47.11 26.96 -4.00
CA CYS A 128 -48.31 26.38 -3.40
C CYS A 128 -48.02 25.00 -2.78
N GLY A 129 -46.91 24.36 -3.16
CA GLY A 129 -46.44 23.08 -2.63
C GLY A 129 -45.43 22.42 -3.56
N PHE A 130 -44.77 21.34 -3.10
CA PHE A 130 -43.79 20.60 -3.92
C PHE A 130 -43.89 19.08 -3.71
N GLY A 131 -43.48 18.29 -4.70
CA GLY A 131 -43.43 16.82 -4.65
C GLY A 131 -42.06 16.28 -5.03
N ILE A 132 -41.72 15.08 -4.55
CA ILE A 132 -40.43 14.41 -4.78
C ILE A 132 -40.62 13.24 -5.75
N LEU A 133 -40.09 13.36 -6.96
CA LEU A 133 -40.17 12.35 -8.01
C LEU A 133 -38.86 11.55 -8.03
N ARG A 134 -38.87 10.37 -7.40
CA ARG A 134 -37.76 9.41 -7.44
C ARG A 134 -37.63 8.84 -8.85
N ILE A 135 -36.50 9.10 -9.49
CA ILE A 135 -36.21 8.70 -10.88
C ILE A 135 -35.80 7.22 -10.93
N PHE A 136 -35.00 6.80 -9.95
CA PHE A 136 -34.48 5.45 -9.78
C PHE A 136 -35.11 4.76 -8.56
N SER A 137 -35.16 3.43 -8.56
CA SER A 137 -35.82 2.63 -7.51
C SER A 137 -34.96 1.46 -7.06
N ASN A 138 -34.92 1.19 -5.74
CA ASN A 138 -34.05 0.15 -5.15
C ASN A 138 -34.50 -1.30 -5.41
N GLN A 139 -35.69 -1.53 -5.96
CA GLN A 139 -36.19 -2.89 -6.21
C GLN A 139 -35.86 -3.32 -7.65
N PRO A 140 -35.05 -4.38 -7.87
CA PRO A 140 -34.71 -4.85 -9.22
C PRO A 140 -35.88 -5.58 -9.90
N ASP A 141 -36.73 -6.27 -9.13
CA ASP A 141 -37.68 -7.28 -9.65
C ASP A 141 -39.12 -6.79 -9.87
N SER A 142 -39.31 -5.52 -10.24
CA SER A 142 -40.57 -5.07 -10.81
C SER A 142 -40.42 -4.87 -12.32
N PRO A 143 -41.09 -5.64 -13.19
CA PRO A 143 -40.96 -5.46 -14.63
C PRO A 143 -41.47 -4.07 -15.02
N ILE A 144 -40.78 -3.42 -15.97
CA ILE A 144 -41.09 -2.06 -16.47
C ILE A 144 -42.43 -2.09 -17.23
N SER A 145 -43.50 -2.11 -16.45
CA SER A 145 -44.86 -2.35 -16.90
C SER A 145 -45.36 -1.12 -17.66
N ALA A 146 -45.79 -1.35 -18.90
CA ALA A 146 -45.89 -0.30 -19.91
C ALA A 146 -46.78 0.88 -19.48
N SER A 147 -46.18 2.07 -19.44
CA SER A 147 -46.87 3.37 -19.48
C SER A 147 -48.03 3.58 -18.50
N GLN A 148 -47.91 3.10 -17.26
CA GLN A 148 -48.88 3.43 -16.20
C GLN A 148 -48.66 4.83 -15.63
N ASP A 149 -49.76 5.56 -15.40
CA ASP A 149 -49.78 6.89 -14.82
C ASP A 149 -49.52 6.82 -13.31
N LYS A 150 -48.46 7.50 -12.85
CA LYS A 150 -48.06 7.58 -11.44
C LYS A 150 -48.63 8.86 -10.81
N ARG A 151 -49.03 8.78 -9.55
CA ARG A 151 -49.62 9.90 -8.78
C ARG A 151 -48.60 10.45 -7.77
N LEU A 152 -48.03 11.61 -8.06
CA LEU A 152 -47.11 12.32 -7.17
C LEU A 152 -47.88 13.02 -6.05
N ARG A 153 -47.41 12.83 -4.81
CA ARG A 153 -47.90 13.54 -3.61
C ARG A 153 -47.24 14.91 -3.51
N LEU A 154 -47.96 15.89 -2.96
CA LEU A 154 -47.47 17.24 -2.74
C LEU A 154 -47.43 17.58 -1.26
N TYR A 155 -46.42 18.34 -0.85
CA TYR A 155 -46.15 18.78 0.51
C TYR A 155 -46.18 20.31 0.58
N HIS A 156 -46.58 20.87 1.71
CA HIS A 156 -46.56 22.32 1.93
C HIS A 156 -45.12 22.87 2.07
N GLY A 157 -44.94 24.13 1.65
CA GLY A 157 -43.66 24.84 1.77
C GLY A 157 -43.00 25.11 0.42
N THR A 158 -41.67 25.10 0.40
CA THR A 158 -40.84 25.30 -0.81
C THR A 158 -39.78 24.20 -0.87
N PRO A 159 -39.24 23.85 -2.06
CA PRO A 159 -38.13 22.91 -2.21
C PRO A 159 -36.90 23.21 -1.34
N ARG A 160 -36.70 24.48 -0.94
CA ARG A 160 -35.62 24.90 -0.03
C ARG A 160 -35.66 24.18 1.32
N ALA A 161 -36.81 23.63 1.73
CA ALA A 161 -36.91 22.82 2.94
C ALA A 161 -35.99 21.59 2.91
N LEU A 162 -35.73 21.01 1.73
CA LEU A 162 -34.87 19.84 1.53
C LEU A 162 -33.39 20.10 1.88
N LEU A 163 -32.98 21.36 1.98
CA LEU A 163 -31.64 21.76 2.45
C LEU A 163 -31.49 21.67 3.97
N HIS A 164 -32.58 21.46 4.72
CA HIS A 164 -32.55 21.50 6.18
C HIS A 164 -31.89 20.24 6.78
N PRO A 165 -30.94 20.34 7.72
CA PRO A 165 -30.20 19.19 8.25
C PRO A 165 -31.04 18.08 8.92
N LEU A 166 -32.28 18.39 9.34
CA LEU A 166 -33.21 17.41 9.93
C LEU A 166 -34.11 16.69 8.91
N LEU A 167 -34.03 17.00 7.61
CA LEU A 167 -34.68 16.20 6.58
C LEU A 167 -33.69 15.15 6.07
N GLN A 168 -34.10 13.89 6.18
CA GLN A 168 -33.32 12.67 5.96
C GLN A 168 -34.06 11.79 4.94
N ASP A 169 -33.36 10.98 4.14
CA ASP A 169 -34.00 10.11 3.15
C ASP A 169 -34.61 8.85 3.80
N PRO A 170 -35.87 8.46 3.51
CA PRO A 170 -36.85 9.10 2.64
C PRO A 170 -37.51 10.34 3.28
N ALA A 171 -37.27 11.53 2.70
CA ALA A 171 -37.80 12.80 3.23
C ALA A 171 -39.34 12.81 3.32
N GLU A 172 -40.00 12.05 2.46
CA GLU A 172 -41.45 11.82 2.42
C GLU A 172 -42.06 11.26 3.74
N GLN A 173 -41.23 10.63 4.59
CA GLN A 173 -41.64 10.03 5.87
C GLN A 173 -41.28 10.91 7.08
N ASN A 174 -40.61 12.06 6.87
CA ASN A 174 -40.13 12.90 7.96
C ASN A 174 -41.28 13.67 8.64
N ARG A 175 -41.27 13.73 9.98
CA ARG A 175 -42.33 14.38 10.80
C ARG A 175 -42.53 15.87 10.49
N HIS A 176 -41.54 16.54 9.90
CA HIS A 176 -41.62 17.96 9.54
C HIS A 176 -42.22 18.20 8.14
N MET A 177 -42.43 17.16 7.33
CA MET A 177 -43.07 17.26 6.01
C MET A 177 -44.59 17.13 6.14
N THR A 178 -45.33 18.19 5.82
CA THR A 178 -46.79 18.22 5.88
C THR A 178 -47.42 17.97 4.51
N LEU A 179 -48.12 16.85 4.36
CA LEU A 179 -48.80 16.44 3.13
C LEU A 179 -49.98 17.39 2.83
N ILE A 180 -50.15 17.78 1.56
CA ILE A 180 -51.35 18.50 1.12
C ILE A 180 -52.43 17.49 0.78
N GLU A 181 -53.40 17.33 1.69
CA GLU A 181 -54.51 16.40 1.49
C GLU A 181 -55.30 16.70 0.21
N ASN A 182 -55.78 15.63 -0.43
CA ASN A 182 -56.53 15.64 -1.70
C ASN A 182 -55.82 16.29 -2.91
N CYS A 183 -54.55 16.71 -2.78
CA CYS A 183 -53.78 17.37 -3.84
C CYS A 183 -52.67 16.45 -4.39
N SER A 184 -52.55 16.37 -5.71
CA SER A 184 -51.62 15.45 -6.37
C SER A 184 -51.38 15.76 -7.85
N LEU A 185 -50.16 15.56 -8.32
CA LEU A 185 -49.80 15.69 -9.74
C LEU A 185 -49.73 14.32 -10.41
N GLN A 186 -50.45 14.10 -11.50
CA GLN A 186 -50.33 12.88 -12.30
C GLN A 186 -49.20 13.01 -13.32
N TYR A 187 -48.32 12.02 -13.40
CA TYR A 187 -47.16 12.00 -14.28
C TYR A 187 -46.90 10.61 -14.88
N THR A 188 -46.13 10.57 -15.96
CA THR A 188 -45.50 9.33 -16.45
C THR A 188 -44.00 9.54 -16.55
N LEU A 189 -43.22 8.55 -16.14
CA LEU A 189 -41.77 8.50 -16.32
C LEU A 189 -41.41 7.17 -16.98
N LYS A 190 -40.57 7.21 -18.02
CA LYS A 190 -40.05 6.03 -18.71
C LYS A 190 -38.67 6.31 -19.31
N PRO A 191 -37.83 5.29 -19.55
CA PRO A 191 -36.68 5.40 -20.43
C PRO A 191 -37.11 5.84 -21.84
N HIS A 192 -36.24 6.58 -22.54
CA HIS A 192 -36.48 7.08 -23.90
C HIS A 192 -35.20 7.01 -24.76
N PRO A 193 -34.72 5.80 -25.11
CA PRO A 193 -33.45 5.60 -25.82
C PRO A 193 -33.39 6.28 -27.20
N ALA A 194 -34.52 6.64 -27.79
CA ALA A 194 -34.56 7.42 -29.03
C ALA A 194 -33.92 8.83 -28.92
N LEU A 195 -33.56 9.29 -27.72
CA LEU A 195 -32.79 10.52 -27.49
C LEU A 195 -31.27 10.33 -27.62
N GLU A 196 -30.75 9.10 -27.50
CA GLU A 196 -29.30 8.78 -27.47
C GLU A 196 -28.52 9.39 -28.66
N PRO A 197 -29.00 9.36 -29.91
CA PRO A 197 -28.29 10.00 -31.03
C PRO A 197 -28.11 11.51 -30.88
N ALA A 198 -28.88 12.18 -30.03
CA ALA A 198 -28.84 13.62 -29.78
C ALA A 198 -28.09 14.01 -28.49
N PHE A 199 -27.48 13.08 -27.76
CA PHE A 199 -26.69 13.39 -26.55
C PHE A 199 -25.53 14.38 -26.82
N HIS A 200 -24.93 14.34 -28.01
CA HIS A 200 -23.89 15.31 -28.40
C HIS A 200 -24.42 16.75 -28.55
N LEU A 201 -25.74 16.98 -28.59
CA LEU A 201 -26.37 18.30 -28.65
C LEU A 201 -26.97 18.77 -27.32
N LEU A 202 -27.02 17.91 -26.31
CA LEU A 202 -27.66 18.16 -25.03
C LEU A 202 -26.66 17.90 -23.88
N PRO A 203 -26.35 18.89 -23.03
CA PRO A 203 -25.52 18.66 -21.87
C PRO A 203 -26.26 17.79 -20.84
N GLU A 204 -25.53 16.89 -20.20
CA GLU A 204 -26.09 15.97 -19.21
C GLU A 204 -26.76 16.72 -18.04
N ASN A 205 -27.87 16.19 -17.53
CA ASN A 205 -28.66 16.77 -16.44
C ASN A 205 -29.36 18.12 -16.79
N LEU A 206 -29.44 18.48 -18.08
CA LEU A 206 -30.35 19.51 -18.57
C LEU A 206 -31.76 18.95 -18.77
N LEU A 207 -32.74 19.68 -18.23
CA LEU A 207 -34.17 19.44 -18.40
C LEU A 207 -34.69 20.26 -19.61
N VAL A 208 -35.13 19.60 -20.68
CA VAL A 208 -35.63 20.24 -21.92
C VAL A 208 -37.06 19.84 -22.28
N SER A 209 -37.89 20.80 -22.68
CA SER A 209 -39.23 20.52 -23.21
C SER A 209 -39.15 20.00 -24.65
N GLY A 210 -40.04 19.09 -25.05
CA GLY A 210 -40.20 18.68 -26.45
C GLY A 210 -40.49 19.85 -27.41
N LEU A 211 -41.05 20.95 -26.91
CA LEU A 211 -41.33 22.18 -27.66
C LEU A 211 -40.13 23.14 -27.74
N GLN A 212 -39.03 22.87 -27.03
CA GLN A 212 -37.84 23.71 -27.03
C GLN A 212 -37.00 23.44 -28.29
N GLN A 213 -36.67 24.49 -29.04
CA GLN A 213 -35.75 24.38 -30.17
C GLN A 213 -34.33 24.09 -29.66
N ILE A 214 -33.76 22.96 -30.07
CA ILE A 214 -32.40 22.54 -29.73
C ILE A 214 -31.49 22.77 -30.94
N PRO A 215 -30.44 23.62 -30.82
CA PRO A 215 -29.47 23.84 -31.87
C PRO A 215 -28.88 22.54 -32.43
N GLY A 216 -29.05 22.31 -33.74
CA GLY A 216 -28.56 21.12 -34.46
C GLY A 216 -29.63 20.07 -34.75
N LEU A 217 -30.83 20.19 -34.18
CA LEU A 217 -31.99 19.38 -34.56
C LEU A 217 -32.81 20.06 -35.66
N LEU A 218 -33.28 19.25 -36.61
CA LEU A 218 -34.28 19.66 -37.59
C LEU A 218 -35.68 19.70 -36.92
N PRO A 219 -36.58 20.60 -37.36
CA PRO A 219 -37.95 20.67 -36.84
C PRO A 219 -38.73 19.35 -36.95
N ALA A 220 -39.68 19.15 -36.03
CA ALA A 220 -40.55 18.00 -36.02
C ALA A 220 -41.46 17.95 -37.28
N HIS A 221 -41.53 16.80 -37.93
CA HIS A 221 -42.54 16.53 -38.96
C HIS A 221 -43.77 15.89 -38.32
N GLY A 222 -44.82 16.69 -38.10
CA GLY A 222 -46.12 16.23 -37.60
C GLY A 222 -46.78 17.25 -36.66
N GLU A 223 -48.06 17.02 -36.36
CA GLU A 223 -48.92 17.96 -35.62
C GLU A 223 -48.48 18.20 -34.16
N SER A 224 -47.71 17.30 -33.56
CA SER A 224 -47.38 17.37 -32.14
C SER A 224 -46.28 18.37 -31.75
N GLY A 225 -45.56 18.97 -32.72
CA GLY A 225 -44.47 19.93 -32.50
C GLY A 225 -43.18 19.38 -31.84
N ASP A 226 -43.29 18.30 -31.07
CA ASP A 226 -42.22 17.67 -30.29
C ASP A 226 -41.11 17.07 -31.19
N ALA A 227 -39.95 17.72 -31.20
CA ALA A 227 -38.77 17.28 -31.96
C ALA A 227 -37.95 16.19 -31.23
N LEU A 228 -38.04 16.12 -29.89
CA LEU A 228 -37.27 15.19 -29.06
C LEU A 228 -37.90 13.80 -28.96
N ARG A 229 -39.17 13.67 -29.35
CA ARG A 229 -39.85 12.37 -29.48
C ARG A 229 -39.19 11.44 -30.50
N LYS A 230 -38.64 12.00 -31.58
CA LYS A 230 -37.83 11.31 -32.62
C LYS A 230 -36.85 12.33 -33.24
N PRO A 231 -35.71 12.62 -32.59
CA PRO A 231 -34.78 13.65 -33.05
C PRO A 231 -34.23 13.34 -34.44
N ARG A 232 -34.09 14.39 -35.26
CA ARG A 232 -33.47 14.34 -36.58
C ARG A 232 -32.30 15.33 -36.59
N LEU A 233 -31.08 14.82 -36.73
CA LEU A 233 -29.87 15.63 -36.76
C LEU A 233 -29.77 16.38 -38.10
N GLN A 234 -29.29 17.63 -38.08
CA GLN A 234 -28.87 18.36 -39.28
C GLN A 234 -27.51 17.81 -39.78
N LYS A 235 -27.23 17.82 -41.10
CA LYS A 235 -25.96 17.27 -41.62
C LYS A 235 -24.75 18.03 -41.03
N PRO A 236 -23.77 17.34 -40.41
CA PRO A 236 -22.54 17.96 -39.94
C PRO A 236 -21.60 18.34 -41.09
N ILE A 237 -20.71 19.28 -40.81
CA ILE A 237 -19.64 19.80 -41.68
C ILE A 237 -18.33 19.75 -40.87
N THR A 238 -17.19 19.56 -41.55
CA THR A 238 -15.86 19.70 -40.91
C THR A 238 -15.28 21.07 -41.22
N GLY A 239 -14.91 21.82 -40.18
CA GLY A 239 -14.07 23.01 -40.30
C GLY A 239 -12.60 22.71 -40.00
N HIS A 240 -11.71 23.58 -40.45
CA HIS A 240 -10.28 23.55 -40.16
C HIS A 240 -9.79 24.93 -39.71
N LEU A 241 -8.90 24.95 -38.72
CA LEU A 241 -8.21 26.15 -38.26
C LEU A 241 -6.70 26.00 -38.53
N ASP A 242 -6.14 27.02 -39.15
CA ASP A 242 -4.73 27.15 -39.53
C ASP A 242 -4.18 28.48 -38.98
N ASP A 243 -2.85 28.67 -38.95
CA ASP A 243 -2.18 29.91 -38.54
C ASP A 243 -2.67 30.52 -37.20
N LEU A 244 -2.76 29.72 -36.14
CA LEU A 244 -3.25 30.17 -34.83
C LEU A 244 -2.16 30.92 -34.02
N PHE A 245 -2.36 32.24 -33.83
CA PHE A 245 -1.51 33.14 -33.03
C PHE A 245 -2.31 33.78 -31.88
N PHE A 246 -1.78 33.70 -30.66
CA PHE A 246 -2.26 34.44 -29.49
C PHE A 246 -1.26 35.56 -29.15
N THR A 247 -1.75 36.79 -28.97
CA THR A 247 -0.96 37.95 -28.51
C THR A 247 -1.54 38.47 -27.19
N LEU A 248 -0.69 38.67 -26.19
CA LEU A 248 -1.07 39.08 -24.83
C LEU A 248 -0.47 40.45 -24.51
N TYR A 249 -1.28 41.31 -23.89
CA TYR A 249 -0.91 42.67 -23.51
C TYR A 249 -0.39 42.72 -22.06
N PRO A 250 0.63 43.54 -21.73
CA PRO A 250 1.35 44.47 -22.62
C PRO A 250 2.39 43.78 -23.52
N SER A 251 2.82 42.58 -23.16
CA SER A 251 3.71 41.69 -23.91
C SER A 251 3.66 40.31 -23.26
N LEU A 252 3.91 39.23 -24.00
CA LEU A 252 3.88 37.86 -23.46
C LEU A 252 4.71 37.71 -22.18
N GLU A 253 5.95 38.19 -22.18
CA GLU A 253 6.89 38.10 -21.06
C GLU A 253 6.32 38.77 -19.78
N LYS A 254 6.02 40.06 -19.85
CA LYS A 254 5.42 40.82 -18.71
C LYS A 254 4.06 40.31 -18.26
N PHE A 255 3.29 39.71 -19.16
CA PHE A 255 2.00 39.12 -18.82
C PHE A 255 2.19 37.83 -18.00
N GLU A 256 3.17 37.01 -18.37
CA GLU A 256 3.55 35.80 -17.62
C GLU A 256 4.22 36.16 -16.28
N GLU A 257 5.00 37.25 -16.23
CA GLU A 257 5.57 37.85 -15.01
C GLU A 257 4.47 38.27 -14.01
N GLU A 258 3.51 39.11 -14.44
CA GLU A 258 2.37 39.55 -13.59
C GLU A 258 1.51 38.36 -13.09
N LEU A 259 1.30 37.37 -13.96
CA LEU A 259 0.53 36.17 -13.64
C LEU A 259 1.21 35.30 -12.57
N LEU A 260 2.55 35.22 -12.59
CA LEU A 260 3.34 34.52 -11.57
C LEU A 260 3.39 35.30 -10.26
N GLU A 261 3.62 36.61 -10.29
CA GLU A 261 3.62 37.46 -9.09
C GLU A 261 2.30 37.35 -8.31
N LEU A 262 1.16 37.43 -9.01
CA LEU A 262 -0.15 37.34 -8.38
C LEU A 262 -0.46 35.93 -7.86
N HIS A 263 -0.06 34.87 -8.57
CA HIS A 263 -0.30 33.52 -8.09
C HIS A 263 0.53 33.17 -6.84
N VAL A 264 1.75 33.72 -6.74
CA VAL A 264 2.57 33.68 -5.52
C VAL A 264 1.89 34.47 -4.38
N GLN A 265 1.32 35.64 -4.66
CA GLN A 265 0.60 36.44 -3.65
C GLN A 265 -0.66 35.75 -3.11
N ASP A 266 -1.45 35.09 -3.97
CA ASP A 266 -2.63 34.33 -3.52
C ASP A 266 -2.22 33.14 -2.62
N HIS A 267 -1.15 32.41 -2.97
CA HIS A 267 -0.63 31.33 -2.12
C HIS A 267 -0.14 31.81 -0.75
N PHE A 268 0.36 33.05 -0.62
CA PHE A 268 0.68 33.65 0.67
C PHE A 268 -0.55 34.02 1.52
N GLN A 269 -1.76 34.10 0.95
CA GLN A 269 -2.98 34.45 1.69
C GLN A 269 -3.74 33.23 2.26
N GLU A 270 -3.54 32.02 1.73
CA GLU A 270 -4.23 30.80 2.22
C GLU A 270 -3.72 30.25 3.58
N GLY A 271 -2.94 31.03 4.32
CA GLY A 271 -2.65 30.79 5.74
C GLY A 271 -1.55 29.77 6.04
N CYS A 272 -0.83 29.28 5.02
CA CYS A 272 0.45 28.62 5.24
C CYS A 272 1.52 29.66 5.64
N GLY A 273 2.36 29.34 6.62
CA GLY A 273 3.33 30.28 7.19
C GLY A 273 4.46 30.66 6.21
N PRO A 274 5.23 31.73 6.53
CA PRO A 274 6.32 32.21 5.68
C PRO A 274 7.48 31.21 5.66
N LEU A 275 7.46 30.35 4.64
CA LEU A 275 8.58 29.52 4.19
C LEU A 275 9.00 30.02 2.81
N ASP A 276 10.29 29.87 2.48
CA ASP A 276 10.92 30.63 1.40
C ASP A 276 10.25 30.49 0.02
N GLY A 277 10.15 31.62 -0.67
CA GLY A 277 9.45 31.75 -1.95
C GLY A 277 10.16 31.06 -3.10
N GLY A 278 10.00 29.73 -3.21
CA GLY A 278 10.43 28.95 -4.37
C GLY A 278 9.80 29.49 -5.65
N ALA A 279 10.65 29.89 -6.61
CA ALA A 279 10.22 30.53 -7.85
C ALA A 279 9.20 29.66 -8.60
N LEU A 280 7.98 30.17 -8.73
CA LEU A 280 6.85 29.44 -9.31
C LEU A 280 6.99 29.48 -10.85
N GLU A 281 7.02 28.33 -11.52
CA GLU A 281 7.35 28.23 -12.96
C GLU A 281 6.17 27.80 -13.83
N ILE A 282 6.12 28.27 -15.09
CA ILE A 282 5.10 27.91 -16.08
C ILE A 282 5.57 26.75 -16.95
N LEU A 283 5.05 25.55 -16.68
CA LEU A 283 5.36 24.31 -17.39
C LEU A 283 4.77 24.26 -18.80
N GLU A 284 3.49 24.56 -18.96
CA GLU A 284 2.78 24.45 -20.25
C GLU A 284 1.82 25.61 -20.48
N ARG A 285 1.83 26.16 -21.69
CA ARG A 285 0.74 27.01 -22.22
C ARG A 285 -0.16 26.13 -23.08
N ARG A 286 -1.43 26.00 -22.72
CA ARG A 286 -2.39 25.08 -23.34
C ARG A 286 -3.56 25.84 -23.95
N LEU A 287 -4.02 25.37 -25.10
CA LEU A 287 -5.21 25.87 -25.77
C LEU A 287 -6.25 24.74 -25.85
N ARG A 288 -7.42 24.96 -25.24
CA ARG A 288 -8.60 24.12 -25.44
C ARG A 288 -9.45 24.74 -26.56
N VAL A 289 -9.74 23.99 -27.62
CA VAL A 289 -10.63 24.41 -28.72
C VAL A 289 -11.77 23.43 -28.88
N GLY A 290 -13.01 23.92 -28.94
CA GLY A 290 -14.19 23.07 -29.09
C GLY A 290 -15.38 23.79 -29.72
N VAL A 291 -16.25 23.02 -30.37
CA VAL A 291 -17.50 23.53 -30.94
C VAL A 291 -18.58 23.50 -29.85
N HIS A 292 -19.26 24.61 -29.59
CA HIS A 292 -20.28 24.76 -28.55
C HIS A 292 -21.60 25.24 -29.17
N ASN A 293 -22.68 24.48 -29.00
CA ASN A 293 -23.99 24.78 -29.62
C ASN A 293 -24.86 25.77 -28.84
N GLY A 294 -24.31 26.35 -27.77
CA GLY A 294 -25.00 27.27 -26.85
C GLY A 294 -25.61 26.55 -25.64
N LEU A 295 -25.80 25.24 -25.69
CA LEU A 295 -26.20 24.41 -24.53
C LEU A 295 -24.99 23.68 -23.94
N GLY A 296 -24.15 23.09 -24.79
CA GLY A 296 -22.93 22.39 -24.38
C GLY A 296 -21.91 22.27 -25.52
N PHE A 297 -20.76 21.66 -25.19
CA PHE A 297 -19.76 21.28 -26.17
C PHE A 297 -20.22 20.06 -26.97
N VAL A 298 -20.23 20.21 -28.31
CA VAL A 298 -20.71 19.18 -29.25
C VAL A 298 -19.81 17.95 -29.25
N GLN A 299 -18.50 18.19 -29.15
CA GLN A 299 -17.50 17.20 -28.82
C GLN A 299 -16.59 17.72 -27.71
N ARG A 300 -15.96 16.81 -26.97
CA ARG A 300 -14.95 17.16 -25.96
C ARG A 300 -13.87 18.07 -26.58
N PRO A 301 -13.60 19.26 -26.01
CA PRO A 301 -12.61 20.18 -26.55
C PRO A 301 -11.24 19.52 -26.75
N GLN A 302 -10.64 19.76 -27.91
CA GLN A 302 -9.27 19.36 -28.22
C GLN A 302 -8.32 20.24 -27.42
N VAL A 303 -7.35 19.63 -26.75
CA VAL A 303 -6.34 20.36 -25.96
C VAL A 303 -5.00 20.19 -26.64
N VAL A 304 -4.38 21.32 -27.00
CA VAL A 304 -3.07 21.37 -27.67
C VAL A 304 -2.13 22.33 -26.94
N VAL A 305 -0.83 22.11 -27.06
CA VAL A 305 0.21 22.97 -26.46
C VAL A 305 0.54 24.12 -27.41
N LEU A 306 0.58 25.35 -26.89
CA LEU A 306 1.09 26.53 -27.59
C LEU A 306 2.55 26.78 -27.21
N VAL A 307 3.34 27.31 -28.15
CA VAL A 307 4.77 27.57 -27.98
C VAL A 307 5.07 29.03 -28.32
N PRO A 308 5.94 29.73 -27.58
CA PRO A 308 6.43 31.06 -27.97
C PRO A 308 7.02 31.08 -29.39
N GLU A 309 6.74 32.15 -30.13
CA GLU A 309 7.15 32.28 -31.55
C GLU A 309 8.66 32.14 -31.76
N MET A 310 9.48 32.61 -30.80
CA MET A 310 10.94 32.56 -30.88
C MET A 310 11.51 31.13 -30.92
N ASP A 311 10.90 30.18 -30.19
CA ASP A 311 11.33 28.77 -30.19
C ASP A 311 10.99 28.06 -31.52
N VAL A 312 10.04 28.61 -32.28
CA VAL A 312 9.72 28.17 -33.65
C VAL A 312 10.79 28.63 -34.63
N ALA A 313 11.41 29.80 -34.42
CA ALA A 313 12.53 30.28 -35.23
C ALA A 313 13.81 29.48 -34.97
N LEU A 314 14.15 29.22 -33.69
CA LEU A 314 15.34 28.45 -33.31
C LEU A 314 15.33 27.03 -33.89
N THR A 315 14.17 26.36 -33.86
CA THR A 315 14.04 24.97 -34.35
C THR A 315 14.06 24.80 -35.88
N ARG A 316 14.13 25.88 -36.67
CA ARG A 316 14.24 25.82 -38.15
C ARG A 316 15.67 25.92 -38.70
N SER A 317 16.68 26.21 -37.88
CA SER A 317 18.03 26.59 -38.35
C SER A 317 19.05 25.43 -38.42
N ALA A 318 18.63 24.18 -38.23
CA ALA A 318 19.53 23.01 -38.17
C ALA A 318 19.82 22.38 -39.56
N SER A 319 20.14 23.18 -40.58
CA SER A 319 20.66 22.67 -41.85
C SER A 319 21.57 23.66 -42.58
N PHE A 320 22.59 23.10 -43.23
CA PHE A 320 23.80 23.69 -43.81
C PHE A 320 23.74 25.11 -44.44
N SER A 321 24.64 25.97 -43.94
CA SER A 321 25.52 26.85 -44.74
C SER A 321 24.90 27.93 -45.66
N ARG A 322 24.79 29.16 -45.12
CA ARG A 322 25.35 30.35 -45.80
C ARG A 322 25.70 31.48 -44.83
N LYS A 323 26.67 32.33 -45.19
CA LYS A 323 27.07 33.52 -44.43
C LYS A 323 25.89 34.50 -44.32
N VAL A 324 25.67 35.06 -43.13
CA VAL A 324 24.90 36.30 -42.93
C VAL A 324 25.89 37.40 -42.55
N VAL A 325 25.84 38.52 -43.26
CA VAL A 325 26.62 39.74 -42.95
C VAL A 325 25.82 40.59 -41.95
N SER A 326 26.52 41.27 -41.05
CA SER A 326 25.93 42.14 -40.03
C SER A 326 25.10 43.28 -40.64
N SER A 327 23.84 43.41 -40.25
CA SER A 327 23.09 44.67 -40.31
C SER A 327 22.29 44.88 -39.03
N SER A 328 22.77 45.77 -38.17
CA SER A 328 22.09 46.15 -36.93
C SER A 328 20.88 47.05 -37.21
N LYS A 329 19.68 46.60 -36.86
CA LYS A 329 18.52 47.46 -36.59
C LYS A 329 17.64 46.82 -35.51
N THR A 330 17.25 47.63 -34.53
CA THR A 330 16.46 47.23 -33.37
C THR A 330 14.99 47.05 -33.71
N SER A 331 14.41 45.90 -33.39
CA SER A 331 12.96 45.66 -33.39
C SER A 331 12.57 44.79 -32.20
N SER A 332 11.43 45.11 -31.58
CA SER A 332 10.89 44.48 -30.37
C SER A 332 10.87 42.94 -30.44
N GLY A 333 11.16 42.28 -29.32
CA GLY A 333 11.17 40.82 -29.20
C GLY A 333 9.77 40.21 -28.96
N SER A 334 9.71 38.89 -29.16
CA SER A 334 8.77 37.91 -28.57
C SER A 334 7.42 38.45 -28.04
N GLN A 335 6.34 38.38 -28.83
CA GLN A 335 5.00 38.84 -28.40
C GLN A 335 3.86 37.83 -28.59
N ALA A 336 4.12 36.66 -29.18
CA ALA A 336 3.06 35.71 -29.56
C ALA A 336 3.33 34.26 -29.12
N LEU A 337 2.25 33.59 -28.71
CA LEU A 337 2.15 32.14 -28.59
C LEU A 337 1.52 31.58 -29.88
N VAL A 338 2.08 30.50 -30.43
CA VAL A 338 1.74 29.98 -31.76
C VAL A 338 1.45 28.48 -31.71
N LEU A 339 0.47 28.03 -32.48
CA LEU A 339 0.22 26.60 -32.72
C LEU A 339 0.82 26.16 -34.06
N ARG A 340 1.63 25.08 -34.05
CA ARG A 340 2.29 24.56 -35.27
C ARG A 340 1.41 23.65 -36.15
N SER A 341 0.25 23.21 -35.65
CA SER A 341 -0.57 22.16 -36.24
C SER A 341 -1.98 22.63 -36.60
N ARG A 342 -2.44 22.32 -37.82
CA ARG A 342 -3.84 22.48 -38.25
C ARG A 342 -4.78 21.74 -37.30
N LEU A 343 -5.78 22.45 -36.75
CA LEU A 343 -6.86 21.82 -35.99
C LEU A 343 -8.01 21.41 -36.92
N ARG A 344 -8.61 20.26 -36.67
CA ARG A 344 -9.81 19.77 -37.36
C ARG A 344 -10.99 19.87 -36.41
N LEU A 345 -12.02 20.63 -36.75
CA LEU A 345 -13.27 20.73 -35.99
C LEU A 345 -14.38 19.95 -36.71
N PRO A 346 -14.63 18.68 -36.32
CA PRO A 346 -15.77 17.92 -36.84
C PRO A 346 -17.10 18.42 -36.25
N GLU A 347 -18.21 17.91 -36.78
CA GLU A 347 -19.58 18.11 -36.25
C GLU A 347 -20.03 19.57 -36.08
N MET A 348 -19.47 20.46 -36.88
CA MET A 348 -19.96 21.83 -37.03
C MET A 348 -21.26 21.81 -37.84
N VAL A 349 -22.29 22.51 -37.37
CA VAL A 349 -23.59 22.57 -38.05
C VAL A 349 -23.88 24.00 -38.52
N GLY A 350 -24.53 24.13 -39.68
CA GLY A 350 -25.02 25.40 -40.24
C GLY A 350 -26.18 26.01 -39.44
N HIS A 351 -25.93 26.40 -38.19
CA HIS A 351 -26.90 27.00 -37.27
C HIS A 351 -26.26 28.12 -36.42
N PRO A 352 -26.88 29.31 -36.26
CA PRO A 352 -26.24 30.50 -35.67
C PRO A 352 -25.93 30.43 -34.16
N ALA A 353 -26.31 29.33 -33.49
CA ALA A 353 -25.90 29.02 -32.12
C ALA A 353 -24.69 28.08 -32.03
N PHE A 354 -24.12 27.61 -33.15
CA PHE A 354 -22.83 26.89 -33.14
C PHE A 354 -21.70 27.92 -33.19
N ALA A 355 -20.81 27.85 -32.19
CA ALA A 355 -19.63 28.71 -32.11
C ALA A 355 -18.40 27.89 -31.74
N VAL A 356 -17.24 28.30 -32.26
CA VAL A 356 -15.93 27.80 -31.83
C VAL A 356 -15.52 28.56 -30.58
N ILE A 357 -15.20 27.83 -29.52
CA ILE A 357 -14.68 28.37 -28.26
C ILE A 357 -13.19 28.09 -28.20
N PHE A 358 -12.42 29.10 -27.80
CA PHE A 358 -10.99 29.03 -27.54
C PHE A 358 -10.74 29.35 -26.07
N GLN A 359 -9.96 28.54 -25.36
CA GLN A 359 -9.63 28.77 -23.95
C GLN A 359 -8.13 28.56 -23.72
N LEU A 360 -7.44 29.62 -23.30
CA LEU A 360 -6.03 29.62 -22.94
C LEU A 360 -5.89 29.27 -21.47
N GLU A 361 -5.15 28.20 -21.19
CA GLU A 361 -4.92 27.62 -19.88
C GLU A 361 -3.42 27.51 -19.62
N TYR A 362 -2.99 27.81 -18.40
CA TYR A 362 -1.59 27.74 -17.97
C TYR A 362 -1.44 26.65 -16.91
N VAL A 363 -0.40 25.84 -17.05
CA VAL A 363 0.01 24.82 -16.06
C VAL A 363 1.28 25.29 -15.37
N PHE A 364 1.28 25.27 -14.04
CA PHE A 364 2.40 25.75 -13.24
C PHE A 364 3.00 24.64 -12.36
N SER A 365 4.18 24.89 -11.81
CA SER A 365 4.75 24.10 -10.71
C SER A 365 5.55 24.96 -9.75
N SER A 366 5.47 24.66 -8.46
CA SER A 366 6.46 25.11 -7.47
C SER A 366 7.61 24.09 -7.38
N PRO A 367 8.88 24.53 -7.49
CA PRO A 367 10.04 23.69 -7.22
C PRO A 367 10.20 23.48 -5.71
N ALA A 368 10.56 22.27 -5.30
CA ALA A 368 10.84 21.99 -3.90
C ALA A 368 12.12 22.72 -3.45
N GLY A 369 12.00 23.56 -2.41
CA GLY A 369 13.10 24.36 -1.88
C GLY A 369 14.28 23.54 -1.34
N VAL A 370 15.46 24.15 -1.32
CA VAL A 370 16.72 23.55 -0.87
C VAL A 370 17.20 24.28 0.39
N ASP A 371 17.64 23.50 1.39
CA ASP A 371 18.02 23.91 2.74
C ASP A 371 16.87 24.47 3.62
N GLY A 372 16.76 24.17 4.92
CA GLY A 372 17.51 23.21 5.74
C GLY A 372 16.92 23.02 7.15
N ASN A 373 17.25 21.89 7.79
CA ASN A 373 16.88 21.46 9.16
C ASN A 373 15.39 21.15 9.49
N ALA A 374 15.14 19.86 9.78
CA ALA A 374 14.29 19.37 10.88
C ALA A 374 12.76 19.63 10.85
N ALA A 375 12.08 19.23 9.76
CA ALA A 375 10.66 18.83 9.81
C ALA A 375 10.39 17.61 8.91
N SER A 376 9.37 16.81 9.24
CA SER A 376 9.04 15.57 8.51
C SER A 376 8.05 15.84 7.36
N VAL A 377 8.45 15.53 6.12
CA VAL A 377 7.65 15.80 4.92
C VAL A 377 7.48 14.53 4.08
N THR A 378 6.30 13.92 4.12
CA THR A 378 5.88 12.87 3.18
C THR A 378 4.79 13.39 2.24
N SER A 379 5.19 14.14 1.21
CA SER A 379 4.25 14.72 0.22
C SER A 379 4.90 14.96 -1.15
N LEU A 380 5.43 13.91 -1.78
CA LEU A 380 5.82 13.96 -3.20
C LEU A 380 4.59 13.89 -4.11
N SER A 381 3.84 14.99 -4.14
CA SER A 381 2.94 15.33 -5.23
C SER A 381 3.26 16.76 -5.66
N ASN A 382 4.01 16.92 -6.75
CA ASN A 382 4.16 18.23 -7.39
C ASN A 382 2.77 18.64 -7.88
N LEU A 383 2.10 19.51 -7.11
CA LEU A 383 0.73 19.95 -7.37
C LEU A 383 0.72 20.89 -8.58
N ALA A 384 0.71 20.32 -9.77
CA ALA A 384 0.58 21.05 -11.02
C ALA A 384 -0.81 21.67 -11.12
N CYS A 385 -0.95 22.92 -10.65
CA CYS A 385 -2.19 23.68 -10.77
C CYS A 385 -2.42 24.11 -12.23
N MET A 386 -3.68 24.23 -12.61
CA MET A 386 -4.10 24.63 -13.96
C MET A 386 -5.11 25.76 -13.85
N HIS A 387 -4.79 26.91 -14.45
CA HIS A 387 -5.64 28.11 -14.40
C HIS A 387 -6.04 28.56 -15.80
N MET A 388 -7.30 28.96 -15.98
CA MET A 388 -7.76 29.57 -17.22
C MET A 388 -7.44 31.07 -17.22
N VAL A 389 -6.79 31.53 -18.28
CA VAL A 389 -6.12 32.83 -18.32
C VAL A 389 -6.81 33.79 -19.28
N ARG A 390 -7.24 33.30 -20.45
CA ARG A 390 -8.03 34.04 -21.44
C ARG A 390 -8.96 33.09 -22.18
N TRP A 391 -10.05 33.58 -22.75
CA TRP A 391 -10.90 32.82 -23.67
C TRP A 391 -11.50 33.68 -24.78
N ALA A 392 -12.07 33.06 -25.82
CA ALA A 392 -12.79 33.74 -26.89
C ALA A 392 -13.88 32.82 -27.49
N VAL A 393 -14.83 33.42 -28.21
CA VAL A 393 -15.95 32.74 -28.88
C VAL A 393 -16.21 33.35 -30.26
N TRP A 394 -16.35 32.50 -31.28
CA TRP A 394 -16.51 32.91 -32.67
C TRP A 394 -17.55 32.07 -33.41
N ASN A 395 -18.31 32.68 -34.34
CA ASN A 395 -19.31 31.97 -35.13
C ASN A 395 -18.98 32.06 -36.64
N PRO A 396 -18.67 30.92 -37.30
CA PRO A 396 -18.25 30.88 -38.70
C PRO A 396 -19.34 31.27 -39.72
N LEU A 397 -20.61 31.30 -39.31
CA LEU A 397 -21.75 31.50 -40.21
C LEU A 397 -22.16 32.97 -40.35
N LEU A 398 -21.61 33.85 -39.50
CA LEU A 398 -21.81 35.30 -39.57
C LEU A 398 -20.73 36.02 -40.38
N GLU A 399 -19.60 35.35 -40.62
CA GLU A 399 -18.38 35.89 -41.23
C GLU A 399 -17.87 34.89 -42.30
N ALA A 400 -18.76 34.47 -43.20
CA ALA A 400 -18.61 33.29 -44.06
C ALA A 400 -17.73 33.49 -45.31
N ASP A 401 -16.73 34.38 -45.26
CA ASP A 401 -15.65 34.47 -46.25
C ASP A 401 -14.41 33.73 -45.71
N SER A 402 -13.82 32.85 -46.52
CA SER A 402 -12.67 32.03 -46.11
C SER A 402 -11.38 32.87 -46.03
N GLY A 403 -11.16 33.52 -44.88
CA GLY A 403 -10.07 34.47 -44.66
C GLY A 403 -9.39 34.36 -43.29
N ARG A 404 -8.57 35.37 -42.98
CA ARG A 404 -7.85 35.50 -41.69
C ARG A 404 -8.71 36.29 -40.70
N VAL A 405 -9.17 35.61 -39.67
CA VAL A 405 -10.00 36.15 -38.58
C VAL A 405 -9.09 36.75 -37.49
N THR A 406 -9.55 37.79 -36.81
CA THR A 406 -8.92 38.34 -35.60
C THR A 406 -10.00 38.62 -34.55
N LEU A 407 -9.78 38.19 -33.30
CA LEU A 407 -10.73 38.28 -32.19
C LEU A 407 -10.07 38.93 -30.97
N PRO A 408 -10.78 39.77 -30.20
CA PRO A 408 -10.38 40.12 -28.85
C PRO A 408 -10.56 38.92 -27.90
N LEU A 409 -9.66 38.79 -26.93
CA LEU A 409 -9.75 37.81 -25.86
C LEU A 409 -10.62 38.35 -24.70
N GLN A 410 -11.02 37.47 -23.81
CA GLN A 410 -11.87 37.77 -22.66
C GLN A 410 -11.27 37.19 -21.38
N GLY A 411 -11.50 37.85 -20.23
CA GLY A 411 -10.96 37.48 -18.92
C GLY A 411 -11.81 38.00 -17.77
N GLY A 412 -11.56 37.50 -16.56
CA GLY A 412 -12.31 37.81 -15.35
C GLY A 412 -13.58 36.99 -15.13
N ILE A 413 -14.50 37.53 -14.30
CA ILE A 413 -15.63 36.82 -13.67
C ILE A 413 -16.84 36.51 -14.58
N GLN A 414 -16.73 36.66 -15.90
CA GLN A 414 -17.86 36.40 -16.80
C GLN A 414 -18.09 34.88 -16.98
N PRO A 415 -19.35 34.42 -17.03
CA PRO A 415 -19.66 33.02 -17.32
C PRO A 415 -19.06 32.59 -18.67
N ASN A 416 -18.33 31.47 -18.66
CA ASN A 416 -17.69 30.87 -19.83
C ASN A 416 -18.03 29.37 -19.91
N PRO A 417 -17.87 28.70 -21.07
CA PRO A 417 -18.28 27.31 -21.26
C PRO A 417 -17.60 26.24 -20.39
N SER A 418 -16.56 26.57 -19.62
CA SER A 418 -15.92 25.65 -18.67
C SER A 418 -16.31 25.92 -17.21
N HIS A 419 -17.17 26.92 -16.95
CA HIS A 419 -17.69 27.28 -15.62
C HIS A 419 -16.62 27.56 -14.54
N CYS A 420 -15.38 27.81 -14.94
CA CYS A 420 -14.27 28.19 -14.07
C CYS A 420 -14.08 29.72 -14.04
N LEU A 421 -13.39 30.25 -13.03
CA LEU A 421 -12.92 31.63 -13.06
C LEU A 421 -11.81 31.80 -14.12
N VAL A 422 -11.71 32.99 -14.69
CA VAL A 422 -10.65 33.35 -15.65
C VAL A 422 -9.87 34.54 -15.10
N TYR A 423 -8.53 34.50 -15.24
CA TYR A 423 -7.63 35.57 -14.78
C TYR A 423 -8.09 36.98 -15.22
N LYS A 424 -8.09 37.93 -14.27
CA LYS A 424 -8.17 39.40 -14.38
C LYS A 424 -9.00 40.00 -15.54
N VAL A 425 -10.08 40.72 -15.18
CA VAL A 425 -10.79 41.65 -16.10
C VAL A 425 -9.80 42.73 -16.56
N PRO A 426 -9.68 43.03 -17.88
CA PRO A 426 -8.87 44.15 -18.37
C PRO A 426 -9.31 45.50 -17.77
N SER A 427 -8.35 46.38 -17.47
CA SER A 427 -8.55 47.63 -16.72
C SER A 427 -9.26 48.73 -17.52
N ALA A 428 -10.56 48.56 -17.76
CA ALA A 428 -11.38 49.31 -18.72
C ALA A 428 -11.64 50.82 -18.41
N SER A 429 -10.89 51.45 -17.50
CA SER A 429 -11.23 52.72 -16.86
C SER A 429 -10.90 53.99 -17.66
N MET A 430 -9.95 53.98 -18.61
CA MET A 430 -9.52 55.19 -19.34
C MET A 430 -9.23 54.98 -20.85
N SER A 431 -9.59 53.83 -21.42
CA SER A 431 -9.26 53.43 -22.81
C SER A 431 -10.47 53.47 -23.78
N SER A 432 -10.21 53.74 -25.06
CA SER A 432 -11.18 53.61 -26.17
C SER A 432 -11.52 52.14 -26.47
N GLU A 433 -12.57 51.85 -27.23
CA GLU A 433 -12.92 50.45 -27.55
C GLU A 433 -11.80 49.71 -28.31
N GLU A 434 -11.12 50.39 -29.22
CA GLU A 434 -9.96 49.86 -29.96
C GLU A 434 -8.83 49.47 -28.99
N VAL A 435 -8.51 50.35 -28.04
CA VAL A 435 -7.48 50.08 -27.02
C VAL A 435 -7.93 48.98 -26.07
N LYS A 436 -9.21 48.90 -25.70
CA LYS A 436 -9.76 47.80 -24.86
C LYS A 436 -9.64 46.43 -25.53
N GLN A 437 -9.80 46.36 -26.86
CA GLN A 437 -9.55 45.12 -27.60
C GLN A 437 -8.07 44.72 -27.57
N VAL A 438 -7.14 45.69 -27.65
CA VAL A 438 -5.70 45.44 -27.51
C VAL A 438 -5.32 45.03 -26.08
N GLU A 439 -5.81 45.75 -25.06
CA GLU A 439 -5.59 45.49 -23.62
C GLU A 439 -6.10 44.11 -23.18
N SER A 440 -7.11 43.57 -23.86
CA SER A 440 -7.62 42.21 -23.61
C SER A 440 -6.69 41.10 -24.13
N GLY A 441 -5.85 41.42 -25.12
CA GLY A 441 -5.10 40.47 -25.97
C GLY A 441 -5.89 40.07 -27.22
N THR A 442 -5.20 39.69 -28.31
CA THR A 442 -5.85 39.31 -29.58
C THR A 442 -5.44 37.93 -30.08
N LEU A 443 -6.42 37.19 -30.60
CA LEU A 443 -6.29 35.88 -31.23
C LEU A 443 -6.47 36.03 -32.75
N ARG A 444 -5.55 35.46 -33.55
CA ARG A 444 -5.62 35.45 -35.02
C ARG A 444 -5.55 34.02 -35.54
N PHE A 445 -6.30 33.71 -36.60
CA PHE A 445 -6.27 32.42 -37.29
C PHE A 445 -6.81 32.52 -38.71
N GLN A 446 -6.58 31.50 -39.52
CA GLN A 446 -7.27 31.29 -40.79
C GLN A 446 -8.27 30.13 -40.64
N PHE A 447 -9.45 30.26 -41.25
CA PHE A 447 -10.49 29.22 -41.22
C PHE A 447 -10.84 28.73 -42.62
N SER A 448 -11.11 27.43 -42.76
CA SER A 448 -11.63 26.83 -43.99
C SER A 448 -12.66 25.73 -43.69
N LEU A 449 -13.65 25.58 -44.57
CA LEU A 449 -14.67 24.53 -44.50
C LEU A 449 -14.34 23.43 -45.53
N GLY A 450 -14.38 22.17 -45.11
CA GLY A 450 -14.19 21.03 -46.00
C GLY A 450 -15.45 20.72 -46.81
N SER A 451 -15.45 21.06 -48.09
CA SER A 451 -16.44 20.59 -49.05
C SER A 451 -16.12 19.16 -49.50
N GLU A 452 -16.93 18.18 -49.11
CA GLU A 452 -16.89 16.82 -49.65
C GLU A 452 -17.47 16.76 -51.08
N GLU A 453 -16.86 17.45 -52.03
CA GLU A 453 -17.11 17.31 -53.47
C GLU A 453 -15.88 17.79 -54.26
N HIS A 454 -15.33 16.91 -55.11
CA HIS A 454 -14.11 17.06 -55.93
C HIS A 454 -12.78 17.44 -55.23
N LEU A 455 -11.89 16.44 -55.12
CA LEU A 455 -10.44 16.62 -55.25
C LEU A 455 -9.87 15.54 -56.18
N ASP A 456 -9.80 15.85 -57.47
CA ASP A 456 -9.05 15.13 -58.49
C ASP A 456 -8.60 16.15 -59.56
N ALA A 457 -7.40 15.95 -60.12
CA ALA A 457 -6.68 16.81 -61.08
C ALA A 457 -6.21 18.21 -60.59
N PRO A 458 -4.91 18.57 -60.75
CA PRO A 458 -4.38 19.92 -60.52
C PRO A 458 -4.06 20.68 -61.83
N THR A 459 -4.40 21.98 -61.94
CA THR A 459 -3.86 22.88 -62.99
C THR A 459 -3.95 24.38 -62.60
N GLU A 460 -3.32 25.24 -63.41
CA GLU A 460 -2.99 26.65 -63.16
C GLU A 460 -4.16 27.67 -63.30
N PRO A 461 -4.02 28.92 -62.78
CA PRO A 461 -5.11 29.90 -62.72
C PRO A 461 -5.13 30.91 -63.90
N VAL A 462 -6.29 31.09 -64.54
CA VAL A 462 -6.58 32.23 -65.44
C VAL A 462 -8.04 32.70 -65.28
N SER A 463 -8.27 34.02 -65.39
CA SER A 463 -9.57 34.69 -65.22
C SER A 463 -10.52 34.55 -66.42
N GLY A 464 -11.84 34.47 -66.18
CA GLY A 464 -12.88 34.59 -67.23
C GLY A 464 -14.31 34.25 -66.73
N PRO A 465 -15.39 35.04 -66.99
CA PRO A 465 -16.63 34.87 -66.21
C PRO A 465 -17.95 34.61 -66.99
N LYS A 466 -18.85 33.83 -66.33
CA LYS A 466 -20.33 34.00 -66.29
C LYS A 466 -21.19 33.53 -67.50
N VAL A 467 -22.23 32.70 -67.23
CA VAL A 467 -23.67 32.77 -67.67
C VAL A 467 -24.38 31.39 -67.87
N GLU A 468 -25.41 31.17 -67.04
CA GLU A 468 -26.71 30.45 -67.22
C GLU A 468 -26.95 29.00 -67.78
N ARG A 469 -27.92 28.33 -67.10
CA ARG A 469 -29.08 27.50 -67.60
C ARG A 469 -29.01 25.97 -67.85
N ARG A 470 -29.47 25.25 -66.81
CA ARG A 470 -30.61 24.26 -66.72
C ARG A 470 -30.64 22.95 -67.57
N PRO A 471 -31.37 21.88 -67.11
CA PRO A 471 -31.22 20.50 -67.60
C PRO A 471 -32.49 19.80 -68.17
N SER A 472 -32.35 18.60 -68.77
CA SER A 472 -33.48 17.67 -69.00
C SER A 472 -33.10 16.19 -69.27
N ARG A 473 -33.78 15.23 -68.59
CA ARG A 473 -34.37 13.92 -69.05
C ARG A 473 -33.54 12.97 -69.97
N LYS A 474 -33.59 11.62 -69.89
CA LYS A 474 -34.37 10.60 -69.11
C LYS A 474 -33.70 9.18 -69.23
N PRO A 475 -34.04 8.17 -68.39
CA PRO A 475 -33.59 6.76 -68.46
C PRO A 475 -34.62 5.85 -69.23
N PRO A 476 -34.46 4.50 -69.45
CA PRO A 476 -34.20 3.35 -68.53
C PRO A 476 -33.04 2.42 -69.03
N THR A 477 -32.73 1.17 -68.57
CA THR A 477 -33.50 0.06 -67.96
C THR A 477 -32.58 -0.94 -67.18
N SER A 478 -33.15 -1.74 -66.26
CA SER A 478 -32.53 -2.85 -65.48
C SER A 478 -32.87 -4.25 -66.10
N PRO A 479 -32.52 -5.47 -65.57
CA PRO A 479 -32.00 -5.83 -64.22
C PRO A 479 -30.94 -6.98 -64.09
N SER A 480 -30.35 -7.14 -62.89
CA SER A 480 -30.08 -8.42 -62.18
C SER A 480 -29.39 -8.18 -60.80
N SER A 481 -29.38 -9.19 -59.92
CA SER A 481 -28.79 -9.23 -58.57
C SER A 481 -27.34 -9.78 -58.57
N PRO A 482 -26.56 -9.85 -57.46
CA PRO A 482 -26.76 -9.49 -56.03
C PRO A 482 -25.77 -8.32 -55.64
N PRO A 483 -25.13 -8.17 -54.44
CA PRO A 483 -25.22 -8.81 -53.11
C PRO A 483 -25.32 -7.80 -51.92
N ALA A 484 -24.53 -7.99 -50.85
CA ALA A 484 -24.55 -7.23 -49.58
C ALA A 484 -23.44 -6.14 -49.49
N PRO A 485 -23.58 -5.11 -48.62
CA PRO A 485 -22.64 -3.99 -48.56
C PRO A 485 -21.35 -4.31 -47.77
N VAL A 486 -20.21 -4.17 -48.43
CA VAL A 486 -18.87 -4.17 -47.80
C VAL A 486 -18.52 -2.75 -47.32
N PRO A 487 -17.95 -2.56 -46.10
CA PRO A 487 -17.44 -1.26 -45.68
C PRO A 487 -16.32 -0.79 -46.60
N ARG A 488 -16.43 0.43 -47.14
CA ARG A 488 -15.38 1.00 -48.00
C ARG A 488 -14.18 1.44 -47.16
N VAL A 489 -13.04 0.79 -47.39
CA VAL A 489 -11.73 1.32 -46.99
C VAL A 489 -11.49 2.62 -47.76
N LEU A 490 -11.28 3.73 -47.05
CA LEU A 490 -10.85 4.99 -47.63
C LEU A 490 -9.33 5.08 -47.55
N ALA A 491 -8.67 5.34 -48.68
CA ALA A 491 -7.24 5.55 -48.74
C ALA A 491 -6.86 6.89 -48.08
N ALA A 492 -5.81 6.89 -47.27
CA ALA A 492 -5.25 8.13 -46.71
C ALA A 492 -4.33 8.81 -47.74
N PRO A 493 -4.53 10.09 -48.09
CA PRO A 493 -3.62 10.83 -48.95
C PRO A 493 -2.30 11.11 -48.22
N GLN A 494 -1.18 10.98 -48.93
CA GLN A 494 0.14 11.31 -48.41
C GLN A 494 0.32 12.83 -48.35
N ASN A 495 0.49 13.40 -47.14
CA ASN A 495 1.24 14.63 -46.85
C ASN A 495 1.19 14.92 -45.34
N SER A 496 2.25 14.57 -44.61
CA SER A 496 2.31 14.71 -43.14
C SER A 496 3.11 15.95 -42.72
N PRO A 497 2.47 17.01 -42.15
CA PRO A 497 3.17 17.97 -41.31
C PRO A 497 3.55 17.33 -39.97
N VAL A 498 4.54 17.89 -39.28
CA VAL A 498 5.02 17.41 -37.97
C VAL A 498 3.87 17.38 -36.96
N GLY A 499 3.74 16.27 -36.23
CA GLY A 499 2.64 16.04 -35.29
C GLY A 499 2.58 17.07 -34.13
N PRO A 500 1.40 17.26 -33.52
CA PRO A 500 1.25 18.18 -32.39
C PRO A 500 2.05 17.70 -31.18
N GLY A 501 2.69 18.64 -30.47
CA GLY A 501 3.40 18.35 -29.23
C GLY A 501 2.42 17.86 -28.15
N LEU A 502 2.62 16.63 -27.68
CA LEU A 502 1.82 16.03 -26.61
C LEU A 502 2.15 16.69 -25.27
N SER A 503 1.12 17.08 -24.51
CA SER A 503 1.28 17.55 -23.13
C SER A 503 1.83 16.44 -22.25
N ILE A 504 2.78 16.78 -21.37
CA ILE A 504 3.33 15.87 -20.36
C ILE A 504 2.21 15.37 -19.44
N SER A 505 1.19 16.19 -19.17
CA SER A 505 0.01 15.80 -18.39
C SER A 505 -0.93 14.81 -19.09
N GLN A 506 -0.83 14.64 -20.41
CA GLN A 506 -1.71 13.74 -21.18
C GLN A 506 -1.17 12.30 -21.30
N LEU A 507 0.09 12.06 -20.93
CA LEU A 507 0.66 10.70 -20.81
C LEU A 507 0.08 9.90 -19.63
N ALA A 508 -0.85 10.48 -18.86
CA ALA A 508 -1.58 9.85 -17.76
C ALA A 508 -3.05 9.49 -18.09
N ALA A 509 -3.47 9.52 -19.37
CA ALA A 509 -4.84 9.19 -19.79
C ALA A 509 -4.87 8.28 -21.03
N SER A 510 -5.65 7.20 -20.97
CA SER A 510 -5.64 6.07 -21.92
C SER A 510 -6.57 6.24 -23.14
N PRO A 511 -6.25 5.53 -24.25
CA PRO A 511 -7.25 5.17 -25.25
C PRO A 511 -7.26 3.67 -25.63
N ARG A 512 -8.40 3.02 -25.34
CA ARG A 512 -9.25 2.23 -26.26
C ARG A 512 -8.63 1.56 -27.52
N SER A 513 -8.85 0.25 -27.62
CA SER A 513 -8.49 -0.75 -28.65
C SER A 513 -9.57 -0.92 -29.77
N PRO A 514 -9.51 -1.97 -30.65
CA PRO A 514 -10.63 -2.94 -30.64
C PRO A 514 -10.36 -4.41 -31.06
N THR A 515 -11.16 -5.31 -30.47
CA THR A 515 -11.66 -6.67 -30.87
C THR A 515 -11.37 -7.18 -32.32
N GLN A 516 -11.35 -8.49 -32.64
CA GLN A 516 -12.33 -9.51 -32.21
C GLN A 516 -11.90 -10.95 -32.57
N HIS A 517 -12.12 -11.94 -31.69
CA HIS A 517 -13.04 -13.06 -31.98
C HIS A 517 -13.28 -14.00 -30.79
N CYS A 518 -14.54 -14.23 -30.45
CA CYS A 518 -15.00 -15.20 -29.45
C CYS A 518 -15.85 -16.28 -30.12
N LEU A 519 -15.70 -17.54 -29.71
CA LEU A 519 -16.66 -18.62 -29.97
C LEU A 519 -16.80 -19.53 -28.74
N ALA A 520 -17.78 -19.20 -27.91
CA ALA A 520 -18.32 -20.11 -26.91
C ALA A 520 -19.78 -20.42 -27.25
N ARG A 521 -20.22 -21.68 -27.07
CA ARG A 521 -21.65 -21.99 -26.90
C ARG A 521 -21.85 -23.20 -25.97
N PRO A 522 -22.69 -23.10 -24.92
CA PRO A 522 -22.80 -24.14 -23.90
C PRO A 522 -24.08 -25.01 -24.01
N THR A 523 -24.23 -25.88 -23.00
CA THR A 523 -25.43 -26.58 -22.49
C THR A 523 -26.11 -27.72 -23.29
N SER A 524 -26.15 -28.92 -22.69
CA SER A 524 -27.43 -29.61 -22.38
C SER A 524 -27.31 -30.80 -21.39
N GLN A 525 -28.07 -30.69 -20.29
CA GLN A 525 -28.88 -31.75 -19.63
C GLN A 525 -28.25 -32.87 -18.75
N LEU A 526 -29.15 -33.48 -17.96
CA LEU A 526 -29.05 -34.29 -16.71
C LEU A 526 -29.87 -35.61 -16.91
N PRO A 527 -30.14 -36.52 -15.92
CA PRO A 527 -29.46 -36.91 -14.66
C PRO A 527 -29.47 -38.45 -14.38
N HIS A 528 -29.34 -38.85 -13.10
CA HIS A 528 -29.52 -40.18 -12.45
C HIS A 528 -28.33 -41.19 -12.51
N GLY A 529 -27.93 -41.91 -11.45
CA GLY A 529 -28.19 -41.77 -9.99
C GLY A 529 -28.32 -43.11 -9.23
N SER A 530 -27.77 -43.24 -8.00
CA SER A 530 -28.28 -44.10 -6.87
C SER A 530 -27.35 -44.25 -5.64
N GLN A 531 -27.96 -44.12 -4.45
CA GLN A 531 -27.72 -44.81 -3.15
C GLN A 531 -26.35 -44.80 -2.39
N ALA A 532 -26.38 -44.06 -1.27
CA ALA A 532 -26.20 -44.53 0.13
C ALA A 532 -24.83 -45.01 0.70
N SER A 533 -24.31 -44.23 1.67
CA SER A 533 -24.03 -44.69 3.06
C SER A 533 -23.65 -43.51 3.98
N PRO A 534 -23.90 -43.58 5.31
CA PRO A 534 -23.58 -42.49 6.25
C PRO A 534 -22.29 -42.73 7.07
N ALA A 535 -21.77 -41.64 7.66
CA ALA A 535 -20.84 -41.61 8.80
C ALA A 535 -19.45 -42.25 8.65
N GLN A 536 -18.51 -41.49 8.09
CA GLN A 536 -17.12 -41.44 8.59
C GLN A 536 -16.65 -39.99 8.68
N ALA A 537 -15.98 -39.65 9.78
CA ALA A 537 -15.36 -38.33 9.96
C ALA A 537 -13.99 -38.33 9.25
N GLN A 538 -13.96 -37.91 7.98
CA GLN A 538 -12.72 -37.67 7.27
C GLN A 538 -12.15 -36.31 7.65
N GLU A 539 -10.98 -36.30 8.30
CA GLU A 539 -10.12 -35.13 8.36
C GLU A 539 -9.63 -34.83 6.94
N PHE A 540 -10.25 -33.87 6.26
CA PHE A 540 -9.70 -33.33 5.02
C PHE A 540 -8.39 -32.61 5.35
N PRO A 541 -7.26 -32.92 4.68
CA PRO A 541 -6.08 -32.07 4.76
C PRO A 541 -6.42 -30.72 4.12
N LEU A 542 -6.32 -29.62 4.88
CA LEU A 542 -6.52 -28.28 4.33
C LEU A 542 -5.34 -27.89 3.42
N GLU A 543 -5.43 -28.26 2.15
CA GLU A 543 -4.71 -27.57 1.09
C GLU A 543 -5.35 -26.19 0.84
N ALA A 544 -4.54 -25.13 0.90
CA ALA A 544 -5.01 -23.74 0.78
C ALA A 544 -5.30 -23.35 -0.68
N GLY A 545 -6.36 -23.92 -1.25
CA GLY A 545 -6.86 -23.60 -2.60
C GLY A 545 -7.95 -22.54 -2.59
N ILE A 546 -7.79 -21.45 -3.35
CA ILE A 546 -8.86 -20.53 -3.72
C ILE A 546 -8.84 -20.30 -5.23
N SER A 547 -10.00 -20.48 -5.86
CA SER A 547 -10.27 -20.25 -7.27
C SER A 547 -10.54 -18.78 -7.58
N HIS A 548 -10.27 -18.35 -8.82
CA HIS A 548 -10.69 -17.04 -9.31
C HIS A 548 -12.21 -16.87 -9.18
N LEU A 549 -12.64 -15.81 -8.50
CA LEU A 549 -13.99 -15.26 -8.61
C LEU A 549 -13.92 -13.74 -8.72
N GLU A 550 -14.56 -13.22 -9.76
CA GLU A 550 -14.97 -11.82 -9.84
C GLU A 550 -16.37 -11.76 -9.23
N ALA A 551 -16.62 -10.82 -8.32
CA ALA A 551 -17.92 -10.63 -7.69
C ALA A 551 -18.50 -9.27 -8.09
N ASP A 552 -19.79 -9.25 -8.39
CA ASP A 552 -20.51 -8.09 -8.91
C ASP A 552 -20.92 -7.15 -7.76
N LEU A 553 -20.55 -5.86 -7.86
CA LEU A 553 -20.85 -4.84 -6.85
C LEU A 553 -22.25 -4.24 -7.06
N SER A 554 -23.26 -5.07 -6.82
CA SER A 554 -24.66 -4.66 -6.85
C SER A 554 -25.26 -4.47 -5.44
N GLN A 555 -25.92 -3.32 -5.25
CA GLN A 555 -26.82 -2.94 -4.15
C GLN A 555 -26.23 -2.46 -2.80
N THR A 556 -26.76 -1.31 -2.35
CA THR A 556 -26.47 -0.60 -1.09
C THR A 556 -27.75 -0.32 -0.31
N SER A 557 -27.73 -0.44 1.02
CA SER A 557 -28.69 0.22 1.95
C SER A 557 -28.37 -0.09 3.43
N LEU A 558 -28.69 0.71 4.46
CA LEU A 558 -28.86 2.18 4.63
C LEU A 558 -29.26 2.45 6.11
N VAL A 559 -28.52 3.27 6.89
CA VAL A 559 -28.93 3.74 8.25
C VAL A 559 -28.39 5.16 8.55
N LEU A 560 -29.10 5.89 9.43
CA LEU A 560 -28.91 7.29 9.92
C LEU A 560 -28.24 7.28 11.32
N GLU A 561 -27.68 8.33 11.94
CA GLU A 561 -27.49 9.78 11.68
C GLU A 561 -26.17 10.20 12.44
N THR A 562 -25.67 11.44 12.60
CA THR A 562 -26.14 12.84 12.48
C THR A 562 -24.97 13.78 12.10
N SER A 563 -25.16 15.10 12.03
CA SER A 563 -24.16 16.07 11.51
C SER A 563 -23.44 16.94 12.57
N ILE A 564 -22.10 16.88 12.60
CA ILE A 564 -21.20 17.99 13.00
C ILE A 564 -19.98 17.95 12.06
N ALA A 565 -19.59 19.11 11.51
CA ALA A 565 -18.36 19.40 10.73
C ALA A 565 -17.81 18.28 9.80
N GLU A 566 -17.93 18.44 8.48
CA GLU A 566 -17.42 17.47 7.50
C GLU A 566 -15.89 17.31 7.52
N GLN A 567 -15.43 16.40 8.38
CA GLN A 567 -14.09 15.84 8.35
C GLN A 567 -13.94 15.01 7.07
N LEU A 568 -12.89 15.27 6.28
CA LEU A 568 -12.67 14.62 4.98
C LEU A 568 -12.66 13.10 5.12
N GLN A 569 -13.70 12.43 4.59
CA GLN A 569 -13.79 10.97 4.64
C GLN A 569 -12.71 10.36 3.74
N GLU A 570 -11.79 9.63 4.35
CA GLU A 570 -10.72 8.92 3.64
C GLU A 570 -11.33 7.79 2.80
N LEU A 571 -11.26 7.92 1.47
CA LEU A 571 -11.54 6.82 0.57
C LEU A 571 -10.43 5.77 0.75
N PRO A 572 -10.76 4.46 0.90
CA PRO A 572 -9.76 3.42 1.11
C PRO A 572 -8.94 3.17 -0.15
N PHE A 573 -7.93 4.02 -0.37
CA PHE A 573 -6.93 3.85 -1.42
C PHE A 573 -5.95 2.75 -1.00
N THR A 574 -6.22 1.52 -1.44
CA THR A 574 -5.32 0.39 -1.27
C THR A 574 -4.31 0.37 -2.42
N PRO A 575 -3.02 0.69 -2.19
CA PRO A 575 -1.95 0.28 -3.10
C PRO A 575 -1.81 -1.25 -2.99
N LEU A 576 -2.65 -1.96 -3.73
CA LEU A 576 -2.74 -3.42 -3.72
C LEU A 576 -1.36 -4.04 -3.94
N HIS A 577 -0.86 -4.69 -2.89
CA HIS A 577 0.16 -5.71 -3.05
C HIS A 577 -0.46 -6.93 -3.75
N ALA A 578 0.37 -7.78 -4.34
CA ALA A 578 -0.06 -9.15 -4.59
C ALA A 578 -0.60 -9.75 -3.28
N PRO A 579 -1.63 -10.63 -3.35
CA PRO A 579 -2.10 -11.35 -2.16
C PRO A 579 -0.91 -12.06 -1.50
N ILE A 580 -1.00 -12.20 -0.19
CA ILE A 580 0.09 -12.63 0.68
C ILE A 580 0.92 -13.75 0.06
N VAL A 581 2.24 -13.68 0.21
CA VAL A 581 3.10 -14.87 0.23
C VAL A 581 2.86 -15.65 1.54
N VAL A 582 1.61 -16.08 1.77
CA VAL A 582 1.40 -17.40 2.39
C VAL A 582 2.16 -18.37 1.51
N GLY A 583 2.77 -19.41 2.10
CA GLY A 583 3.60 -20.38 1.37
C GLY A 583 2.99 -20.70 0.02
N THR A 584 3.76 -20.46 -1.05
CA THR A 584 3.31 -20.37 -2.44
C THR A 584 2.34 -21.48 -2.80
N GLN A 585 1.46 -21.23 -3.79
CA GLN A 585 0.92 -22.29 -4.65
C GLN A 585 2.07 -22.92 -5.47
N THR A 586 3.00 -23.56 -4.75
CA THR A 586 3.87 -24.60 -5.24
C THR A 586 2.94 -25.62 -5.90
N ARG A 587 3.13 -25.87 -7.19
CA ARG A 587 2.41 -26.95 -7.91
C ARG A 587 2.96 -28.33 -7.55
N SER A 588 3.50 -28.44 -6.33
CA SER A 588 4.14 -29.60 -5.73
C SER A 588 4.24 -29.37 -4.23
N SER A 589 3.52 -30.17 -3.45
CA SER A 589 3.88 -30.48 -2.08
C SER A 589 5.39 -30.75 -1.99
N ALA A 590 6.05 -30.24 -0.94
CA ALA A 590 7.51 -30.10 -0.79
C ALA A 590 8.29 -31.20 -1.54
N GLY A 591 8.86 -30.84 -2.69
CA GLY A 591 9.24 -31.79 -3.72
C GLY A 591 10.12 -32.91 -3.17
N GLN A 592 9.65 -34.15 -3.24
CA GLN A 592 10.52 -35.28 -2.92
C GLN A 592 11.63 -35.29 -3.99
N PRO A 593 12.91 -35.11 -3.61
CA PRO A 593 14.00 -34.90 -4.56
C PRO A 593 14.06 -36.05 -5.57
N SER A 594 14.25 -35.73 -6.85
CA SER A 594 14.15 -36.72 -7.93
C SER A 594 15.12 -37.88 -7.70
N ARG A 595 14.77 -39.11 -8.15
CA ARG A 595 15.64 -40.28 -7.96
C ARG A 595 17.05 -40.07 -8.57
N ALA A 596 17.15 -39.32 -9.67
CA ALA A 596 18.44 -38.94 -10.26
C ALA A 596 19.20 -37.95 -9.36
N SER A 597 18.52 -36.91 -8.86
CA SER A 597 19.07 -35.94 -7.91
C SER A 597 19.58 -36.64 -6.64
N MET A 598 18.82 -37.59 -6.09
CA MET A 598 19.22 -38.35 -4.90
C MET A 598 20.43 -39.25 -5.14
N VAL A 599 20.57 -39.88 -6.32
CA VAL A 599 21.77 -40.66 -6.66
C VAL A 599 23.00 -39.77 -6.79
N LEU A 600 22.88 -38.62 -7.46
CA LEU A 600 23.97 -37.62 -7.53
C LEU A 600 24.39 -37.14 -6.13
N LEU A 601 23.41 -36.81 -5.28
CA LEU A 601 23.67 -36.39 -3.91
C LEU A 601 24.33 -37.51 -3.08
N GLN A 602 23.80 -38.74 -3.09
CA GLN A 602 24.41 -39.86 -2.36
C GLN A 602 25.83 -40.18 -2.85
N SER A 603 26.09 -40.10 -4.17
CA SER A 603 27.43 -40.30 -4.74
C SER A 603 28.46 -39.27 -4.28
N SER A 604 28.02 -38.14 -3.71
CA SER A 604 28.88 -37.10 -3.18
C SER A 604 29.49 -37.43 -1.82
N GLY A 605 28.92 -38.39 -1.06
CA GLY A 605 29.45 -38.78 0.26
C GLY A 605 29.12 -37.83 1.42
N PHE A 606 27.91 -37.26 1.45
CA PHE A 606 27.44 -36.47 2.60
C PHE A 606 27.43 -37.32 3.90
N PRO A 607 27.68 -36.72 5.09
CA PRO A 607 27.64 -37.45 6.36
C PRO A 607 26.27 -38.09 6.64
N GLU A 608 26.23 -39.39 6.94
CA GLU A 608 25.00 -40.06 7.36
C GLU A 608 24.51 -39.56 8.73
N ILE A 609 23.17 -39.49 8.87
CA ILE A 609 22.51 -39.17 10.12
C ILE A 609 22.18 -40.48 10.83
N LEU A 610 22.92 -40.76 11.92
CA LEU A 610 22.81 -41.99 12.70
C LEU A 610 22.08 -41.76 14.02
N ASP A 611 21.39 -42.80 14.52
CA ASP A 611 20.78 -42.84 15.84
C ASP A 611 21.81 -43.17 16.96
N ALA A 612 21.34 -43.20 18.21
CA ALA A 612 22.16 -43.55 19.37
C ALA A 612 22.76 -44.97 19.32
N ASN A 613 22.23 -45.86 18.49
CA ASN A 613 22.70 -47.23 18.25
C ASN A 613 23.58 -47.36 16.99
N LYS A 614 23.92 -46.23 16.34
CA LYS A 614 24.63 -46.14 15.05
C LYS A 614 23.88 -46.77 13.86
N GLN A 615 22.56 -46.85 13.91
CA GLN A 615 21.71 -47.18 12.77
C GLN A 615 21.34 -45.90 11.99
N PRO A 616 21.19 -45.94 10.66
CA PRO A 616 20.75 -44.78 9.89
C PRO A 616 19.32 -44.36 10.25
N ALA A 617 19.05 -43.05 10.24
CA ALA A 617 17.73 -42.50 10.55
C ALA A 617 16.65 -42.94 9.55
N GLU A 618 15.43 -43.21 10.03
CA GLU A 618 14.33 -43.69 9.21
C GLU A 618 13.86 -42.61 8.23
N ALA A 619 13.90 -42.90 6.93
CA ALA A 619 13.55 -41.94 5.88
C ALA A 619 12.03 -41.84 5.70
N VAL A 620 11.48 -40.66 5.98
CA VAL A 620 10.05 -40.31 5.85
C VAL A 620 9.84 -39.56 4.52
N SER A 621 8.75 -39.86 3.81
CA SER A 621 8.44 -39.13 2.58
C SER A 621 7.97 -37.70 2.86
N ALA A 622 8.53 -36.73 2.14
CA ALA A 622 8.13 -35.32 2.19
C ALA A 622 6.70 -35.04 1.69
N THR A 623 6.10 -36.01 0.99
CA THR A 623 4.75 -35.93 0.40
C THR A 623 3.67 -36.63 1.22
N GLU A 624 4.03 -37.38 2.27
CA GLU A 624 3.07 -38.15 3.08
C GLU A 624 2.42 -37.30 4.20
N PRO A 625 1.10 -37.45 4.45
CA PRO A 625 0.42 -36.75 5.54
C PRO A 625 0.79 -37.36 6.91
N VAL A 626 1.66 -36.68 7.66
CA VAL A 626 2.10 -37.11 8.99
C VAL A 626 0.98 -36.96 10.03
N THR A 627 0.45 -38.07 10.53
CA THR A 627 -0.56 -38.08 11.61
C THR A 627 0.10 -37.75 12.97
N PHE A 628 -0.11 -36.54 13.49
CA PHE A 628 0.42 -36.13 14.79
C PHE A 628 -0.42 -36.65 15.96
N ASN A 629 0.05 -37.71 16.64
CA ASN A 629 -0.50 -38.10 17.94
C ASN A 629 0.35 -37.48 19.08
N PRO A 630 -0.18 -36.53 19.87
CA PRO A 630 0.56 -35.89 20.96
C PRO A 630 0.86 -36.84 22.13
N GLN A 631 0.05 -37.87 22.37
CA GLN A 631 0.30 -38.84 23.45
C GLN A 631 1.51 -39.72 23.13
N LYS A 632 1.74 -40.06 21.84
CA LYS A 632 2.96 -40.79 21.42
C LYS A 632 4.22 -39.96 21.64
N GLU A 633 4.20 -38.67 21.28
CA GLU A 633 5.37 -37.79 21.45
C GLU A 633 5.64 -37.43 22.93
N GLU A 634 4.60 -37.35 23.76
CA GLU A 634 4.72 -37.17 25.23
C GLU A 634 5.24 -38.44 25.94
N SER A 635 4.89 -39.64 25.44
CA SER A 635 5.34 -40.93 26.00
C SER A 635 6.68 -41.45 25.45
N ASP A 636 7.31 -40.74 24.51
CA ASP A 636 8.61 -41.12 23.94
C ASP A 636 9.70 -41.20 25.03
N CYS A 637 10.35 -42.36 25.09
CA CYS A 637 11.44 -42.72 26.01
C CYS A 637 12.71 -41.89 25.78
N LEU A 638 12.92 -41.41 24.54
CA LEU A 638 14.08 -40.61 24.14
C LEU A 638 13.79 -39.12 24.40
N GLN A 639 13.89 -38.76 25.68
CA GLN A 639 13.45 -37.47 26.23
C GLN A 639 14.20 -36.24 25.64
N SER A 640 15.33 -36.44 24.95
CA SER A 640 16.09 -35.38 24.26
C SER A 640 16.01 -35.54 22.75
N ASN A 641 15.95 -34.41 22.03
CA ASN A 641 15.93 -34.36 20.57
C ASN A 641 17.21 -33.70 20.07
N GLU A 642 17.95 -34.34 19.17
CA GLU A 642 18.96 -33.70 18.34
C GLU A 642 18.30 -33.37 16.98
N MET A 643 17.97 -32.10 16.78
CA MET A 643 17.39 -31.62 15.53
C MET A 643 18.51 -31.28 14.56
N VAL A 644 18.51 -31.90 13.38
CA VAL A 644 19.57 -31.77 12.36
C VAL A 644 19.02 -31.04 11.15
N LEU A 645 19.75 -30.03 10.68
CA LEU A 645 19.52 -29.35 9.40
C LEU A 645 20.77 -29.54 8.53
N GLN A 646 20.66 -30.34 7.47
CA GLN A 646 21.77 -30.67 6.57
C GLN A 646 21.50 -30.07 5.18
N PHE A 647 22.17 -28.96 4.90
CA PHE A 647 22.12 -28.27 3.61
C PHE A 647 23.04 -29.02 2.63
N LEU A 648 22.49 -29.56 1.53
CA LEU A 648 23.22 -30.46 0.63
C LEU A 648 23.73 -29.73 -0.63
N ALA A 649 22.80 -29.14 -1.38
CA ALA A 649 23.07 -28.56 -2.69
C ALA A 649 22.09 -27.43 -3.02
N PHE A 650 22.48 -26.54 -3.94
CA PHE A 650 21.64 -25.49 -4.51
C PHE A 650 21.77 -25.51 -6.04
N SER A 651 20.63 -25.54 -6.74
CA SER A 651 20.57 -25.69 -8.21
C SER A 651 19.86 -24.53 -8.87
N ARG A 652 20.30 -24.11 -10.08
CA ARG A 652 19.66 -23.03 -10.83
C ARG A 652 18.42 -23.51 -11.58
N VAL A 653 17.35 -22.71 -11.61
CA VAL A 653 16.26 -22.91 -12.57
C VAL A 653 16.69 -22.36 -13.93
N ALA A 654 16.55 -23.15 -14.99
CA ALA A 654 17.06 -22.84 -16.34
C ALA A 654 16.37 -21.64 -17.05
N GLN A 655 15.53 -20.89 -16.34
CA GLN A 655 14.68 -19.81 -16.86
C GLN A 655 15.31 -18.41 -16.70
N ASP A 656 16.37 -18.27 -15.90
CA ASP A 656 17.21 -17.06 -15.88
C ASP A 656 17.97 -16.90 -17.22
N CYS A 657 17.92 -15.71 -17.83
CA CYS A 657 18.67 -15.40 -19.04
C CYS A 657 20.19 -15.60 -18.84
N ARG A 658 20.90 -16.01 -19.92
CA ARG A 658 22.29 -16.53 -19.88
C ARG A 658 23.40 -15.51 -19.56
N GLY A 659 23.15 -14.49 -18.73
CA GLY A 659 24.08 -13.40 -18.44
C GLY A 659 24.16 -12.92 -16.99
N THR A 660 23.26 -13.34 -16.10
CA THR A 660 23.46 -13.15 -14.65
C THR A 660 24.47 -14.18 -14.13
N SER A 661 25.60 -13.69 -13.65
CA SER A 661 26.68 -14.52 -13.08
C SER A 661 26.18 -15.29 -11.86
N TRP A 662 26.39 -16.61 -11.86
CA TRP A 662 26.08 -17.47 -10.73
C TRP A 662 26.87 -17.02 -9.47
N PRO A 663 26.25 -16.93 -8.28
CA PRO A 663 26.97 -16.63 -7.05
C PRO A 663 28.05 -17.68 -6.81
N LYS A 664 29.22 -17.27 -6.32
CA LYS A 664 30.29 -18.22 -5.97
C LYS A 664 30.02 -18.85 -4.62
N THR A 665 29.53 -18.06 -3.68
CA THR A 665 29.15 -18.53 -2.35
C THR A 665 27.73 -18.11 -2.00
N VAL A 666 27.06 -18.91 -1.19
CA VAL A 666 25.79 -18.55 -0.57
C VAL A 666 25.87 -18.71 0.95
N TYR A 667 24.99 -18.05 1.69
CA TYR A 667 24.72 -18.36 3.09
C TYR A 667 23.23 -18.33 3.36
N PHE A 668 22.81 -18.99 4.44
CA PHE A 668 21.42 -19.08 4.85
C PHE A 668 21.17 -18.34 6.16
N THR A 669 20.01 -17.70 6.29
CA THR A 669 19.50 -17.20 7.56
C THR A 669 18.16 -17.82 7.89
N PHE A 670 17.97 -18.21 9.15
CA PHE A 670 16.71 -18.74 9.67
C PHE A 670 16.67 -18.65 11.20
N GLN A 671 15.50 -18.86 11.82
CA GLN A 671 15.37 -18.97 13.27
C GLN A 671 14.62 -20.25 13.64
N PHE A 672 15.20 -21.08 14.51
CA PHE A 672 14.59 -22.32 14.97
C PHE A 672 14.22 -22.23 16.46
N TYR A 673 12.92 -22.29 16.74
CA TYR A 673 12.34 -22.34 18.09
C TYR A 673 12.95 -21.28 19.05
N ARG A 674 13.48 -21.70 20.20
CA ARG A 674 14.11 -20.85 21.22
C ARG A 674 15.57 -20.47 20.94
N PHE A 675 16.16 -20.95 19.85
CA PHE A 675 17.53 -20.58 19.51
C PHE A 675 17.55 -19.17 18.90
N PRO A 676 18.63 -18.38 19.11
CA PRO A 676 18.82 -17.12 18.41
C PRO A 676 18.78 -17.30 16.88
N PRO A 677 18.46 -16.25 16.11
CA PRO A 677 18.61 -16.26 14.65
C PRO A 677 19.98 -16.80 14.24
N ALA A 678 19.98 -17.78 13.35
CA ALA A 678 21.17 -18.48 12.90
C ALA A 678 21.54 -18.01 11.49
N THR A 679 22.80 -17.64 11.32
CA THR A 679 23.42 -17.35 10.02
C THR A 679 24.47 -18.43 9.77
N THR A 680 24.39 -19.13 8.65
CA THR A 680 25.43 -20.11 8.28
C THR A 680 26.73 -19.39 7.88
N PRO A 681 27.90 -20.05 7.96
CA PRO A 681 29.08 -19.57 7.23
C PRO A 681 28.79 -19.50 5.72
N ARG A 682 29.67 -18.79 4.98
CA ARG A 682 29.67 -18.81 3.52
C ARG A 682 29.96 -20.25 3.05
N LEU A 683 29.12 -20.74 2.13
CA LEU A 683 29.25 -22.05 1.49
C LEU A 683 29.56 -21.82 0.01
N GLN A 684 30.69 -22.35 -0.46
CA GLN A 684 31.07 -22.37 -1.87
C GLN A 684 30.12 -23.29 -2.64
N LEU A 685 29.66 -22.81 -3.80
CA LEU A 685 28.93 -23.63 -4.77
C LEU A 685 29.95 -24.34 -5.66
N VAL A 686 29.99 -25.67 -5.56
CA VAL A 686 30.86 -26.55 -6.35
C VAL A 686 30.00 -27.28 -7.38
N GLN A 687 30.28 -27.07 -8.66
CA GLN A 687 29.55 -27.74 -9.75
C GLN A 687 29.87 -29.24 -9.74
N LEU A 688 28.84 -30.08 -9.91
CA LEU A 688 28.98 -31.52 -10.04
C LEU A 688 29.12 -31.88 -11.54
N ASP A 689 30.25 -32.46 -11.93
CA ASP A 689 30.57 -32.72 -13.35
C ASP A 689 29.79 -33.93 -13.91
N GLU A 690 28.81 -33.67 -14.78
CA GLU A 690 28.19 -34.71 -15.61
C GLU A 690 29.09 -35.09 -16.78
N ALA A 691 29.70 -36.27 -16.70
CA ALA A 691 30.52 -36.84 -17.77
C ALA A 691 29.67 -37.33 -18.96
N GLY A 692 29.21 -36.43 -19.83
CA GLY A 692 28.76 -36.85 -21.17
C GLY A 692 28.03 -35.85 -22.06
N GLN A 693 26.90 -35.28 -21.63
CA GLN A 693 26.00 -34.53 -22.53
C GLN A 693 25.32 -33.31 -21.86
N PRO A 694 25.29 -32.12 -22.51
CA PRO A 694 24.63 -30.92 -22.00
C PRO A 694 23.11 -30.91 -22.27
N SER A 695 22.41 -32.01 -21.96
CA SER A 695 21.02 -32.25 -22.35
C SER A 695 20.00 -31.78 -21.30
N SER A 696 19.83 -30.46 -21.18
CA SER A 696 18.65 -29.81 -20.60
C SER A 696 18.29 -30.08 -19.11
N GLY A 697 19.20 -30.66 -18.32
CA GLY A 697 19.06 -30.78 -16.86
C GLY A 697 19.39 -29.49 -16.10
N ALA A 698 18.89 -29.36 -14.87
CA ALA A 698 19.21 -28.24 -13.98
C ALA A 698 20.54 -28.51 -13.24
N LEU A 699 21.53 -27.62 -13.39
CA LEU A 699 22.87 -27.80 -12.80
C LEU A 699 22.82 -27.73 -11.26
N THR A 700 22.94 -28.89 -10.61
CA THR A 700 23.10 -29.04 -9.16
C THR A 700 24.52 -28.67 -8.73
N HIS A 701 24.63 -27.72 -7.80
CA HIS A 701 25.91 -27.38 -7.16
C HIS A 701 25.89 -27.81 -5.69
N ILE A 702 26.91 -28.56 -5.28
CA ILE A 702 27.11 -28.97 -3.89
C ILE A 702 27.54 -27.75 -3.07
N LEU A 703 27.05 -27.67 -1.83
CA LEU A 703 27.45 -26.65 -0.86
C LEU A 703 28.67 -27.14 -0.08
N VAL A 704 29.78 -26.39 -0.07
CA VAL A 704 30.99 -26.73 0.70
C VAL A 704 31.38 -25.56 1.61
N PRO A 705 31.56 -25.74 2.92
CA PRO A 705 31.87 -24.63 3.83
C PRO A 705 33.24 -23.99 3.53
N VAL A 706 33.28 -22.66 3.48
CA VAL A 706 34.50 -21.87 3.28
C VAL A 706 35.12 -21.51 4.62
N SER A 707 36.43 -21.72 4.76
CA SER A 707 37.20 -21.30 5.94
C SER A 707 37.34 -19.77 6.02
N ARG A 708 37.82 -19.26 7.16
CA ARG A 708 38.14 -17.83 7.31
C ARG A 708 39.23 -17.35 6.35
N ASP A 709 40.06 -18.26 5.84
CA ASP A 709 41.19 -17.97 4.95
C ASP A 709 40.79 -18.05 3.47
N GLY A 710 39.49 -18.22 3.17
CA GLY A 710 38.96 -18.32 1.81
C GLY A 710 39.18 -19.68 1.12
N THR A 711 39.89 -20.60 1.77
CA THR A 711 40.04 -21.99 1.30
C THR A 711 38.82 -22.83 1.68
N PHE A 712 38.49 -23.83 0.86
CA PHE A 712 37.42 -24.80 1.12
C PHE A 712 37.95 -26.22 0.93
N ASP A 713 37.55 -27.15 1.79
CA ASP A 713 37.94 -28.56 1.69
C ASP A 713 36.82 -29.36 1.02
N ALA A 714 37.10 -29.89 -0.16
CA ALA A 714 36.14 -30.67 -0.94
C ALA A 714 35.81 -32.04 -0.32
N GLY A 715 36.60 -32.51 0.66
CA GLY A 715 36.41 -33.80 1.33
C GLY A 715 35.20 -33.88 2.27
N SER A 716 34.58 -32.75 2.64
CA SER A 716 33.40 -32.70 3.50
C SER A 716 32.26 -31.90 2.85
N PRO A 717 31.46 -32.51 1.96
CA PRO A 717 30.36 -31.83 1.29
C PRO A 717 29.14 -31.63 2.21
N GLY A 718 28.39 -30.58 1.92
CA GLY A 718 27.23 -30.12 2.67
C GLY A 718 27.59 -29.31 3.90
N PHE A 719 26.57 -28.77 4.56
CA PHE A 719 26.71 -28.08 5.84
C PHE A 719 25.65 -28.58 6.83
N GLN A 720 26.08 -29.13 7.96
CA GLN A 720 25.22 -29.71 8.98
C GLN A 720 25.18 -28.84 10.24
N LEU A 721 23.99 -28.32 10.57
CA LEU A 721 23.69 -27.77 11.89
C LEU A 721 22.95 -28.79 12.75
N ARG A 722 23.22 -28.77 14.05
CA ARG A 722 22.65 -29.65 15.08
C ARG A 722 22.14 -28.77 16.23
N TYR A 723 20.95 -29.05 16.73
CA TYR A 723 20.32 -28.33 17.86
C TYR A 723 19.84 -29.32 18.92
N MET A 724 20.44 -29.29 20.11
CA MET A 724 20.06 -30.15 21.23
C MET A 724 18.88 -29.56 22.02
N VAL A 725 17.69 -30.14 21.83
CA VAL A 725 16.46 -29.81 22.56
C VAL A 725 16.17 -30.92 23.57
N GLY A 726 16.87 -30.86 24.71
CA GLY A 726 16.73 -31.80 25.83
C GLY A 726 16.00 -31.21 27.05
N PRO A 727 15.72 -32.03 28.08
CA PRO A 727 15.02 -31.61 29.30
C PRO A 727 15.71 -30.50 30.12
N GLY A 728 17.00 -30.25 29.90
CA GLY A 728 17.73 -29.13 30.52
C GLY A 728 17.62 -27.79 29.75
N PHE A 729 17.07 -27.81 28.53
CA PHE A 729 16.85 -26.62 27.69
C PHE A 729 15.37 -26.20 27.70
N LEU A 730 14.48 -27.20 27.59
CA LEU A 730 13.03 -27.02 27.71
C LEU A 730 12.65 -26.71 29.16
N LYS A 731 11.80 -25.69 29.37
CA LYS A 731 11.19 -25.41 30.67
C LYS A 731 10.07 -26.42 30.99
N PRO A 732 9.66 -26.57 32.26
CA PRO A 732 8.51 -27.41 32.62
C PRO A 732 7.28 -27.06 31.77
N GLY A 733 6.66 -28.07 31.15
CA GLY A 733 5.52 -27.91 30.25
C GLY A 733 5.87 -27.57 28.78
N GLU A 734 7.02 -26.95 28.48
CA GLU A 734 7.38 -26.56 27.09
C GLU A 734 7.47 -27.75 26.13
N ARG A 735 7.72 -28.98 26.58
CA ARG A 735 7.82 -30.17 25.70
C ARG A 735 6.56 -30.36 24.83
N ARG A 736 5.37 -30.09 25.36
CA ARG A 736 4.11 -30.15 24.59
C ARG A 736 3.99 -29.00 23.58
N CYS A 737 4.50 -27.83 23.94
CA CYS A 737 4.59 -26.66 23.06
C CYS A 737 5.61 -26.92 21.92
N PHE A 738 6.75 -27.55 22.20
CA PHE A 738 7.76 -27.94 21.22
C PHE A 738 7.23 -29.01 20.25
N ALA A 739 6.52 -30.04 20.74
CA ALA A 739 5.88 -31.03 19.88
C ALA A 739 4.82 -30.39 18.95
N ARG A 740 4.01 -29.45 19.46
CA ARG A 740 3.08 -28.65 18.63
C ARG A 740 3.81 -27.74 17.63
N TYR A 741 4.91 -27.12 18.04
CA TYR A 741 5.74 -26.31 17.16
C TYR A 741 6.26 -27.13 15.97
N LEU A 742 6.81 -28.34 16.20
CA LEU A 742 7.21 -29.22 15.10
C LEU A 742 6.01 -29.66 14.22
N ALA A 743 4.83 -29.89 14.80
CA ALA A 743 3.65 -30.30 14.05
C ALA A 743 3.07 -29.21 13.12
N VAL A 744 3.19 -27.93 13.49
CA VAL A 744 2.49 -26.82 12.80
C VAL A 744 3.44 -25.83 12.11
N GLN A 745 4.63 -25.59 12.66
CA GLN A 745 5.54 -24.56 12.15
C GLN A 745 6.07 -24.91 10.75
N THR A 746 6.04 -23.92 9.86
CA THR A 746 6.87 -23.91 8.64
C THR A 746 8.13 -23.10 8.93
N LEU A 747 9.30 -23.70 8.83
CA LEU A 747 10.59 -23.00 8.96
C LEU A 747 10.86 -22.23 7.66
N GLN A 748 11.03 -20.91 7.74
CA GLN A 748 11.57 -20.13 6.63
C GLN A 748 13.10 -20.14 6.66
N ILE A 749 13.69 -20.17 5.47
CA ILE A 749 15.12 -20.18 5.20
C ILE A 749 15.39 -19.21 4.05
N ASP A 750 16.20 -18.19 4.30
CA ASP A 750 16.55 -17.19 3.29
C ASP A 750 17.89 -17.52 2.66
N VAL A 751 17.99 -17.38 1.35
CA VAL A 751 19.20 -17.67 0.57
C VAL A 751 19.83 -16.35 0.13
N TRP A 752 21.05 -16.09 0.59
CA TRP A 752 21.80 -14.87 0.30
C TRP A 752 23.06 -15.20 -0.50
N ASP A 753 23.46 -14.31 -1.41
CA ASP A 753 24.79 -14.35 -2.01
C ASP A 753 25.85 -13.88 -0.98
N GLY A 754 26.84 -14.73 -0.70
CA GLY A 754 27.89 -14.45 0.27
C GLY A 754 28.96 -13.46 -0.19
N ASP A 755 28.99 -13.09 -1.47
CA ASP A 755 29.85 -12.02 -2.00
C ASP A 755 29.11 -10.66 -2.05
N SER A 756 27.87 -10.61 -2.54
CA SER A 756 27.11 -9.35 -2.69
C SER A 756 26.18 -8.97 -1.54
N LEU A 757 25.89 -9.89 -0.61
CA LEU A 757 24.89 -9.74 0.45
C LEU A 757 23.47 -9.41 -0.07
N LEU A 758 23.19 -9.74 -1.34
CA LEU A 758 21.85 -9.64 -1.92
C LEU A 758 21.04 -10.90 -1.60
N LEU A 759 19.75 -10.72 -1.31
CA LEU A 759 18.80 -11.82 -1.16
C LEU A 759 18.53 -12.44 -2.55
N ILE A 760 18.83 -13.74 -2.70
CA ILE A 760 18.52 -14.51 -3.91
C ILE A 760 17.04 -14.94 -3.87
N GLY A 761 16.51 -15.21 -2.68
CA GLY A 761 15.11 -15.53 -2.43
C GLY A 761 14.92 -16.23 -1.08
N SER A 762 13.68 -16.59 -0.76
CA SER A 762 13.33 -17.34 0.44
C SER A 762 12.71 -18.69 0.09
N ALA A 763 12.94 -19.68 0.94
CA ALA A 763 12.35 -21.02 0.90
C ALA A 763 11.63 -21.32 2.23
N ALA A 764 10.70 -22.27 2.21
CA ALA A 764 9.88 -22.62 3.36
C ALA A 764 9.69 -24.14 3.46
N VAL A 765 9.86 -24.72 4.65
CA VAL A 765 9.77 -26.17 4.86
C VAL A 765 8.93 -26.54 6.09
N GLN A 766 7.99 -27.48 5.93
CA GLN A 766 7.08 -27.91 6.99
C GLN A 766 7.78 -28.87 7.96
N MET A 767 7.83 -28.52 9.24
CA MET A 767 8.58 -29.26 10.26
C MET A 767 7.91 -30.58 10.70
N LYS A 768 6.67 -30.85 10.26
CA LYS A 768 5.84 -32.01 10.67
C LYS A 768 6.54 -33.37 10.49
N HIS A 769 7.42 -33.49 9.49
CA HIS A 769 8.17 -34.72 9.18
C HIS A 769 9.21 -35.09 10.26
N LEU A 770 9.50 -34.17 11.19
CA LEU A 770 10.44 -34.35 12.30
C LEU A 770 9.80 -34.91 13.58
N LEU A 771 8.49 -35.20 13.55
CA LEU A 771 7.80 -35.91 14.62
C LEU A 771 8.22 -37.39 14.59
N ARG A 772 8.83 -37.87 15.68
CA ARG A 772 9.33 -39.24 15.75
C ARG A 772 8.19 -40.23 15.91
N GLN A 773 7.11 -39.87 16.62
CA GLN A 773 5.95 -40.72 16.89
C GLN A 773 6.30 -42.10 17.51
N GLY A 774 7.41 -42.15 18.26
CA GLY A 774 7.95 -43.35 18.92
C GLY A 774 9.13 -44.03 18.19
N ARG A 775 9.59 -43.49 17.06
CA ARG A 775 10.79 -43.97 16.33
C ARG A 775 12.09 -43.42 16.97
N PRO A 776 13.24 -44.12 16.85
CA PRO A 776 14.49 -43.67 17.47
C PRO A 776 15.10 -42.46 16.74
N ALA A 777 15.06 -42.44 15.42
CA ALA A 777 15.52 -41.33 14.59
C ALA A 777 14.71 -41.27 13.29
N VAL A 778 14.33 -40.07 12.86
CA VAL A 778 13.62 -39.82 11.59
C VAL A 778 14.33 -38.77 10.77
N GLN A 779 14.34 -38.92 9.44
CA GLN A 779 14.85 -37.92 8.50
C GLN A 779 13.89 -37.72 7.31
N ALA A 780 13.88 -36.53 6.73
CA ALA A 780 13.14 -36.19 5.53
C ALA A 780 13.97 -35.27 4.62
N SER A 781 14.11 -35.65 3.35
CA SER A 781 14.83 -34.87 2.34
C SER A 781 13.84 -34.11 1.47
N HIS A 782 14.09 -32.81 1.29
CA HIS A 782 13.22 -31.87 0.60
C HIS A 782 13.98 -31.16 -0.53
N GLU A 783 13.34 -31.03 -1.69
CA GLU A 783 13.69 -30.10 -2.77
C GLU A 783 12.78 -28.87 -2.64
N LEU A 784 13.35 -27.75 -2.18
CA LEU A 784 12.62 -26.53 -1.86
C LEU A 784 12.83 -25.48 -2.95
N GLU A 785 11.76 -24.94 -3.53
CA GLU A 785 11.86 -23.82 -4.47
C GLU A 785 12.22 -22.53 -3.73
N VAL A 786 13.27 -21.84 -4.20
CA VAL A 786 13.76 -20.57 -3.65
C VAL A 786 13.15 -19.44 -4.48
N VAL A 787 12.24 -18.69 -3.86
CA VAL A 787 11.36 -17.74 -4.54
C VAL A 787 11.76 -16.31 -4.21
N ALA A 788 11.80 -15.45 -5.23
CA ALA A 788 11.93 -14.01 -5.11
C ALA A 788 10.67 -13.31 -5.66
N THR A 789 10.27 -12.19 -5.08
CA THR A 789 9.21 -11.34 -5.63
C THR A 789 9.82 -10.23 -6.48
N GLU A 790 9.54 -10.24 -7.78
CA GLU A 790 9.98 -9.19 -8.71
C GLU A 790 8.80 -8.24 -8.99
N TYR A 791 9.12 -6.96 -9.20
CA TYR A 791 8.16 -5.86 -9.34
C TYR A 791 8.38 -5.19 -10.70
N GLU A 792 7.78 -5.74 -11.75
CA GLU A 792 7.82 -5.13 -13.08
C GLU A 792 6.53 -4.34 -13.30
N GLN A 793 6.64 -3.03 -13.55
CA GLN A 793 5.48 -2.25 -13.99
C GLN A 793 5.35 -2.40 -15.50
N ASP A 794 4.43 -3.28 -15.94
CA ASP A 794 3.99 -3.43 -17.33
C ASP A 794 3.92 -2.06 -18.01
N ASN A 795 4.86 -1.79 -18.92
CA ASN A 795 4.66 -0.73 -19.90
C ASN A 795 3.51 -1.15 -20.82
N MET A 796 2.78 -0.18 -21.37
CA MET A 796 1.59 -0.43 -22.18
C MET A 796 1.91 -1.27 -23.43
N VAL A 797 1.70 -2.58 -23.35
CA VAL A 797 1.59 -3.45 -24.53
C VAL A 797 0.33 -3.01 -25.27
N VAL A 798 0.51 -2.33 -26.41
CA VAL A 798 -0.58 -1.88 -27.28
C VAL A 798 -1.05 -3.05 -28.15
N SER A 799 -1.55 -4.11 -27.50
CA SER A 799 -2.22 -5.24 -28.13
C SER A 799 -3.66 -5.28 -27.63
N GLY A 800 -4.62 -5.26 -28.56
CA GLY A 800 -5.95 -4.73 -28.30
C GLY A 800 -7.05 -5.77 -28.12
N ASP A 801 -7.77 -5.68 -27.01
CA ASP A 801 -9.19 -6.06 -26.95
C ASP A 801 -9.99 -5.02 -26.14
N MET A 802 -11.27 -4.80 -26.46
CA MET A 802 -12.02 -3.57 -26.13
C MET A 802 -13.11 -3.73 -25.07
N LEU A 803 -13.59 -4.94 -24.84
CA LEU A 803 -14.91 -5.18 -24.24
C LEU A 803 -14.84 -5.87 -22.86
N GLY A 804 -13.88 -5.43 -22.04
CA GLY A 804 -13.70 -5.88 -20.65
C GLY A 804 -13.65 -4.71 -19.67
N PHE A 805 -14.19 -4.89 -18.46
CA PHE A 805 -14.25 -3.83 -17.45
C PHE A 805 -12.86 -3.39 -16.98
N GLY A 806 -12.72 -2.09 -16.72
CA GLY A 806 -11.46 -1.45 -16.33
C GLY A 806 -11.00 -1.82 -14.92
N ARG A 807 -10.47 -3.03 -14.74
CA ARG A 807 -9.59 -3.33 -13.61
C ARG A 807 -8.32 -2.51 -13.74
N VAL A 808 -7.96 -1.81 -12.65
CA VAL A 808 -6.57 -1.42 -12.44
C VAL A 808 -5.76 -2.72 -12.36
N LYS A 809 -4.93 -3.01 -13.37
CA LYS A 809 -3.84 -3.97 -13.20
C LYS A 809 -3.03 -3.48 -11.99
N PRO A 810 -2.85 -4.28 -10.91
CA PRO A 810 -1.86 -3.93 -9.90
C PRO A 810 -0.48 -3.87 -10.56
N ILE A 811 0.51 -3.33 -9.83
CA ILE A 811 1.93 -3.48 -10.21
C ILE A 811 2.16 -4.97 -10.49
N GLY A 812 2.94 -5.31 -11.53
CA GLY A 812 3.24 -6.68 -11.94
C GLY A 812 4.15 -7.37 -10.94
N VAL A 813 3.60 -7.67 -9.76
CA VAL A 813 4.27 -8.36 -8.66
C VAL A 813 4.18 -9.85 -8.96
N HIS A 814 5.20 -10.38 -9.63
CA HIS A 814 5.29 -11.80 -9.98
C HIS A 814 6.35 -12.50 -9.11
N SER A 815 6.06 -13.73 -8.70
CA SER A 815 6.96 -14.57 -7.91
C SER A 815 7.77 -15.47 -8.85
N VAL A 816 9.09 -15.38 -8.77
CA VAL A 816 10.03 -16.06 -9.68
C VAL A 816 10.90 -17.03 -8.89
N VAL A 817 11.01 -18.27 -9.36
CA VAL A 817 11.86 -19.28 -8.73
C VAL A 817 13.30 -19.11 -9.25
N LYS A 818 14.20 -18.61 -8.40
CA LYS A 818 15.61 -18.35 -8.76
C LYS A 818 16.50 -19.59 -8.63
N GLY A 819 16.09 -20.55 -7.81
CA GLY A 819 16.81 -21.81 -7.64
C GLY A 819 16.01 -22.84 -6.84
N ARG A 820 16.64 -23.98 -6.57
CA ARG A 820 16.12 -25.00 -5.65
C ARG A 820 17.16 -25.38 -4.62
N LEU A 821 16.76 -25.51 -3.37
CA LEU A 821 17.59 -25.88 -2.24
C LEU A 821 17.29 -27.32 -1.83
N HIS A 822 18.30 -28.18 -1.86
CA HIS A 822 18.22 -29.54 -1.34
C HIS A 822 18.61 -29.55 0.14
N LEU A 823 17.65 -29.87 1.00
CA LEU A 823 17.78 -29.83 2.46
C LEU A 823 17.30 -31.17 3.04
N THR A 824 18.10 -31.80 3.89
CA THR A 824 17.64 -32.90 4.74
C THR A 824 17.45 -32.41 6.17
N LEU A 825 16.27 -32.66 6.71
CA LEU A 825 15.91 -32.41 8.10
C LEU A 825 15.88 -33.74 8.85
N ALA A 826 16.38 -33.80 10.09
CA ALA A 826 16.21 -34.99 10.92
C ALA A 826 15.99 -34.66 12.41
N ASN A 827 15.42 -35.63 13.13
CA ASN A 827 15.26 -35.61 14.58
C ASN A 827 15.75 -36.95 15.14
N VAL A 828 16.90 -36.94 15.83
CA VAL A 828 17.48 -38.11 16.51
C VAL A 828 17.12 -38.05 17.99
N GLY A 829 16.54 -39.14 18.51
CA GLY A 829 16.21 -39.28 19.92
C GLY A 829 17.40 -39.75 20.75
N HIS A 830 17.67 -39.03 21.84
CA HIS A 830 18.72 -39.38 22.81
C HIS A 830 18.13 -39.65 24.20
N PRO A 831 18.63 -40.66 24.94
CA PRO A 831 18.29 -40.85 26.35
C PRO A 831 18.85 -39.70 27.19
N CYS A 832 18.14 -39.30 28.24
CA CYS A 832 18.63 -38.26 29.16
C CYS A 832 19.57 -38.88 30.20
N GLU A 833 20.88 -38.65 30.10
CA GLU A 833 21.88 -39.17 31.04
C GLU A 833 21.71 -38.66 32.48
N GLN A 834 20.99 -37.56 32.67
CA GLN A 834 20.88 -36.87 33.95
C GLN A 834 19.85 -37.52 34.88
N LYS A 835 20.33 -38.34 35.82
CA LYS A 835 19.61 -38.79 37.04
C LYS A 835 19.37 -37.62 38.01
N VAL A 836 18.58 -36.61 37.60
CA VAL A 836 18.15 -35.51 38.47
C VAL A 836 17.29 -36.09 39.59
N ARG A 837 17.85 -36.11 40.80
CA ARG A 837 17.21 -36.59 42.03
C ARG A 837 15.93 -35.81 42.29
N GLY A 838 14.79 -36.41 41.96
CA GLY A 838 13.47 -35.82 42.19
C GLY A 838 13.27 -34.56 41.35
N CYS A 839 13.07 -34.72 40.03
CA CYS A 839 12.36 -33.70 39.28
C CYS A 839 10.96 -33.60 39.89
N SER A 840 10.75 -32.57 40.71
CA SER A 840 9.47 -32.34 41.37
C SER A 840 8.40 -32.20 40.30
N THR A 841 7.39 -33.07 40.36
CA THR A 841 6.12 -32.83 39.67
C THR A 841 5.55 -31.52 40.22
N LEU A 842 5.82 -30.41 39.52
CA LEU A 842 5.07 -29.20 39.72
C LEU A 842 3.59 -29.58 39.55
N PRO A 843 2.67 -29.09 40.41
CA PRO A 843 1.25 -29.21 40.12
C PRO A 843 1.03 -28.63 38.72
N PRO A 844 0.15 -29.23 37.90
CA PRO A 844 0.02 -28.82 36.51
C PRO A 844 -0.23 -27.31 36.43
N SER A 845 0.48 -26.62 35.53
CA SER A 845 0.36 -25.17 35.27
C SER A 845 -1.03 -24.73 34.76
N ARG A 846 -2.01 -25.64 34.82
CA ARG A 846 -3.44 -25.42 34.66
C ARG A 846 -4.14 -25.04 35.97
N SER A 847 -3.43 -24.88 37.09
CA SER A 847 -3.98 -24.23 38.30
C SER A 847 -4.16 -22.73 38.05
N ARG A 848 -5.08 -22.39 37.15
CA ARG A 848 -5.57 -21.04 36.85
C ARG A 848 -6.38 -20.44 38.00
N VAL A 849 -6.36 -21.06 39.17
CA VAL A 849 -6.81 -20.51 40.46
C VAL A 849 -5.60 -20.56 41.38
N ILE A 850 -5.18 -19.39 41.87
CA ILE A 850 -4.04 -19.19 42.76
C ILE A 850 -4.59 -18.94 44.17
N SER A 851 -4.50 -19.94 45.05
CA SER A 851 -4.90 -19.82 46.46
C SER A 851 -3.77 -19.26 47.33
N ASN A 852 -4.12 -18.40 48.29
CA ASN A 852 -3.22 -18.08 49.41
C ASN A 852 -3.45 -19.06 50.57
N ASP A 853 -3.03 -20.32 50.39
CA ASP A 853 -2.97 -21.30 51.48
C ASP A 853 -1.84 -20.91 52.45
N GLY A 854 -2.21 -20.11 53.45
CA GLY A 854 -1.34 -19.35 54.36
C GLY A 854 -0.52 -20.17 55.36
N ALA A 855 0.14 -21.24 54.91
CA ALA A 855 0.93 -22.16 55.73
C ALA A 855 2.34 -22.44 55.20
N SER A 856 2.66 -22.12 53.93
CA SER A 856 3.81 -22.70 53.22
C SER A 856 5.17 -22.00 53.42
N ARG A 857 5.21 -20.75 53.90
CA ARG A 857 6.46 -19.97 54.06
C ARG A 857 6.74 -19.44 55.45
N PHE A 858 5.72 -19.10 56.24
CA PHE A 858 5.92 -18.70 57.63
C PHE A 858 5.74 -19.90 58.57
N SER A 859 6.69 -20.84 58.51
CA SER A 859 6.76 -21.91 59.49
C SER A 859 7.07 -21.30 60.87
N GLY A 860 6.02 -21.10 61.69
CA GLY A 860 6.16 -20.63 63.06
C GLY A 860 7.21 -21.45 63.82
N GLY A 861 8.07 -20.77 64.58
CA GLY A 861 9.38 -21.29 65.01
C GLY A 861 9.32 -22.56 65.87
N SER A 862 9.27 -23.72 65.21
CA SER A 862 9.41 -25.05 65.82
C SER A 862 10.85 -25.52 65.68
N LEU A 863 11.48 -25.84 66.81
CA LEU A 863 12.90 -26.21 66.88
C LEU A 863 13.19 -27.66 66.44
N LEU A 864 12.19 -28.42 65.97
CA LEU A 864 12.24 -29.89 65.87
C LEU A 864 11.98 -30.49 64.47
N THR A 865 11.77 -29.69 63.42
CA THR A 865 11.48 -30.20 62.07
C THR A 865 12.74 -30.54 61.26
N THR A 866 13.32 -31.71 61.55
CA THR A 866 14.42 -32.31 60.77
C THR A 866 13.95 -32.84 59.41
N GLY A 867 14.00 -32.00 58.36
CA GLY A 867 14.00 -32.49 56.97
C GLY A 867 13.12 -31.75 55.96
N SER A 868 13.54 -30.57 55.51
CA SER A 868 13.17 -30.05 54.18
C SER A 868 14.23 -29.09 53.63
N SER A 869 14.12 -28.72 52.34
CA SER A 869 15.22 -28.15 51.56
C SER A 869 15.49 -26.66 51.82
N ARG A 870 16.61 -26.38 52.50
CA ARG A 870 17.51 -25.20 52.36
C ARG A 870 16.90 -23.93 51.71
N ARG A 871 16.20 -23.10 52.49
CA ARG A 871 16.14 -21.64 52.25
C ARG A 871 16.48 -20.84 53.52
N LYS A 872 17.74 -20.39 53.58
CA LYS A 872 18.33 -19.22 54.29
C LYS A 872 18.00 -18.86 55.76
N HIS A 873 17.06 -19.48 56.48
CA HIS A 873 16.64 -18.98 57.81
C HIS A 873 17.49 -19.43 59.02
N VAL A 874 18.48 -20.31 58.86
CA VAL A 874 19.52 -20.55 59.88
C VAL A 874 20.76 -19.75 59.52
N VAL A 875 20.95 -18.61 60.17
CA VAL A 875 22.12 -17.73 60.01
C VAL A 875 22.95 -17.79 61.27
N GLN A 876 24.24 -18.10 61.15
CA GLN A 876 25.17 -18.09 62.28
C GLN A 876 25.35 -16.65 62.79
N ALA A 877 25.37 -16.44 64.10
CA ALA A 877 25.35 -15.10 64.70
C ALA A 877 26.59 -14.25 64.32
N GLN A 878 26.43 -13.41 63.30
CA GLN A 878 27.43 -12.44 62.84
C GLN A 878 27.18 -11.07 63.48
N LYS A 879 28.21 -10.21 63.48
CA LYS A 879 28.04 -8.82 63.91
C LYS A 879 27.31 -8.05 62.83
N LEU A 880 26.32 -7.24 63.23
CA LEU A 880 25.57 -6.37 62.32
C LEU A 880 26.52 -5.52 61.43
N ALA A 881 27.57 -4.94 62.01
CA ALA A 881 28.57 -4.12 61.31
C ALA A 881 29.63 -4.90 60.50
N ASP A 882 29.48 -6.22 60.36
CA ASP A 882 30.22 -7.06 59.40
C ASP A 882 29.25 -7.65 58.34
N VAL A 883 27.95 -7.29 58.35
CA VAL A 883 26.90 -7.74 57.41
C VAL A 883 26.24 -6.56 56.68
N ASP A 884 26.04 -5.44 57.37
CA ASP A 884 25.49 -4.21 56.81
C ASP A 884 26.57 -3.15 56.62
N SER A 885 26.72 -2.67 55.38
CA SER A 885 27.76 -1.72 54.98
C SER A 885 27.48 -0.27 55.40
N GLU A 886 26.22 0.13 55.56
CA GLU A 886 25.88 1.48 56.05
C GLU A 886 26.22 1.61 57.54
N LEU A 887 25.83 0.63 58.35
CA LEU A 887 26.18 0.59 59.77
C LEU A 887 27.69 0.42 59.97
N ALA A 888 28.36 -0.36 59.11
CA ALA A 888 29.82 -0.42 59.09
C ALA A 888 30.44 0.95 58.81
N ALA A 889 29.90 1.72 57.85
CA ALA A 889 30.35 3.08 57.56
C ALA A 889 30.06 4.05 58.73
N MET A 890 28.87 4.03 59.32
CA MET A 890 28.50 4.86 60.48
C MET A 890 29.40 4.63 61.71
N LEU A 891 29.93 3.42 61.89
CA LEU A 891 30.88 3.11 62.96
C LEU A 891 32.33 3.43 62.58
N LEU A 892 32.64 3.63 61.29
CA LEU A 892 33.97 3.97 60.78
C LEU A 892 34.20 5.48 60.57
N THR A 893 33.15 6.27 60.36
CA THR A 893 33.26 7.74 60.17
C THR A 893 33.92 8.44 61.37
N HIS A 894 33.67 7.97 62.59
CA HIS A 894 34.30 8.50 63.80
C HIS A 894 35.77 8.07 64.01
N ALA A 895 36.30 7.15 63.18
CA ALA A 895 37.67 6.64 63.29
C ALA A 895 38.66 7.28 62.30
N ARG A 896 38.21 8.13 61.36
CA ARG A 896 39.04 8.68 60.28
C ARG A 896 39.03 10.22 60.22
N GLN A 897 39.96 10.84 60.94
CA GLN A 897 40.49 12.18 60.61
C GLN A 897 41.84 12.13 59.86
N GLY A 898 42.28 10.95 59.40
CA GLY A 898 43.57 10.77 58.72
C GLY A 898 43.49 9.83 57.52
N LYS A 899 43.86 10.38 56.34
CA LYS A 899 44.09 9.72 55.02
C LYS A 899 42.92 8.87 54.47
N GLY A 900 42.36 9.35 53.35
CA GLY A 900 41.33 8.65 52.57
C GLY A 900 41.86 7.41 51.82
N PRO A 901 41.00 6.43 51.50
CA PRO A 901 41.38 5.24 50.74
C PRO A 901 41.15 5.40 49.23
N GLN A 902 42.11 4.92 48.43
CA GLN A 902 41.82 4.31 47.12
C GLN A 902 41.52 2.81 47.33
N ASP A 903 41.05 2.15 46.27
CA ASP A 903 40.68 0.72 46.17
C ASP A 903 39.53 0.20 47.04
N VAL A 904 38.40 -0.06 46.37
CA VAL A 904 37.17 -0.67 46.94
C VAL A 904 37.14 -2.20 46.76
N SER A 905 38.08 -2.78 46.02
CA SER A 905 37.94 -4.12 45.41
C SER A 905 38.22 -5.35 46.31
N ARG A 906 38.46 -5.20 47.62
CA ARG A 906 38.81 -6.34 48.51
C ARG A 906 38.28 -6.27 49.95
N GLU A 907 36.99 -6.56 50.14
CA GLU A 907 36.40 -6.73 51.47
C GLU A 907 37.02 -7.90 52.27
N SER A 908 37.38 -8.99 51.59
CA SER A 908 37.93 -10.21 52.22
C SER A 908 39.29 -10.00 52.90
N ASP A 909 40.15 -9.12 52.37
CA ASP A 909 41.41 -8.74 53.01
C ASP A 909 41.18 -7.82 54.23
N ALA A 910 40.07 -7.06 54.29
CA ALA A 910 39.75 -6.19 55.42
C ALA A 910 39.41 -7.00 56.69
N THR A 911 38.58 -8.04 56.57
CA THR A 911 38.28 -8.95 57.70
C THR A 911 39.54 -9.68 58.18
N ARG A 912 40.42 -10.07 57.25
CA ARG A 912 41.72 -10.72 57.56
C ARG A 912 42.66 -9.78 58.31
N ARG A 913 42.77 -8.51 57.88
CA ARG A 913 43.54 -7.46 58.57
C ARG A 913 42.99 -7.20 59.98
N ARG A 914 41.68 -7.00 60.17
CA ARG A 914 41.03 -6.87 61.49
C ARG A 914 41.37 -8.03 62.44
N LYS A 915 41.37 -9.29 61.94
CA LYS A 915 41.74 -10.46 62.74
C LYS A 915 43.23 -10.49 63.09
N LEU A 916 44.11 -10.14 62.16
CA LEU A 916 45.56 -10.06 62.41
C LEU A 916 45.92 -8.95 63.40
N GLU A 917 45.32 -7.76 63.29
CA GLU A 917 45.52 -6.67 64.25
C GLU A 917 45.03 -7.05 65.65
N ARG A 918 43.83 -7.63 65.77
CA ARG A 918 43.33 -8.14 67.07
C ARG A 918 44.26 -9.20 67.65
N MET A 919 44.74 -10.15 66.85
CA MET A 919 45.74 -11.13 67.29
C MET A 919 47.05 -10.45 67.74
N ARG A 920 47.48 -9.38 67.06
CA ARG A 920 48.67 -8.60 67.45
C ARG A 920 48.47 -7.86 68.77
N SER A 921 47.34 -7.19 68.96
CA SER A 921 46.99 -6.49 70.21
C SER A 921 46.85 -7.46 71.38
N VAL A 922 46.17 -8.60 71.19
CA VAL A 922 46.04 -9.64 72.20
C VAL A 922 47.40 -10.23 72.55
N ARG A 923 48.24 -10.58 71.56
CA ARG A 923 49.62 -11.04 71.82
C ARG A 923 50.52 -10.00 72.48
N LEU A 924 50.32 -8.70 72.22
CA LEU A 924 50.99 -7.61 72.93
C LEU A 924 50.53 -7.46 74.38
N GLN A 925 49.29 -7.88 74.68
CA GLN A 925 48.71 -7.86 76.02
C GLN A 925 49.04 -9.14 76.81
N GLU A 926 49.18 -10.28 76.13
CA GLU A 926 49.59 -11.59 76.67
C GLU A 926 51.12 -11.67 76.87
N ALA A 927 51.91 -11.12 75.95
CA ALA A 927 53.37 -10.96 76.14
C ALA A 927 53.72 -9.83 77.11
N GLY A 928 52.75 -9.03 77.53
CA GLY A 928 52.86 -8.00 78.57
C GLY A 928 52.81 -8.57 79.99
N GLY A 929 53.43 -9.72 80.24
CA GLY A 929 53.64 -10.25 81.58
C GLY A 929 54.62 -9.37 82.36
N ASP A 930 54.20 -8.96 83.56
CA ASP A 930 54.98 -8.26 84.59
C ASP A 930 55.99 -7.19 84.13
N LEU A 931 55.55 -5.92 84.11
CA LEU A 931 56.20 -4.80 84.83
C LEU A 931 55.38 -3.49 84.69
N GLY A 932 55.55 -2.57 85.65
CA GLY A 932 54.55 -1.53 85.92
C GLY A 932 54.53 -0.32 84.97
N ARG A 933 53.35 0.01 84.41
CA ARG A 933 53.07 1.34 83.81
C ARG A 933 51.62 1.82 83.99
N ARG A 934 51.20 2.00 85.26
CA ARG A 934 49.79 2.28 85.64
C ARG A 934 49.22 3.65 85.24
N GLY A 935 50.05 4.63 84.87
CA GLY A 935 49.63 6.04 84.73
C GLY A 935 48.82 6.38 83.47
N THR A 936 49.24 5.92 82.29
CA THR A 936 48.72 6.44 81.00
C THR A 936 47.50 5.68 80.45
N SER A 937 47.19 4.49 80.99
CA SER A 937 46.15 3.62 80.42
C SER A 937 44.72 4.05 80.78
N VAL A 938 44.51 4.81 81.85
CA VAL A 938 43.15 5.07 82.38
C VAL A 938 42.35 5.98 81.45
N LEU A 939 42.91 7.09 81.00
CA LEU A 939 42.25 8.01 80.06
C LEU A 939 41.96 7.35 78.71
N ALA A 940 42.87 6.50 78.22
CA ALA A 940 42.68 5.74 76.98
C ALA A 940 41.59 4.66 77.12
N GLN A 941 41.53 3.95 78.26
CA GLN A 941 40.44 3.01 78.54
C GLN A 941 39.10 3.74 78.73
N GLN A 942 39.12 4.95 79.29
CA GLN A 942 37.92 5.76 79.49
C GLN A 942 37.37 6.26 78.14
N SER A 943 38.20 6.81 77.24
CA SER A 943 37.75 7.23 75.91
C SER A 943 37.28 6.07 75.04
N VAL A 944 37.97 4.92 75.07
CA VAL A 944 37.53 3.69 74.39
C VAL A 944 36.22 3.15 74.96
N ARG A 945 35.95 3.36 76.26
CA ARG A 945 34.63 3.07 76.87
C ARG A 945 33.56 4.05 76.39
N THR A 946 33.78 5.36 76.39
CA THR A 946 32.77 6.32 75.90
C THR A 946 32.47 6.13 74.41
N GLN A 947 33.47 5.75 73.61
CA GLN A 947 33.29 5.40 72.20
C GLN A 947 32.43 4.14 72.06
N HIS A 948 32.77 3.02 72.72
CA HIS A 948 31.94 1.82 72.72
C HIS A 948 30.49 2.07 73.21
N LEU A 949 30.28 2.98 74.16
CA LEU A 949 28.95 3.30 74.67
C LEU A 949 28.11 4.07 73.63
N ARG A 950 28.73 4.98 72.85
CA ARG A 950 28.11 5.59 71.67
C ARG A 950 27.86 4.58 70.55
N ASP A 951 28.83 3.74 70.23
CA ASP A 951 28.70 2.69 69.22
C ASP A 951 27.55 1.73 69.55
N LEU A 952 27.38 1.38 70.83
CA LEU A 952 26.24 0.60 71.32
C LEU A 952 24.90 1.33 71.17
N GLN A 953 24.84 2.64 71.45
CA GLN A 953 23.63 3.44 71.20
C GLN A 953 23.28 3.51 69.70
N VAL A 954 24.28 3.69 68.82
CA VAL A 954 24.11 3.67 67.36
C VAL A 954 23.59 2.32 66.88
N ILE A 955 24.20 1.21 67.33
CA ILE A 955 23.76 -0.15 66.97
C ILE A 955 22.36 -0.45 67.51
N ALA A 956 21.99 0.07 68.70
CA ALA A 956 20.65 -0.10 69.26
C ALA A 956 19.58 0.70 68.48
N ALA A 957 19.86 1.96 68.14
CA ALA A 957 18.96 2.80 67.34
C ALA A 957 18.78 2.25 65.92
N TYR A 958 19.88 1.83 65.27
CA TYR A 958 19.83 1.16 63.97
C TYR A 958 19.00 -0.14 64.05
N ARG A 959 19.16 -0.94 65.13
CA ARG A 959 18.40 -2.17 65.34
C ARG A 959 16.89 -1.93 65.45
N GLU A 960 16.42 -0.98 66.25
CA GLU A 960 14.97 -0.76 66.34
C GLU A 960 14.38 -0.21 65.04
N ARG A 961 15.16 0.57 64.26
CA ARG A 961 14.75 1.03 62.92
C ARG A 961 14.62 -0.14 61.92
N THR A 962 15.67 -0.93 61.74
CA THR A 962 15.65 -2.10 60.85
C THR A 962 14.76 -3.23 61.34
N LYS A 963 14.47 -3.33 62.64
CA LYS A 963 13.49 -4.27 63.21
C LYS A 963 12.07 -3.94 62.77
N ALA A 964 11.69 -2.67 62.71
CA ALA A 964 10.38 -2.27 62.17
C ALA A 964 10.25 -2.66 60.68
N GLU A 965 11.28 -2.38 59.89
CA GLU A 965 11.33 -2.72 58.46
C GLU A 965 11.41 -4.23 58.22
N SER A 966 12.18 -4.97 59.04
CA SER A 966 12.30 -6.43 58.96
C SER A 966 11.03 -7.14 59.42
N ILE A 967 10.30 -6.60 60.41
CA ILE A 967 8.97 -7.09 60.79
C ILE A 967 7.98 -6.80 59.65
N ALA A 968 8.00 -5.60 59.06
CA ALA A 968 7.16 -5.28 57.90
C ALA A 968 7.50 -6.16 56.67
N SER A 969 8.77 -6.50 56.47
CA SER A 969 9.24 -7.43 55.43
C SER A 969 8.77 -8.86 55.69
N LEU A 970 8.87 -9.35 56.94
CA LEU A 970 8.39 -10.68 57.33
C LEU A 970 6.85 -10.79 57.27
N LEU A 971 6.12 -9.76 57.69
CA LEU A 971 4.67 -9.69 57.59
C LEU A 971 4.20 -9.60 56.14
N SER A 972 4.86 -8.78 55.31
CA SER A 972 4.56 -8.73 53.87
C SER A 972 4.87 -10.07 53.18
N LEU A 973 5.96 -10.75 53.55
CA LEU A 973 6.24 -12.13 53.11
C LEU A 973 5.15 -13.12 53.50
N ALA A 974 4.55 -13.00 54.69
CA ALA A 974 3.47 -13.88 55.14
C ALA A 974 2.14 -13.67 54.38
N ILE A 975 1.92 -12.48 53.80
CA ILE A 975 0.78 -12.20 52.91
C ILE A 975 1.15 -12.21 51.41
N THR A 976 2.40 -12.52 51.06
CA THR A 976 2.88 -12.57 49.67
C THR A 976 2.79 -13.99 49.13
N THR A 977 1.93 -14.15 48.13
CA THR A 977 1.95 -15.31 47.24
C THR A 977 2.95 -15.06 46.11
N GLU A 978 3.75 -16.07 45.77
CA GLU A 978 4.63 -16.06 44.59
C GLU A 978 4.11 -17.10 43.59
N HIS A 979 3.95 -16.70 42.34
CA HIS A 979 3.54 -17.58 41.25
C HIS A 979 4.37 -17.31 39.99
N THR A 980 4.45 -18.30 39.10
CA THR A 980 5.22 -18.21 37.85
C THR A 980 4.28 -18.42 36.67
N LEU A 981 4.15 -17.40 35.83
CA LEU A 981 3.35 -17.45 34.60
C LEU A 981 4.26 -17.79 33.42
N HIS A 982 3.76 -18.63 32.52
CA HIS A 982 4.43 -18.99 31.28
C HIS A 982 3.64 -18.42 30.10
N ALA A 983 3.96 -17.20 29.68
CA ALA A 983 3.16 -16.45 28.71
C ALA A 983 3.80 -16.45 27.32
N THR A 984 3.01 -16.70 26.27
CA THR A 984 3.49 -16.63 24.88
C THR A 984 3.23 -15.24 24.30
N LEU A 985 4.07 -14.77 23.36
CA LEU A 985 3.88 -13.47 22.70
C LEU A 985 2.46 -13.36 22.11
N GLY A 986 1.75 -12.28 22.45
CA GLY A 986 0.36 -12.05 22.03
C GLY A 986 -0.71 -12.91 22.71
N VAL A 987 -0.38 -14.03 23.35
CA VAL A 987 -1.38 -14.86 24.06
C VAL A 987 -1.76 -14.19 25.39
N ALA A 988 -3.06 -14.21 25.70
CA ALA A 988 -3.58 -13.76 26.97
C ALA A 988 -3.65 -14.92 27.98
N GLU A 989 -2.73 -14.92 28.96
CA GLU A 989 -2.77 -15.88 30.06
C GLU A 989 -3.77 -15.44 31.13
N PHE A 990 -4.85 -16.21 31.26
CA PHE A 990 -5.93 -15.98 32.24
C PHE A 990 -5.78 -16.87 33.49
N PHE A 991 -5.85 -16.23 34.65
CA PHE A 991 -5.89 -16.88 35.97
C PHE A 991 -6.74 -16.06 36.96
N GLU A 992 -7.17 -16.69 38.05
CA GLU A 992 -7.87 -16.08 39.18
C GLU A 992 -7.01 -16.11 40.43
N PHE A 993 -7.07 -15.07 41.25
CA PHE A 993 -6.48 -15.04 42.59
C PHE A 993 -7.59 -15.16 43.65
N VAL A 994 -7.42 -16.09 44.60
CA VAL A 994 -8.38 -16.29 45.69
C VAL A 994 -8.08 -15.30 46.82
N LEU A 995 -8.77 -14.17 46.81
CA LEU A 995 -8.64 -13.12 47.81
C LEU A 995 -9.62 -13.36 48.97
N LYS A 996 -9.09 -13.58 50.17
CA LYS A 996 -9.86 -13.74 51.41
C LYS A 996 -9.68 -12.54 52.33
N ASN A 997 -10.76 -12.08 52.95
CA ASN A 997 -10.70 -11.14 54.06
C ASN A 997 -10.29 -11.86 55.36
N PRO A 998 -9.10 -11.61 55.95
CA PRO A 998 -8.70 -12.25 57.20
C PRO A 998 -9.38 -11.61 58.43
N HIS A 999 -9.98 -10.43 58.29
CA HIS A 999 -10.55 -9.67 59.39
C HIS A 999 -12.02 -10.04 59.66
N ASN A 1000 -12.43 -9.84 60.90
CA ASN A 1000 -13.82 -9.90 61.36
C ASN A 1000 -14.62 -8.62 61.05
N THR A 1001 -14.06 -7.71 60.25
CA THR A 1001 -14.64 -6.44 59.80
C THR A 1001 -14.73 -6.39 58.29
N GLN A 1002 -15.76 -5.72 57.76
CA GLN A 1002 -15.90 -5.48 56.31
C GLN A 1002 -14.81 -4.52 55.81
N HIS A 1003 -14.32 -4.75 54.59
CA HIS A 1003 -13.33 -3.89 53.94
C HIS A 1003 -13.64 -3.70 52.45
N THR A 1004 -13.58 -2.44 52.00
CA THR A 1004 -13.32 -2.13 50.59
C THR A 1004 -11.83 -2.34 50.32
N VAL A 1005 -11.52 -2.99 49.21
CA VAL A 1005 -10.16 -3.39 48.81
C VAL A 1005 -9.81 -2.80 47.45
N THR A 1006 -8.76 -1.98 47.37
CA THR A 1006 -8.17 -1.53 46.09
C THR A 1006 -7.16 -2.55 45.56
N VAL A 1007 -7.20 -2.79 44.25
CA VAL A 1007 -6.26 -3.69 43.56
C VAL A 1007 -5.22 -2.87 42.79
N GLU A 1008 -4.07 -2.58 43.41
CA GLU A 1008 -2.94 -1.88 42.78
C GLU A 1008 -2.06 -2.86 41.99
N ILE A 1009 -1.66 -2.48 40.78
CA ILE A 1009 -0.78 -3.27 39.89
C ILE A 1009 0.42 -2.41 39.47
N ASP A 1010 1.63 -2.97 39.45
CA ASP A 1010 2.86 -2.25 39.06
C ASP A 1010 3.27 -2.38 37.58
N ASN A 1011 2.66 -3.31 36.83
CA ASN A 1011 3.06 -3.69 35.47
C ASN A 1011 1.88 -3.56 34.48
N PRO A 1012 2.00 -2.77 33.40
CA PRO A 1012 0.90 -2.51 32.45
C PRO A 1012 0.54 -3.69 31.54
N GLU A 1013 1.35 -4.75 31.47
CA GLU A 1013 1.01 -5.99 30.75
C GLU A 1013 0.08 -6.93 31.55
N LEU A 1014 -0.29 -6.56 32.78
CA LEU A 1014 -1.25 -7.27 33.64
C LEU A 1014 -2.48 -6.39 33.91
N SER A 1015 -3.68 -6.93 33.66
CA SER A 1015 -4.96 -6.27 33.99
C SER A 1015 -5.88 -7.16 34.82
N VAL A 1016 -6.80 -6.55 35.56
CA VAL A 1016 -7.99 -7.22 36.09
C VAL A 1016 -9.03 -7.32 34.98
N ILE A 1017 -9.73 -8.45 34.87
CA ILE A 1017 -10.90 -8.59 34.00
C ILE A 1017 -12.11 -8.01 34.73
N VAL A 1018 -12.73 -6.96 34.18
CA VAL A 1018 -13.90 -6.30 34.79
C VAL A 1018 -15.21 -6.67 34.09
N ASP A 1019 -15.16 -6.99 32.79
CA ASP A 1019 -16.33 -7.37 32.00
C ASP A 1019 -16.75 -8.82 32.30
N SER A 1020 -18.03 -9.05 32.60
CA SER A 1020 -18.54 -10.39 32.97
C SER A 1020 -18.69 -11.34 31.77
N GLN A 1021 -18.75 -10.81 30.54
CA GLN A 1021 -18.67 -11.60 29.31
C GLN A 1021 -17.22 -12.03 29.06
N GLU A 1022 -16.26 -11.12 29.16
CA GLU A 1022 -14.82 -11.44 29.07
C GLU A 1022 -14.44 -12.53 30.09
N TRP A 1023 -14.87 -12.39 31.35
CA TRP A 1023 -14.60 -13.38 32.40
C TRP A 1023 -15.25 -14.74 32.12
N ARG A 1024 -16.48 -14.77 31.58
CA ARG A 1024 -17.16 -16.01 31.18
C ARG A 1024 -16.48 -16.69 29.99
N ASP A 1025 -16.04 -15.94 28.99
CA ASP A 1025 -15.37 -16.48 27.80
C ASP A 1025 -13.99 -17.05 28.14
N PHE A 1026 -13.19 -16.34 28.95
CA PHE A 1026 -11.91 -16.85 29.45
C PHE A 1026 -12.09 -18.07 30.38
N LYS A 1027 -13.18 -18.16 31.16
CA LYS A 1027 -13.54 -19.36 31.92
C LYS A 1027 -13.90 -20.55 31.04
N GLY A 1028 -14.67 -20.32 29.98
CA GLY A 1028 -14.97 -21.34 28.97
C GLY A 1028 -13.71 -21.89 28.31
N ALA A 1029 -12.85 -21.01 27.80
CA ALA A 1029 -11.55 -21.38 27.22
C ALA A 1029 -10.57 -22.03 28.21
N ALA A 1030 -10.71 -21.75 29.51
CA ALA A 1030 -9.93 -22.37 30.57
C ALA A 1030 -10.43 -23.76 30.99
N GLY A 1031 -11.71 -24.06 30.79
CA GLY A 1031 -12.39 -25.16 31.49
C GLY A 1031 -12.52 -24.91 32.99
N LEU A 1032 -12.65 -23.64 33.43
CA LEU A 1032 -12.87 -23.28 34.84
C LEU A 1032 -14.36 -23.21 35.17
N HIS A 1033 -14.71 -23.55 36.42
CA HIS A 1033 -16.10 -23.65 36.90
C HIS A 1033 -16.33 -22.84 38.19
N THR A 1034 -15.41 -21.95 38.54
CA THR A 1034 -15.53 -21.03 39.69
C THR A 1034 -16.63 -19.99 39.44
N PRO A 1035 -17.33 -19.52 40.49
CA PRO A 1035 -18.44 -18.57 40.32
C PRO A 1035 -18.00 -17.29 39.61
N VAL A 1036 -18.91 -16.71 38.83
CA VAL A 1036 -18.76 -15.37 38.22
C VAL A 1036 -19.71 -14.45 38.97
N GLU A 1037 -19.19 -13.33 39.46
CA GLU A 1037 -19.96 -12.32 40.18
C GLU A 1037 -20.02 -11.06 39.31
N GLU A 1038 -21.22 -10.66 38.89
CA GLU A 1038 -21.41 -9.51 38.00
C GLU A 1038 -21.32 -8.20 38.81
N ASP A 1039 -20.76 -7.14 38.20
CA ASP A 1039 -20.47 -5.86 38.84
C ASP A 1039 -19.59 -5.92 40.12
N MET A 1040 -18.76 -6.95 40.27
CA MET A 1040 -17.87 -7.16 41.44
C MET A 1040 -16.86 -6.01 41.69
N PHE A 1041 -16.58 -5.16 40.68
CA PHE A 1041 -15.63 -4.05 40.78
C PHE A 1041 -16.28 -2.67 40.58
N HIS A 1042 -16.12 -1.79 41.55
CA HIS A 1042 -16.40 -0.36 41.40
C HIS A 1042 -15.18 0.37 40.80
N LEU A 1043 -15.32 0.82 39.54
CA LEU A 1043 -14.39 1.73 38.87
C LEU A 1043 -14.78 3.18 39.16
N ARG A 1044 -13.83 4.02 39.58
CA ARG A 1044 -14.10 5.40 40.00
C ARG A 1044 -13.10 6.39 39.36
N GLY A 1045 -13.27 6.61 38.05
CA GLY A 1045 -12.36 7.43 37.25
C GLY A 1045 -11.02 6.72 37.01
N SER A 1046 -9.91 7.46 37.03
CA SER A 1046 -8.55 6.94 36.86
C SER A 1046 -7.98 6.18 38.07
N LEU A 1047 -8.84 5.77 39.02
CA LEU A 1047 -8.45 5.03 40.22
C LEU A 1047 -8.58 3.52 40.01
N ALA A 1048 -7.64 2.77 40.60
CA ALA A 1048 -7.58 1.32 40.55
C ALA A 1048 -8.88 0.65 41.05
N PRO A 1049 -9.28 -0.51 40.47
CA PRO A 1049 -10.57 -1.14 40.76
C PRO A 1049 -10.72 -1.52 42.23
N GLN A 1050 -11.95 -1.34 42.74
CA GLN A 1050 -12.30 -1.59 44.13
C GLN A 1050 -13.33 -2.70 44.23
N LEU A 1051 -13.09 -3.70 45.08
CA LEU A 1051 -14.12 -4.67 45.49
C LEU A 1051 -14.47 -4.48 46.97
N TYR A 1052 -15.59 -5.05 47.41
CA TYR A 1052 -16.03 -5.04 48.81
C TYR A 1052 -16.09 -6.48 49.34
N LEU A 1053 -15.51 -6.70 50.53
CA LEU A 1053 -15.53 -8.00 51.21
C LEU A 1053 -16.12 -7.87 52.61
N ARG A 1054 -17.12 -8.71 52.90
CA ARG A 1054 -17.66 -8.94 54.25
C ARG A 1054 -16.63 -9.66 55.15
N PRO A 1055 -16.84 -9.71 56.48
CA PRO A 1055 -16.00 -10.49 57.38
C PRO A 1055 -15.80 -11.94 56.90
N HIS A 1056 -14.55 -12.38 56.80
CA HIS A 1056 -14.14 -13.73 56.36
C HIS A 1056 -14.60 -14.18 54.95
N GLU A 1057 -15.20 -13.28 54.16
CA GLU A 1057 -15.58 -13.53 52.77
C GLU A 1057 -14.36 -13.80 51.87
N THR A 1058 -14.57 -14.57 50.82
CA THR A 1058 -13.53 -15.01 49.88
C THR A 1058 -14.03 -14.87 48.45
N ALA A 1059 -13.32 -14.12 47.62
CA ALA A 1059 -13.68 -13.81 46.24
C ALA A 1059 -12.59 -14.26 45.26
N HIS A 1060 -13.00 -14.54 44.02
CA HIS A 1060 -12.11 -14.91 42.92
C HIS A 1060 -11.84 -13.68 42.06
N VAL A 1061 -10.64 -13.11 42.15
CA VAL A 1061 -10.24 -11.91 41.38
C VAL A 1061 -9.63 -12.35 40.05
N PRO A 1062 -10.28 -12.14 38.89
CA PRO A 1062 -9.74 -12.55 37.59
C PRO A 1062 -8.68 -11.58 37.07
N PHE A 1063 -7.60 -12.15 36.52
CA PHE A 1063 -6.47 -11.44 35.93
C PHE A 1063 -6.16 -11.95 34.52
N LYS A 1064 -5.75 -11.03 33.66
CA LYS A 1064 -5.25 -11.29 32.31
C LYS A 1064 -3.83 -10.74 32.20
N PHE A 1065 -2.86 -11.59 31.86
CA PHE A 1065 -1.53 -11.15 31.47
C PHE A 1065 -1.35 -11.30 29.96
N GLN A 1066 -0.91 -10.24 29.26
CA GLN A 1066 -0.70 -10.29 27.82
C GLN A 1066 0.49 -9.40 27.43
N SER A 1067 1.49 -10.00 26.77
CA SER A 1067 2.71 -9.29 26.37
C SER A 1067 2.86 -9.23 24.86
N PHE A 1068 3.04 -8.01 24.35
CA PHE A 1068 3.32 -7.74 22.93
C PHE A 1068 4.79 -7.39 22.68
N SER A 1069 5.53 -7.02 23.72
CA SER A 1069 6.94 -6.63 23.61
C SER A 1069 7.84 -7.87 23.50
N ALA A 1070 8.16 -8.24 22.26
CA ALA A 1070 9.21 -9.22 21.97
C ALA A 1070 10.52 -8.71 22.57
N GLY A 1071 11.02 -9.41 23.59
CA GLY A 1071 12.19 -8.96 24.35
C GLY A 1071 13.41 -8.84 23.43
N GLN A 1072 14.00 -7.64 23.36
CA GLN A 1072 15.12 -7.34 22.47
C GLN A 1072 16.32 -8.25 22.75
N LEU A 1073 16.43 -9.33 21.97
CA LEU A 1073 17.66 -10.08 21.73
C LEU A 1073 18.58 -9.17 20.91
N ALA A 1074 19.17 -8.18 21.58
CA ALA A 1074 19.93 -7.14 20.94
C ALA A 1074 21.01 -7.75 20.03
N MET A 1075 20.88 -7.52 18.72
CA MET A 1075 21.98 -7.68 17.78
C MET A 1075 23.03 -6.60 18.04
N VAL A 1076 23.74 -6.75 19.17
CA VAL A 1076 25.06 -6.16 19.33
C VAL A 1076 25.93 -6.84 18.28
N GLN A 1077 26.05 -6.22 17.10
CA GLN A 1077 27.12 -6.54 16.17
C GLN A 1077 28.42 -6.35 16.95
N ALA A 1078 29.03 -7.47 17.33
CA ALA A 1078 30.23 -7.47 18.13
C ALA A 1078 31.38 -6.96 17.26
N SER A 1079 31.66 -5.66 17.33
CA SER A 1079 32.88 -5.06 16.82
C SER A 1079 34.06 -5.92 17.28
N PRO A 1080 34.86 -6.51 16.37
CA PRO A 1080 35.95 -7.42 16.73
C PRO A 1080 37.13 -6.62 17.31
N GLY A 1081 36.96 -6.14 18.54
CA GLY A 1081 38.00 -5.47 19.31
C GLY A 1081 39.16 -6.43 19.58
N LEU A 1082 40.32 -6.12 19.01
CA LEU A 1082 41.47 -7.02 19.04
C LEU A 1082 41.90 -7.35 20.47
N SER A 1083 41.84 -8.64 20.81
CA SER A 1083 42.56 -9.21 21.94
C SER A 1083 43.07 -10.60 21.56
N ASN A 1084 44.39 -10.74 21.46
CA ASN A 1084 45.05 -12.03 21.42
C ASN A 1084 45.10 -12.58 22.85
N GLU A 1085 44.78 -13.86 23.06
CA GLU A 1085 45.82 -14.88 23.30
C GLU A 1085 45.26 -16.32 23.33
N LYS A 1086 46.21 -17.26 23.23
CA LYS A 1086 46.07 -18.71 23.02
C LYS A 1086 45.17 -19.43 24.04
N GLY A 1087 44.49 -20.50 23.58
CA GLY A 1087 43.98 -21.56 24.45
C GLY A 1087 43.20 -22.62 23.68
N MET A 1088 43.46 -23.90 23.97
CA MET A 1088 42.65 -25.02 23.47
C MET A 1088 41.31 -25.07 24.23
N ASP A 1089 40.20 -24.97 23.50
CA ASP A 1089 39.16 -26.00 23.45
C ASP A 1089 38.04 -25.59 22.49
N ALA A 1090 37.38 -26.55 21.86
CA ALA A 1090 36.22 -26.33 20.99
C ALA A 1090 34.94 -26.06 21.82
N VAL A 1091 34.97 -25.02 22.66
CA VAL A 1091 33.91 -24.69 23.61
C VAL A 1091 32.66 -24.23 22.85
N SER A 1092 31.56 -24.96 23.04
CA SER A 1092 30.25 -24.69 22.43
C SER A 1092 29.79 -23.23 22.66
N PRO A 1093 29.33 -22.50 21.63
CA PRO A 1093 28.80 -21.14 21.80
C PRO A 1093 27.53 -21.03 22.65
N TRP A 1094 26.92 -22.18 23.01
CA TRP A 1094 25.56 -22.27 23.55
C TRP A 1094 25.46 -22.04 25.07
N LYS A 1095 26.02 -20.94 25.57
CA LYS A 1095 25.56 -20.40 26.87
C LYS A 1095 24.23 -19.70 26.64
N SER A 1096 23.16 -20.33 27.12
CA SER A 1096 21.80 -19.81 26.97
C SER A 1096 21.69 -18.36 27.48
N SER A 1097 21.42 -17.42 26.58
CA SER A 1097 21.02 -16.08 27.00
C SER A 1097 19.75 -16.21 27.84
N ALA A 1098 19.79 -15.73 29.07
CA ALA A 1098 18.65 -15.80 29.97
C ALA A 1098 17.58 -14.83 29.47
N VAL A 1099 16.56 -15.37 28.79
CA VAL A 1099 15.38 -14.61 28.31
C VAL A 1099 14.88 -13.73 29.46
N PRO A 1100 14.76 -12.40 29.28
CA PRO A 1100 14.50 -11.48 30.37
C PRO A 1100 13.17 -11.82 31.05
N THR A 1101 13.24 -12.35 32.26
CA THR A 1101 12.06 -12.64 33.09
C THR A 1101 11.46 -11.33 33.55
N LYS A 1102 10.21 -11.08 33.16
CA LYS A 1102 9.47 -9.92 33.66
C LYS A 1102 8.91 -10.23 35.04
N HIS A 1103 8.73 -9.21 35.86
CA HIS A 1103 8.05 -9.33 37.13
C HIS A 1103 6.81 -8.42 37.13
N ALA A 1104 5.78 -8.83 37.87
CA ALA A 1104 4.62 -8.02 38.14
C ALA A 1104 4.18 -8.26 39.59
N LYS A 1105 3.66 -7.23 40.25
CA LYS A 1105 3.24 -7.25 41.64
C LYS A 1105 1.87 -6.61 41.78
N VAL A 1106 0.98 -7.32 42.43
CA VAL A 1106 -0.35 -6.84 42.81
C VAL A 1106 -0.40 -6.61 44.32
N LEU A 1107 -0.87 -5.45 44.75
CA LEU A 1107 -1.19 -5.14 46.15
C LEU A 1107 -2.70 -5.04 46.32
N PHE A 1108 -3.24 -5.79 47.27
CA PHE A 1108 -4.64 -5.70 47.69
C PHE A 1108 -4.73 -4.90 48.99
N ARG A 1109 -5.06 -3.60 48.95
CA ARG A 1109 -5.09 -2.75 50.15
C ARG A 1109 -6.49 -2.57 50.72
N ALA A 1110 -6.63 -2.70 52.03
CA ALA A 1110 -7.82 -2.25 52.74
C ALA A 1110 -7.95 -0.71 52.71
N SER A 1111 -9.15 -0.22 52.98
CA SER A 1111 -9.47 1.22 53.20
C SER A 1111 -8.56 1.97 54.19
N GLY A 1112 -7.81 1.28 55.05
CA GLY A 1112 -6.77 1.84 55.92
C GLY A 1112 -5.36 1.91 55.30
N GLY A 1113 -5.20 1.75 53.98
CA GLY A 1113 -3.93 1.81 53.24
C GLY A 1113 -2.97 0.61 53.44
N LYS A 1114 -3.32 -0.32 54.34
CA LYS A 1114 -2.54 -1.53 54.65
C LYS A 1114 -2.85 -2.64 53.64
N PRO A 1115 -1.84 -3.36 53.11
CA PRO A 1115 -2.05 -4.53 52.27
C PRO A 1115 -2.62 -5.69 53.10
N ILE A 1116 -3.63 -6.35 52.55
CA ILE A 1116 -4.27 -7.57 53.07
C ILE A 1116 -3.62 -8.82 52.44
N ALA A 1117 -3.34 -8.72 51.14
CA ALA A 1117 -2.65 -9.73 50.34
C ALA A 1117 -1.69 -9.05 49.34
N VAL A 1118 -0.70 -9.81 48.89
CA VAL A 1118 0.23 -9.44 47.82
C VAL A 1118 0.39 -10.65 46.89
N LEU A 1119 0.43 -10.40 45.59
CA LEU A 1119 0.71 -11.42 44.57
C LEU A 1119 1.93 -10.97 43.76
N CYS A 1120 3.01 -11.75 43.83
CA CYS A 1120 4.25 -11.54 43.08
C CYS A 1120 4.31 -12.57 41.93
N LEU A 1121 4.20 -12.09 40.70
CA LEU A 1121 4.26 -12.88 39.48
C LEU A 1121 5.66 -12.78 38.89
N THR A 1122 6.25 -13.93 38.56
CA THR A 1122 7.40 -14.00 37.65
C THR A 1122 6.91 -14.51 36.30
N VAL A 1123 7.02 -13.69 35.27
CA VAL A 1123 6.59 -14.02 33.92
C VAL A 1123 7.79 -14.52 33.12
N GLU A 1124 7.68 -15.75 32.65
CA GLU A 1124 8.62 -16.37 31.75
C GLU A 1124 8.03 -16.43 30.35
N LEU A 1125 8.63 -15.71 29.40
CA LEU A 1125 8.15 -15.69 28.02
C LEU A 1125 8.43 -17.03 27.32
N GLN A 1126 7.38 -17.65 26.81
CA GLN A 1126 7.40 -18.84 25.95
C GLN A 1126 7.48 -18.46 24.46
N PRO A 1127 7.87 -19.42 23.59
CA PRO A 1127 8.16 -19.16 22.18
C PRO A 1127 6.86 -19.17 21.37
N HIS A 1128 6.68 -18.17 20.52
CA HIS A 1128 5.53 -18.10 19.62
C HIS A 1128 5.80 -18.85 18.31
N VAL A 1129 4.71 -19.20 17.63
CA VAL A 1129 4.71 -19.64 16.22
C VAL A 1129 4.79 -18.39 15.34
N VAL A 1130 5.43 -18.49 14.18
CA VAL A 1130 5.43 -17.43 13.15
C VAL A 1130 4.85 -18.02 11.88
N ASP A 1131 3.64 -17.62 11.51
CA ASP A 1131 2.90 -18.19 10.39
C ASP A 1131 3.38 -17.66 9.03
N GLN A 1132 3.85 -16.41 9.00
CA GLN A 1132 4.27 -15.72 7.79
C GLN A 1132 5.45 -14.76 8.08
N VAL A 1133 6.24 -14.48 7.04
CA VAL A 1133 7.33 -13.49 7.10
C VAL A 1133 7.24 -12.59 5.88
N PHE A 1134 7.42 -11.28 6.07
CA PHE A 1134 7.47 -10.28 5.01
C PHE A 1134 8.82 -9.57 5.00
N ARG A 1135 9.34 -9.27 3.80
CA ARG A 1135 10.48 -8.37 3.62
C ARG A 1135 10.12 -7.20 2.74
N PHE A 1136 10.36 -6.00 3.23
CA PHE A 1136 10.16 -4.76 2.50
C PHE A 1136 11.48 -4.03 2.34
N TYR A 1137 11.86 -3.77 1.10
CA TYR A 1137 12.96 -2.87 0.75
C TYR A 1137 12.34 -1.48 0.53
N HIS A 1138 12.76 -0.48 1.29
CA HIS A 1138 12.15 0.84 1.32
C HIS A 1138 13.20 1.94 1.41
N PRO A 1139 12.94 3.17 0.91
CA PRO A 1139 13.84 4.30 1.13
C PRO A 1139 14.13 4.54 2.62
N GLU A 1140 15.33 5.04 2.90
CA GLU A 1140 15.73 5.49 4.23
C GLU A 1140 14.91 6.70 4.69
N LEU A 1141 14.70 6.81 6.01
CA LEU A 1141 14.08 7.97 6.68
C LEU A 1141 12.62 8.30 6.24
N SER A 1142 11.98 7.49 5.40
CA SER A 1142 10.58 7.64 4.97
C SER A 1142 9.62 6.66 5.66
N PHE A 1143 8.31 6.84 5.45
CA PHE A 1143 7.29 5.94 5.96
C PHE A 1143 6.89 4.86 4.94
N LEU A 1144 7.15 3.60 5.27
CA LEU A 1144 6.53 2.48 4.58
C LEU A 1144 5.03 2.50 4.90
N LYS A 1145 4.20 2.67 3.88
CA LYS A 1145 2.75 2.42 3.94
C LYS A 1145 2.43 1.21 3.07
N LYS A 1146 1.80 0.18 3.63
CA LYS A 1146 1.36 -1.03 2.92
C LYS A 1146 -0.03 -1.46 3.39
N ALA A 1147 -0.78 -2.12 2.51
CA ALA A 1147 -1.97 -2.88 2.86
C ALA A 1147 -1.72 -4.35 2.49
N ILE A 1148 -1.93 -5.26 3.44
CA ILE A 1148 -1.75 -6.71 3.26
C ILE A 1148 -3.12 -7.38 3.37
N ARG A 1149 -3.58 -7.96 2.26
CA ARG A 1149 -4.91 -8.56 2.14
C ARG A 1149 -4.98 -9.93 2.79
N LEU A 1150 -5.87 -10.11 3.76
CA LEU A 1150 -6.17 -11.41 4.35
C LEU A 1150 -6.92 -12.33 3.37
N PRO A 1151 -6.74 -13.66 3.46
CA PRO A 1151 -7.61 -14.60 2.76
C PRO A 1151 -9.05 -14.53 3.32
N PRO A 1152 -10.07 -14.95 2.54
CA PRO A 1152 -11.46 -15.05 3.00
C PRO A 1152 -11.63 -15.90 4.26
N TRP A 1153 -12.66 -15.61 5.06
CA TRP A 1153 -12.82 -16.21 6.40
C TRP A 1153 -13.02 -17.72 6.42
N HIS A 1154 -13.56 -18.29 5.34
CA HIS A 1154 -13.76 -19.74 5.16
C HIS A 1154 -12.44 -20.54 5.06
N THR A 1155 -11.28 -19.85 4.97
CA THR A 1155 -9.94 -20.48 4.87
C THR A 1155 -9.11 -20.42 6.15
N PHE A 1156 -9.58 -19.82 7.25
CA PHE A 1156 -8.84 -19.81 8.52
C PHE A 1156 -9.08 -21.10 9.33
N PRO A 1157 -8.01 -21.77 9.83
CA PRO A 1157 -8.16 -22.94 10.69
C PRO A 1157 -8.94 -22.63 11.98
N GLY A 1158 -9.96 -23.44 12.28
CA GLY A 1158 -10.72 -23.38 13.54
C GLY A 1158 -11.98 -22.51 13.55
N ALA A 1159 -12.37 -21.89 12.42
CA ALA A 1159 -13.64 -21.17 12.33
C ALA A 1159 -14.85 -22.13 12.50
N PRO A 1160 -15.86 -21.79 13.34
CA PRO A 1160 -17.02 -22.65 13.58
C PRO A 1160 -17.98 -22.64 12.38
N VAL A 1161 -17.98 -23.71 11.60
CA VAL A 1161 -18.87 -23.89 10.44
C VAL A 1161 -20.32 -24.01 10.89
N GLY A 1162 -21.13 -22.96 10.71
CA GLY A 1162 -22.60 -23.03 10.79
C GLY A 1162 -23.34 -21.87 11.47
N MET A 1163 -22.68 -20.85 12.02
CA MET A 1163 -23.39 -19.72 12.64
C MET A 1163 -23.82 -18.68 11.60
N LEU A 1164 -25.14 -18.52 11.43
CA LEU A 1164 -25.77 -17.46 10.63
C LEU A 1164 -25.76 -16.14 11.40
N GLY A 1165 -25.11 -15.09 10.88
CA GLY A 1165 -25.30 -13.72 11.39
C GLY A 1165 -24.20 -12.73 11.04
N GLU A 1166 -23.02 -12.88 11.65
CA GLU A 1166 -21.97 -11.85 11.69
C GLU A 1166 -20.58 -12.44 11.38
N ASP A 1167 -19.80 -11.74 10.54
CA ASP A 1167 -18.38 -12.05 10.36
C ASP A 1167 -17.58 -11.67 11.62
N PRO A 1168 -16.76 -12.57 12.20
CA PRO A 1168 -16.09 -12.32 13.47
C PRO A 1168 -15.20 -11.08 13.42
N PRO A 1169 -15.10 -10.29 14.50
CA PRO A 1169 -14.28 -9.09 14.51
C PRO A 1169 -12.80 -9.45 14.37
N VAL A 1170 -12.08 -8.73 13.51
CA VAL A 1170 -10.64 -8.88 13.35
C VAL A 1170 -9.94 -7.73 14.05
N HIS A 1171 -8.93 -8.06 14.85
CA HIS A 1171 -8.10 -7.10 15.55
C HIS A 1171 -6.63 -7.37 15.26
N VAL A 1172 -5.83 -6.31 15.20
CA VAL A 1172 -4.40 -6.36 14.90
C VAL A 1172 -3.61 -5.62 15.96
N ARG A 1173 -2.47 -6.18 16.37
CA ARG A 1173 -1.50 -5.57 17.28
C ARG A 1173 -0.09 -5.71 16.71
N CYS A 1174 0.82 -4.83 17.12
CA CYS A 1174 2.23 -4.88 16.75
C CYS A 1174 3.12 -4.99 18.00
N SER A 1175 4.30 -5.61 17.87
CA SER A 1175 5.29 -5.68 18.95
C SER A 1175 6.12 -4.41 19.12
N ASP A 1176 6.23 -3.58 18.07
CA ASP A 1176 6.86 -2.26 18.14
C ASP A 1176 5.77 -1.17 18.28
N PRO A 1177 5.74 -0.40 19.38
CA PRO A 1177 4.79 0.70 19.57
C PRO A 1177 4.96 1.85 18.57
N ASN A 1178 6.06 1.90 17.81
CA ASN A 1178 6.29 2.90 16.76
C ASN A 1178 5.70 2.49 15.39
N VAL A 1179 5.07 1.31 15.31
CA VAL A 1179 4.36 0.82 14.11
C VAL A 1179 2.86 0.96 14.31
N ILE A 1180 2.21 1.65 13.38
CA ILE A 1180 0.75 1.72 13.32
C ILE A 1180 0.26 0.54 12.48
N CYS A 1181 -0.57 -0.31 13.08
CA CYS A 1181 -1.24 -1.44 12.42
C CYS A 1181 -2.77 -1.31 12.62
N GLU A 1182 -3.51 -1.27 11.52
CA GLU A 1182 -4.96 -1.05 11.53
C GLU A 1182 -5.66 -2.03 10.57
N THR A 1183 -6.93 -2.30 10.82
CA THR A 1183 -7.80 -3.13 9.97
C THR A 1183 -9.16 -2.45 9.89
N GLN A 1184 -9.71 -2.30 8.69
CA GLN A 1184 -11.04 -1.75 8.51
C GLN A 1184 -12.08 -2.87 8.42
N ASN A 1185 -13.25 -2.66 9.00
CA ASN A 1185 -14.34 -3.64 8.99
C ASN A 1185 -15.15 -3.48 7.69
N VAL A 1186 -14.68 -4.13 6.62
CA VAL A 1186 -15.39 -4.22 5.33
C VAL A 1186 -16.60 -5.17 5.41
N GLY A 1187 -17.44 -5.16 4.36
CA GLY A 1187 -18.72 -5.87 4.34
C GLY A 1187 -18.60 -7.39 4.43
N PRO A 1188 -19.70 -8.10 4.77
CA PRO A 1188 -19.68 -9.55 4.94
C PRO A 1188 -19.21 -10.25 3.66
N GLY A 1189 -18.16 -11.05 3.78
CA GLY A 1189 -17.51 -11.75 2.66
C GLY A 1189 -16.48 -10.94 1.85
N GLU A 1190 -16.26 -9.65 2.13
CA GLU A 1190 -15.16 -8.89 1.53
C GLU A 1190 -13.80 -9.23 2.20
N PRO A 1191 -12.70 -9.36 1.44
CA PRO A 1191 -11.39 -9.66 2.00
C PRO A 1191 -10.83 -8.44 2.76
N ARG A 1192 -10.59 -8.61 4.06
CA ARG A 1192 -10.06 -7.56 4.96
C ARG A 1192 -8.58 -7.25 4.67
N ASP A 1193 -8.23 -5.98 4.66
CA ASP A 1193 -6.86 -5.50 4.50
C ASP A 1193 -6.28 -5.01 5.83
N ILE A 1194 -5.07 -5.48 6.16
CA ILE A 1194 -4.28 -4.95 7.27
C ILE A 1194 -3.38 -3.84 6.76
N PHE A 1195 -3.63 -2.62 7.22
CA PHE A 1195 -2.84 -1.44 6.95
C PHE A 1195 -1.65 -1.38 7.92
N LEU A 1196 -0.45 -1.16 7.38
CA LEU A 1196 0.80 -1.01 8.11
C LEU A 1196 1.47 0.30 7.73
N LYS A 1197 1.78 1.12 8.74
CA LYS A 1197 2.58 2.34 8.62
C LYS A 1197 3.78 2.27 9.57
N VAL A 1198 4.98 2.22 8.98
CA VAL A 1198 6.26 2.00 9.68
C VAL A 1198 7.23 3.12 9.29
N ALA A 1199 7.94 3.69 10.27
CA ALA A 1199 9.07 4.58 10.00
C ALA A 1199 10.33 3.77 9.66
N SER A 1200 10.99 4.11 8.54
CA SER A 1200 12.25 3.53 8.06
C SER A 1200 13.46 4.23 8.71
N GLY A 1201 14.50 3.47 9.03
CA GLY A 1201 15.77 4.01 9.55
C GLY A 1201 16.66 4.62 8.44
N PRO A 1202 17.87 5.10 8.78
CA PRO A 1202 18.94 5.35 7.83
C PRO A 1202 19.39 4.06 7.11
N SER A 1203 19.93 4.15 5.90
CA SER A 1203 20.59 3.02 5.22
C SER A 1203 21.92 2.68 5.89
N PRO A 1204 22.30 1.39 6.04
CA PRO A 1204 21.57 0.18 5.67
C PRO A 1204 20.90 -0.51 6.89
N GLU A 1205 20.12 0.21 7.70
CA GLU A 1205 19.43 -0.37 8.86
C GLU A 1205 18.40 -1.42 8.43
N ILE A 1206 18.25 -2.47 9.26
CA ILE A 1206 17.22 -3.49 9.13
C ILE A 1206 16.44 -3.49 10.44
N LYS A 1207 15.12 -3.28 10.35
CA LYS A 1207 14.22 -3.22 11.49
C LYS A 1207 13.23 -4.38 11.45
N ASP A 1208 13.16 -5.17 12.52
CA ASP A 1208 12.25 -6.31 12.65
C ASP A 1208 11.18 -6.09 13.73
N PHE A 1209 9.97 -6.61 13.47
CA PHE A 1209 8.84 -6.59 14.41
C PHE A 1209 7.81 -7.67 14.07
N PHE A 1210 6.89 -7.92 15.00
CA PHE A 1210 5.80 -8.89 14.83
C PHE A 1210 4.45 -8.18 14.74
N VAL A 1211 3.62 -8.62 13.79
CA VAL A 1211 2.21 -8.20 13.62
C VAL A 1211 1.33 -9.40 13.99
N ILE A 1212 0.40 -9.20 14.91
CA ILE A 1212 -0.35 -10.28 15.56
C ILE A 1212 -1.84 -10.05 15.35
N ILE A 1213 -2.53 -11.06 14.83
CA ILE A 1213 -3.89 -10.98 14.31
C ILE A 1213 -4.80 -11.87 15.14
N TYR A 1214 -5.97 -11.36 15.51
CA TYR A 1214 -6.96 -12.04 16.36
C TYR A 1214 -8.31 -12.08 15.65
N SER A 1215 -8.98 -13.23 15.76
CA SER A 1215 -10.37 -13.47 15.34
C SER A 1215 -11.35 -13.46 16.52
N ASP A 1216 -10.88 -13.14 17.73
CA ASP A 1216 -11.65 -13.10 18.96
C ASP A 1216 -11.69 -11.68 19.54
N ARG A 1217 -12.83 -11.31 20.13
CA ARG A 1217 -13.10 -9.94 20.62
C ARG A 1217 -12.29 -9.52 21.86
N TRP A 1218 -11.63 -10.46 22.54
CA TRP A 1218 -10.91 -10.21 23.81
C TRP A 1218 -9.38 -10.27 23.66
N LEU A 1219 -8.91 -10.54 22.44
CA LEU A 1219 -7.51 -10.79 22.07
C LEU A 1219 -6.93 -11.99 22.83
N ALA A 1220 -7.72 -13.03 23.07
CA ALA A 1220 -7.35 -14.18 23.89
C ALA A 1220 -6.23 -15.01 23.26
N THR A 1221 -6.35 -15.33 21.97
CA THR A 1221 -5.38 -16.19 21.25
C THR A 1221 -5.17 -15.70 19.82
N PRO A 1222 -3.92 -15.50 19.37
CA PRO A 1222 -3.65 -15.04 18.03
C PRO A 1222 -3.98 -16.12 17.00
N THR A 1223 -4.70 -15.72 15.95
CA THR A 1223 -5.07 -16.55 14.79
C THR A 1223 -3.92 -16.64 13.79
N GLN A 1224 -3.12 -15.57 13.67
CA GLN A 1224 -1.84 -15.56 12.94
C GLN A 1224 -0.85 -14.58 13.59
N THR A 1225 0.43 -14.93 13.53
CA THR A 1225 1.58 -14.09 13.90
C THR A 1225 2.52 -13.95 12.71
N TRP A 1226 2.72 -12.71 12.25
CA TRP A 1226 3.58 -12.37 11.13
C TRP A 1226 4.87 -11.72 11.62
N GLN A 1227 6.03 -12.07 11.06
CA GLN A 1227 7.28 -11.34 11.25
C GLN A 1227 7.51 -10.41 10.05
N VAL A 1228 7.93 -9.16 10.29
CA VAL A 1228 8.17 -8.18 9.23
C VAL A 1228 9.58 -7.62 9.36
N TYR A 1229 10.36 -7.72 8.29
CA TYR A 1229 11.66 -7.07 8.15
C TYR A 1229 11.53 -5.87 7.20
N LEU A 1230 11.91 -4.69 7.68
CA LEU A 1230 12.06 -3.47 6.89
C LEU A 1230 13.56 -3.18 6.67
N HIS A 1231 14.02 -3.28 5.43
CA HIS A 1231 15.34 -2.86 5.01
C HIS A 1231 15.29 -1.40 4.54
N SER A 1232 16.14 -0.55 5.09
CA SER A 1232 16.31 0.85 4.71
C SER A 1232 17.43 1.01 3.66
N LEU A 1233 17.14 1.72 2.55
CA LEU A 1233 18.05 1.90 1.42
C LEU A 1233 18.07 3.35 0.93
N GLN A 1234 19.18 3.81 0.38
CA GLN A 1234 19.24 5.13 -0.27
C GLN A 1234 18.54 5.09 -1.63
N ARG A 1235 17.48 5.88 -1.79
CA ARG A 1235 16.72 5.95 -3.05
C ARG A 1235 17.48 6.75 -4.10
N VAL A 1236 17.54 6.23 -5.32
CA VAL A 1236 18.10 6.92 -6.49
C VAL A 1236 17.13 6.79 -7.65
N ASP A 1237 16.48 7.88 -8.06
CA ASP A 1237 15.57 7.89 -9.21
C ASP A 1237 16.34 8.15 -10.51
N VAL A 1238 16.18 7.27 -11.50
CA VAL A 1238 16.87 7.34 -12.79
C VAL A 1238 15.86 7.27 -13.93
N SER A 1239 15.74 8.37 -14.68
CA SER A 1239 15.03 8.37 -15.96
C SER A 1239 15.97 7.85 -17.08
N CYS A 1240 15.46 6.92 -17.88
CA CYS A 1240 16.25 6.17 -18.86
C CYS A 1240 15.50 6.01 -20.19
N VAL A 1241 16.23 5.62 -21.24
CA VAL A 1241 15.68 5.09 -22.48
C VAL A 1241 16.24 3.68 -22.66
N ALA A 1242 15.40 2.70 -23.01
CA ALA A 1242 15.86 1.33 -23.22
C ALA A 1242 16.89 1.28 -24.37
N GLY A 1243 17.88 0.41 -24.24
CA GLY A 1243 19.03 0.32 -25.15
C GLY A 1243 20.14 1.35 -24.93
N GLN A 1244 19.84 2.55 -24.42
CA GLN A 1244 20.81 3.63 -24.21
C GLN A 1244 21.49 3.55 -22.84
N LEU A 1245 22.77 3.97 -22.77
CA LEU A 1245 23.50 4.11 -21.51
C LEU A 1245 23.26 5.48 -20.85
N THR A 1246 22.59 5.48 -19.70
CA THR A 1246 22.56 6.62 -18.76
C THR A 1246 23.74 6.49 -17.78
N ARG A 1247 24.49 7.57 -17.53
CA ARG A 1247 25.55 7.61 -16.50
C ARG A 1247 25.16 8.58 -15.39
N LEU A 1248 25.44 8.20 -14.14
CA LEU A 1248 25.26 9.00 -12.92
C LEU A 1248 26.41 8.73 -11.94
N SER A 1249 26.53 9.54 -10.89
CA SER A 1249 27.53 9.36 -9.82
C SER A 1249 26.84 9.28 -8.46
N LEU A 1250 27.29 8.37 -7.60
CA LEU A 1250 26.82 8.19 -6.23
C LEU A 1250 27.92 8.55 -5.23
N VAL A 1251 27.62 9.46 -4.31
CA VAL A 1251 28.59 10.00 -3.35
C VAL A 1251 28.75 9.04 -2.17
N LEU A 1252 29.86 8.28 -2.15
CA LEU A 1252 30.23 7.41 -1.02
C LEU A 1252 30.88 8.22 0.10
N ARG A 1253 30.53 7.92 1.35
CA ARG A 1253 31.18 8.45 2.56
C ARG A 1253 31.91 7.33 3.30
N GLY A 1254 33.20 7.52 3.55
CA GLY A 1254 34.04 6.57 4.27
C GLY A 1254 33.69 6.44 5.75
N THR A 1255 33.76 5.22 6.28
CA THR A 1255 33.54 4.94 7.71
C THR A 1255 34.69 5.48 8.58
N GLN A 1256 34.71 5.22 9.90
CA GLN A 1256 35.84 5.63 10.74
C GLN A 1256 37.15 4.88 10.41
N THR A 1257 37.05 3.71 9.79
CA THR A 1257 38.20 2.90 9.34
C THR A 1257 38.32 2.91 7.82
N VAL A 1258 39.53 2.68 7.31
CA VAL A 1258 39.76 2.22 5.94
C VAL A 1258 38.97 0.92 5.73
N ARG A 1259 38.30 0.76 4.60
CA ARG A 1259 37.66 -0.50 4.19
C ARG A 1259 38.02 -0.82 2.74
N LYS A 1260 38.33 -2.09 2.42
CA LYS A 1260 38.31 -2.56 1.04
C LYS A 1260 36.85 -2.84 0.67
N VAL A 1261 36.33 -2.15 -0.33
CA VAL A 1261 34.92 -2.23 -0.72
C VAL A 1261 34.75 -2.66 -2.17
N ARG A 1262 33.61 -3.26 -2.47
CA ARG A 1262 33.19 -3.57 -3.83
C ARG A 1262 31.69 -3.35 -3.98
N ALA A 1263 31.28 -2.77 -5.10
CA ALA A 1263 29.88 -2.61 -5.44
C ALA A 1263 29.36 -3.85 -6.18
N PHE A 1264 28.15 -4.28 -5.82
CA PHE A 1264 27.43 -5.40 -6.42
C PHE A 1264 25.99 -5.01 -6.67
N THR A 1265 25.37 -5.55 -7.73
CA THR A 1265 24.00 -5.22 -8.11
C THR A 1265 23.19 -6.46 -8.48
N SER A 1266 21.88 -6.40 -8.26
CA SER A 1266 20.93 -7.43 -8.67
C SER A 1266 20.81 -7.60 -10.20
N HIS A 1267 21.12 -6.56 -10.99
CA HIS A 1267 20.94 -6.56 -12.45
C HIS A 1267 22.26 -6.22 -13.20
N PRO A 1268 23.29 -7.08 -13.13
CA PRO A 1268 24.65 -6.78 -13.63
C PRO A 1268 24.77 -6.69 -15.17
N GLN A 1269 23.75 -7.11 -15.92
CA GLN A 1269 23.68 -6.87 -17.37
C GLN A 1269 23.38 -5.39 -17.67
N GLU A 1270 22.49 -4.79 -16.87
CA GLU A 1270 21.96 -3.44 -17.08
C GLU A 1270 22.73 -2.37 -16.30
N LEU A 1271 22.94 -2.60 -15.01
CA LEU A 1271 23.65 -1.69 -14.12
C LEU A 1271 25.11 -2.14 -13.95
N LYS A 1272 26.05 -1.23 -14.23
CA LYS A 1272 27.50 -1.44 -14.10
C LYS A 1272 28.11 -0.31 -13.30
N THR A 1273 29.04 -0.62 -12.42
CA THR A 1273 29.75 0.37 -11.60
C THR A 1273 31.19 0.56 -12.08
N ASP A 1274 31.70 1.77 -11.90
CA ASP A 1274 33.12 2.09 -11.95
C ASP A 1274 33.51 2.80 -10.63
N PRO A 1275 34.39 2.22 -9.79
CA PRO A 1275 35.14 0.98 -10.01
C PRO A 1275 34.28 -0.29 -10.07
N LYS A 1276 34.65 -1.20 -10.98
CA LYS A 1276 34.08 -2.57 -11.10
C LYS A 1276 34.79 -3.61 -10.19
N GLY A 1277 36.04 -3.31 -9.83
CA GLY A 1277 36.89 -4.13 -8.97
C GLY A 1277 36.68 -3.87 -7.48
N VAL A 1278 37.59 -4.38 -6.66
CA VAL A 1278 37.74 -3.95 -5.26
C VAL A 1278 38.49 -2.63 -5.25
N PHE A 1279 38.01 -1.66 -4.48
CA PHE A 1279 38.66 -0.37 -4.26
C PHE A 1279 38.75 -0.05 -2.76
N VAL A 1280 39.56 0.94 -2.39
CA VAL A 1280 39.78 1.31 -0.99
C VAL A 1280 38.98 2.56 -0.67
N LEU A 1281 38.06 2.47 0.29
CA LEU A 1281 37.29 3.62 0.78
C LEU A 1281 38.06 4.28 1.96
N PRO A 1282 38.60 5.50 1.80
CA PRO A 1282 39.40 6.16 2.83
C PRO A 1282 38.54 6.63 4.02
N PRO A 1283 39.06 6.59 5.27
CA PRO A 1283 38.28 6.88 6.47
C PRO A 1283 37.79 8.33 6.48
N ARG A 1284 36.47 8.52 6.66
CA ARG A 1284 35.75 9.80 6.54
C ARG A 1284 35.94 10.55 5.21
N GLY A 1285 36.58 9.96 4.22
CA GLY A 1285 36.73 10.55 2.90
C GLY A 1285 35.43 10.49 2.10
N VAL A 1286 35.38 11.28 1.03
CA VAL A 1286 34.28 11.25 0.06
C VAL A 1286 34.83 10.71 -1.26
N GLN A 1287 34.11 9.78 -1.89
CA GLN A 1287 34.50 9.18 -3.17
C GLN A 1287 33.27 8.94 -4.04
N ASP A 1288 33.37 9.30 -5.31
CA ASP A 1288 32.32 9.11 -6.30
C ASP A 1288 32.35 7.69 -6.87
N LEU A 1289 31.23 6.97 -6.76
CA LEU A 1289 30.98 5.70 -7.43
C LEU A 1289 30.17 5.98 -8.70
N HIS A 1290 30.81 5.86 -9.87
CA HIS A 1290 30.13 6.08 -11.14
C HIS A 1290 29.27 4.86 -11.49
N VAL A 1291 28.02 5.10 -11.88
CA VAL A 1291 27.03 4.07 -12.20
C VAL A 1291 26.50 4.29 -13.61
N GLY A 1292 26.70 3.29 -14.47
CA GLY A 1292 26.16 3.24 -15.82
C GLY A 1292 24.98 2.27 -15.89
N VAL A 1293 23.81 2.76 -16.28
CA VAL A 1293 22.59 1.98 -16.48
C VAL A 1293 22.28 1.92 -17.98
N ARG A 1294 22.30 0.72 -18.56
CA ARG A 1294 21.75 0.44 -19.90
C ARG A 1294 20.58 -0.53 -19.76
N PRO A 1295 19.31 -0.07 -19.75
CA PRO A 1295 18.16 -0.93 -19.55
C PRO A 1295 17.85 -1.72 -20.82
N LEU A 1296 17.63 -3.03 -20.72
CA LEU A 1296 17.23 -3.89 -21.85
C LEU A 1296 15.78 -3.61 -22.27
N ARG A 1297 14.87 -3.42 -21.30
CA ARG A 1297 13.44 -3.18 -21.53
C ARG A 1297 12.98 -1.82 -21.00
N ALA A 1298 11.88 -1.34 -21.54
CA ALA A 1298 11.16 -0.15 -21.07
C ALA A 1298 10.11 -0.53 -20.01
N GLY A 1299 9.93 0.32 -18.99
CA GLY A 1299 9.06 0.10 -17.84
C GLY A 1299 9.61 0.74 -16.57
N SER A 1300 8.87 0.66 -15.47
CA SER A 1300 9.35 1.02 -14.13
C SER A 1300 9.78 -0.23 -13.36
N ARG A 1301 10.94 -0.18 -12.71
CA ARG A 1301 11.51 -1.33 -11.96
C ARG A 1301 12.57 -0.90 -10.96
N PHE A 1302 12.83 -1.76 -9.97
CA PHE A 1302 13.77 -1.50 -8.89
C PHE A 1302 15.03 -2.37 -9.03
N VAL A 1303 16.20 -1.72 -8.99
CA VAL A 1303 17.50 -2.41 -9.00
C VAL A 1303 18.21 -2.15 -7.67
N HIS A 1304 18.53 -3.21 -6.95
CA HIS A 1304 19.34 -3.13 -5.74
C HIS A 1304 20.83 -3.00 -6.07
N LEU A 1305 21.53 -2.15 -5.31
CA LEU A 1305 22.97 -1.93 -5.37
C LEU A 1305 23.53 -1.96 -3.93
N ASN A 1306 24.45 -2.88 -3.64
CA ASN A 1306 25.12 -3.03 -2.34
C ASN A 1306 26.59 -2.64 -2.46
N LEU A 1307 27.11 -1.85 -1.51
CA LEU A 1307 28.55 -1.67 -1.29
C LEU A 1307 28.96 -2.58 -0.12
N VAL A 1308 29.78 -3.61 -0.40
CA VAL A 1308 30.17 -4.62 0.58
C VAL A 1308 31.66 -4.47 0.93
N ASP A 1309 31.97 -4.55 2.22
CA ASP A 1309 33.32 -4.69 2.74
C ASP A 1309 33.85 -6.09 2.44
N VAL A 1310 34.92 -6.16 1.65
CA VAL A 1310 35.48 -7.41 1.10
C VAL A 1310 36.32 -8.17 2.13
N ASP A 1311 36.84 -7.49 3.15
CA ASP A 1311 37.61 -8.13 4.23
C ASP A 1311 36.69 -8.63 5.34
N CYS A 1312 35.56 -7.96 5.58
CA CYS A 1312 34.65 -8.24 6.70
C CYS A 1312 33.33 -8.92 6.29
N HIS A 1313 33.00 -8.98 5.00
CA HIS A 1313 31.66 -9.36 4.48
C HIS A 1313 30.51 -8.61 5.17
N GLN A 1314 30.67 -7.29 5.29
CA GLN A 1314 29.68 -6.38 5.89
C GLN A 1314 29.10 -5.43 4.84
N LEU A 1315 27.80 -5.16 4.92
CA LEU A 1315 27.15 -4.14 4.09
C LEU A 1315 27.54 -2.74 4.62
N VAL A 1316 28.19 -1.94 3.77
CA VAL A 1316 28.67 -0.57 4.12
C VAL A 1316 27.62 0.47 3.75
N ALA A 1317 26.94 0.28 2.62
CA ALA A 1317 25.82 1.10 2.14
C ALA A 1317 24.98 0.28 1.15
N SER A 1318 23.70 0.62 1.00
CA SER A 1318 22.79 -0.01 0.04
C SER A 1318 21.85 1.03 -0.59
N TRP A 1319 21.63 0.93 -1.90
CA TRP A 1319 20.75 1.81 -2.68
C TRP A 1319 19.62 1.04 -3.35
N LEU A 1320 18.46 1.69 -3.39
CA LEU A 1320 17.29 1.30 -4.17
C LEU A 1320 17.24 2.19 -5.41
N VAL A 1321 17.74 1.68 -6.53
CA VAL A 1321 17.77 2.42 -7.81
C VAL A 1321 16.43 2.23 -8.51
N CYS A 1322 15.62 3.27 -8.52
CA CYS A 1322 14.30 3.32 -9.15
C CYS A 1322 14.48 3.69 -10.63
N LEU A 1323 14.41 2.70 -11.52
CA LEU A 1323 14.47 2.92 -12.96
C LEU A 1323 13.09 3.26 -13.51
N CYS A 1324 13.01 4.34 -14.30
CA CYS A 1324 11.83 4.73 -15.07
C CYS A 1324 12.24 4.86 -16.54
N CYS A 1325 12.16 3.76 -17.29
CA CYS A 1325 12.75 3.65 -18.61
C CYS A 1325 11.71 3.74 -19.73
N ARG A 1326 11.90 4.68 -20.65
CA ARG A 1326 11.07 4.91 -21.83
C ARG A 1326 11.52 4.01 -22.98
N GLN A 1327 10.60 3.64 -23.86
CA GLN A 1327 10.94 2.93 -25.10
C GLN A 1327 11.58 3.90 -26.10
N PRO A 1328 12.68 3.55 -26.79
CA PRO A 1328 13.23 4.36 -27.88
C PRO A 1328 12.27 4.41 -29.08
N LEU A 1329 12.45 5.42 -29.93
CA LEU A 1329 11.56 5.68 -31.05
C LEU A 1329 11.89 4.74 -32.21
N ILE A 1330 10.99 3.79 -32.49
CA ILE A 1330 11.19 2.77 -33.53
C ILE A 1330 11.24 3.44 -34.91
N SER A 1331 12.38 3.31 -35.61
CA SER A 1331 12.60 3.89 -36.93
C SER A 1331 12.25 2.94 -38.08
N LYS A 1332 12.34 1.61 -37.86
CA LYS A 1332 12.00 0.56 -38.83
C LYS A 1332 11.38 -0.65 -38.12
N ALA A 1333 10.43 -1.32 -38.78
CA ALA A 1333 9.83 -2.56 -38.30
C ALA A 1333 9.96 -3.67 -39.35
N PHE A 1334 10.15 -4.90 -38.90
CA PHE A 1334 10.32 -6.10 -39.72
C PHE A 1334 9.49 -7.25 -39.15
N GLU A 1335 9.03 -8.16 -40.00
CA GLU A 1335 8.31 -9.38 -39.59
C GLU A 1335 9.04 -10.62 -40.14
N ILE A 1336 9.23 -11.65 -39.30
CA ILE A 1336 9.99 -12.85 -39.64
C ILE A 1336 9.28 -14.10 -39.11
N MET A 1337 8.84 -14.98 -40.01
CA MET A 1337 8.45 -16.34 -39.66
C MET A 1337 9.68 -17.25 -39.50
N LEU A 1338 9.68 -18.06 -38.44
CA LEU A 1338 10.66 -19.09 -38.10
C LEU A 1338 9.93 -20.41 -37.78
N ALA A 1339 10.53 -21.55 -38.11
CA ALA A 1339 9.96 -22.85 -37.76
C ALA A 1339 10.15 -23.17 -36.27
N ALA A 1340 9.10 -23.61 -35.59
CA ALA A 1340 9.17 -24.11 -34.21
C ALA A 1340 9.71 -25.55 -34.18
N GLY A 1341 10.51 -25.87 -33.17
CA GLY A 1341 10.98 -27.23 -32.89
C GLY A 1341 12.20 -27.72 -33.68
N GLU A 1342 12.62 -27.08 -34.78
CA GLU A 1342 13.93 -27.37 -35.38
C GLU A 1342 15.06 -26.85 -34.48
N GLY A 1343 15.90 -27.75 -33.95
CA GLY A 1343 16.99 -27.41 -33.02
C GLY A 1343 18.18 -26.64 -33.61
N LYS A 1344 18.00 -25.90 -34.71
CA LYS A 1344 19.03 -25.09 -35.38
C LYS A 1344 18.60 -23.62 -35.44
N GLY A 1345 19.42 -22.74 -34.89
CA GLY A 1345 19.19 -21.30 -34.96
C GLY A 1345 19.25 -20.77 -36.40
N VAL A 1346 18.43 -19.77 -36.70
CA VAL A 1346 18.21 -19.27 -38.06
C VAL A 1346 18.94 -17.94 -38.27
N ASN A 1347 19.75 -17.89 -39.33
CA ASN A 1347 20.48 -16.68 -39.71
C ASN A 1347 19.65 -15.82 -40.69
N LYS A 1348 19.50 -14.53 -40.39
CA LYS A 1348 18.85 -13.50 -41.22
C LYS A 1348 19.79 -12.30 -41.38
N ARG A 1349 19.40 -11.28 -42.15
CA ARG A 1349 20.22 -10.09 -42.44
C ARG A 1349 19.33 -8.85 -42.52
N ILE A 1350 19.79 -7.71 -42.02
CA ILE A 1350 19.12 -6.41 -42.17
C ILE A 1350 20.16 -5.37 -42.60
N THR A 1351 19.78 -4.45 -43.49
CA THR A 1351 20.66 -3.38 -43.98
C THR A 1351 20.52 -2.08 -43.18
N TYR A 1352 21.64 -1.50 -42.77
CA TYR A 1352 21.73 -0.18 -42.14
C TYR A 1352 22.58 0.75 -43.01
N THR A 1353 22.11 1.98 -43.28
CA THR A 1353 22.87 2.98 -44.05
C THR A 1353 23.25 4.12 -43.12
N ASN A 1354 24.55 4.46 -43.07
CA ASN A 1354 25.04 5.57 -42.24
C ASN A 1354 24.54 6.90 -42.82
N PRO A 1355 23.69 7.68 -42.11
CA PRO A 1355 23.13 8.93 -42.62
C PRO A 1355 24.14 10.10 -42.60
N TYR A 1356 25.28 9.95 -41.93
CA TYR A 1356 26.29 11.00 -41.80
C TYR A 1356 27.23 11.04 -43.03
N PRO A 1357 27.82 12.21 -43.34
CA PRO A 1357 28.84 12.33 -44.40
C PRO A 1357 30.23 11.81 -43.98
N SER A 1358 30.41 11.43 -42.71
CA SER A 1358 31.67 10.91 -42.16
C SER A 1358 31.54 9.46 -41.70
N ARG A 1359 32.68 8.75 -41.65
CA ARG A 1359 32.74 7.41 -41.08
C ARG A 1359 32.36 7.45 -39.60
N ARG A 1360 31.46 6.56 -39.17
CA ARG A 1360 31.09 6.36 -37.77
C ARG A 1360 31.26 4.90 -37.34
N THR A 1361 31.37 4.71 -36.03
CA THR A 1361 31.26 3.40 -35.35
C THR A 1361 29.90 3.34 -34.69
N PHE A 1362 29.20 2.22 -34.83
CA PHE A 1362 27.91 1.96 -34.18
C PHE A 1362 27.99 0.69 -33.33
N HIS A 1363 27.24 0.67 -32.24
CA HIS A 1363 27.10 -0.48 -31.33
C HIS A 1363 25.70 -1.07 -31.44
N LEU A 1364 25.60 -2.40 -31.39
CA LEU A 1364 24.34 -3.14 -31.45
C LEU A 1364 24.02 -3.78 -30.10
N HIS A 1365 22.79 -3.54 -29.62
CA HIS A 1365 22.22 -4.23 -28.46
C HIS A 1365 20.80 -4.72 -28.81
N SER A 1366 20.24 -5.60 -27.99
CA SER A 1366 18.84 -6.04 -28.11
C SER A 1366 18.21 -6.16 -26.73
N ASP A 1367 16.89 -6.08 -26.67
CA ASP A 1367 16.09 -6.35 -25.46
C ASP A 1367 16.03 -7.85 -25.10
N HIS A 1368 16.19 -8.73 -26.09
CA HIS A 1368 16.15 -10.19 -25.94
C HIS A 1368 17.46 -10.88 -26.41
N PRO A 1369 18.60 -10.65 -25.73
CA PRO A 1369 19.91 -11.20 -26.11
C PRO A 1369 20.02 -12.74 -25.99
N GLU A 1370 19.03 -13.39 -25.37
CA GLU A 1370 18.85 -14.85 -25.39
C GLU A 1370 18.14 -15.37 -26.66
N LEU A 1371 17.28 -14.57 -27.30
CA LEU A 1371 16.59 -14.92 -28.55
C LEU A 1371 17.36 -14.46 -29.78
N LEU A 1372 17.99 -13.28 -29.74
CA LEU A 1372 18.71 -12.68 -30.86
C LEU A 1372 20.18 -12.42 -30.52
N ARG A 1373 21.06 -12.80 -31.44
CA ARG A 1373 22.48 -12.43 -31.43
C ARG A 1373 22.88 -11.74 -32.73
N PHE A 1374 23.80 -10.80 -32.62
CA PHE A 1374 24.46 -10.18 -33.77
C PHE A 1374 25.67 -11.02 -34.19
N ARG A 1375 26.07 -10.90 -35.45
CA ARG A 1375 27.31 -11.50 -35.95
C ARG A 1375 28.54 -10.68 -35.54
N GLU A 1376 28.37 -9.36 -35.47
CA GLU A 1376 29.32 -8.38 -34.95
C GLU A 1376 28.55 -7.42 -34.02
N ASP A 1377 28.96 -7.28 -32.74
CA ASP A 1377 28.28 -6.39 -31.77
C ASP A 1377 28.59 -4.89 -32.00
N SER A 1378 29.51 -4.58 -32.92
CA SER A 1378 29.79 -3.23 -33.39
C SER A 1378 30.35 -3.24 -34.81
N PHE A 1379 30.12 -2.15 -35.55
CA PHE A 1379 30.56 -2.02 -36.94
C PHE A 1379 31.00 -0.59 -37.28
N GLN A 1380 31.88 -0.43 -38.28
CA GLN A 1380 32.28 0.85 -38.84
C GLN A 1380 31.87 0.99 -40.31
N VAL A 1381 31.30 2.15 -40.65
CA VAL A 1381 30.70 2.42 -41.96
C VAL A 1381 31.04 3.84 -42.39
N GLY A 1382 31.49 4.02 -43.63
CA GLY A 1382 31.77 5.31 -44.26
C GLY A 1382 30.53 6.18 -44.43
N GLY A 1383 30.71 7.43 -44.83
CA GLY A 1383 29.58 8.35 -44.98
C GLY A 1383 28.66 7.94 -46.13
N GLY A 1384 27.37 7.74 -45.87
CA GLY A 1384 26.40 7.26 -46.86
C GLY A 1384 26.55 5.78 -47.28
N GLU A 1385 27.49 5.02 -46.72
CA GLU A 1385 27.65 3.59 -47.02
C GLU A 1385 26.55 2.74 -46.35
N THR A 1386 26.18 1.62 -46.98
CA THR A 1386 25.24 0.63 -46.43
C THR A 1386 25.99 -0.62 -45.94
N TYR A 1387 25.70 -1.00 -44.70
CA TYR A 1387 26.18 -2.21 -44.04
C TYR A 1387 25.08 -3.27 -43.97
N THR A 1388 25.47 -4.53 -43.83
CA THR A 1388 24.55 -5.67 -43.67
C THR A 1388 24.77 -6.31 -42.31
N ILE A 1389 23.90 -5.98 -41.35
CA ILE A 1389 23.90 -6.55 -40.01
C ILE A 1389 23.46 -8.02 -40.11
N GLY A 1390 24.32 -8.94 -39.65
CA GLY A 1390 23.97 -10.35 -39.52
C GLY A 1390 23.20 -10.61 -38.22
N LEU A 1391 22.01 -11.21 -38.33
CA LEU A 1391 21.17 -11.61 -37.20
C LEU A 1391 21.14 -13.14 -37.08
N GLN A 1392 21.25 -13.66 -35.87
CA GLN A 1392 21.13 -15.08 -35.56
C GLN A 1392 20.06 -15.28 -34.46
N PHE A 1393 18.95 -15.90 -34.84
CA PHE A 1393 17.84 -16.21 -33.94
C PHE A 1393 18.02 -17.59 -33.31
N ALA A 1394 17.75 -17.70 -32.01
CA ALA A 1394 17.71 -18.97 -31.29
C ALA A 1394 16.48 -19.81 -31.68
N PRO A 1395 16.57 -21.15 -31.67
CA PRO A 1395 15.42 -22.01 -31.95
C PRO A 1395 14.46 -22.05 -30.75
N SER A 1396 13.17 -21.78 -30.99
CA SER A 1396 12.11 -21.95 -29.99
C SER A 1396 11.47 -23.35 -30.07
N GLN A 1397 11.10 -23.91 -28.92
CA GLN A 1397 10.23 -25.10 -28.82
C GLN A 1397 8.74 -24.75 -28.68
N ARG A 1398 8.40 -23.46 -28.57
CA ARG A 1398 7.01 -23.00 -28.40
C ARG A 1398 6.59 -22.19 -29.62
N VAL A 1399 5.45 -22.57 -30.19
CA VAL A 1399 4.68 -21.76 -31.14
C VAL A 1399 4.22 -20.49 -30.42
N GLY A 1400 4.40 -19.33 -31.05
CA GLY A 1400 4.14 -18.04 -30.41
C GLY A 1400 4.68 -16.85 -31.20
N GLU A 1401 4.41 -15.65 -30.69
CA GLU A 1401 4.88 -14.38 -31.24
C GLU A 1401 5.72 -13.66 -30.18
N GLU A 1402 6.86 -13.10 -30.60
CA GLU A 1402 7.76 -12.28 -29.77
C GLU A 1402 8.14 -11.01 -30.54
N GLU A 1403 8.11 -9.84 -29.89
CA GLU A 1403 8.66 -8.60 -30.45
C GLU A 1403 10.06 -8.34 -29.89
N ILE A 1404 11.06 -8.25 -30.78
CA ILE A 1404 12.46 -8.06 -30.41
C ILE A 1404 12.93 -6.69 -30.92
N LEU A 1405 13.36 -5.82 -30.01
CA LEU A 1405 13.99 -4.55 -30.34
C LEU A 1405 15.50 -4.74 -30.57
N ILE A 1406 16.00 -4.05 -31.59
CA ILE A 1406 17.42 -3.91 -31.92
C ILE A 1406 17.78 -2.43 -31.75
N TYR A 1407 18.72 -2.15 -30.86
CA TYR A 1407 19.19 -0.80 -30.56
C TYR A 1407 20.48 -0.54 -31.31
N ILE A 1408 20.47 0.47 -32.19
CA ILE A 1408 21.65 0.96 -32.92
C ILE A 1408 22.10 2.24 -32.22
N ASN A 1409 23.22 2.13 -31.50
CA ASN A 1409 23.76 3.22 -30.70
C ASN A 1409 25.04 3.79 -31.32
N ASP A 1410 25.34 5.05 -30.99
CA ASP A 1410 26.57 5.73 -31.39
C ASP A 1410 27.78 5.31 -30.52
N HIS A 1411 28.94 5.95 -30.75
CA HIS A 1411 30.16 5.72 -29.97
C HIS A 1411 30.11 6.18 -28.49
N GLU A 1412 29.18 7.06 -28.11
CA GLU A 1412 28.91 7.42 -26.71
C GLU A 1412 27.87 6.49 -26.06
N ASP A 1413 27.32 5.55 -26.82
CA ASP A 1413 26.27 4.60 -26.45
C ASP A 1413 24.89 5.25 -26.21
N LYS A 1414 24.63 6.35 -26.94
CA LYS A 1414 23.30 6.98 -27.12
C LYS A 1414 22.56 6.30 -28.27
N ASN A 1415 21.23 6.24 -28.20
CA ASN A 1415 20.45 5.61 -29.26
C ASN A 1415 20.30 6.55 -30.48
N GLU A 1416 20.67 6.05 -31.67
CA GLU A 1416 20.53 6.76 -32.97
C GLU A 1416 19.32 6.22 -33.76
N GLU A 1417 19.17 4.89 -33.82
CA GLU A 1417 18.00 4.23 -34.39
C GLU A 1417 17.59 3.01 -33.53
N ALA A 1418 16.31 2.65 -33.57
CA ALA A 1418 15.79 1.41 -32.98
C ALA A 1418 14.93 0.67 -34.00
N PHE A 1419 15.24 -0.61 -34.27
CA PHE A 1419 14.42 -1.46 -35.14
C PHE A 1419 13.57 -2.39 -34.29
N CYS A 1420 12.32 -2.64 -34.68
CA CYS A 1420 11.52 -3.74 -34.15
C CYS A 1420 11.54 -4.92 -35.12
N VAL A 1421 11.67 -6.14 -34.59
CA VAL A 1421 11.54 -7.39 -35.33
C VAL A 1421 10.49 -8.26 -34.65
N LYS A 1422 9.30 -8.34 -35.26
CA LYS A 1422 8.22 -9.25 -34.87
C LYS A 1422 8.58 -10.66 -35.38
N VAL A 1423 8.80 -11.59 -34.45
CA VAL A 1423 9.18 -12.98 -34.72
C VAL A 1423 7.99 -13.88 -34.46
N ILE A 1424 7.59 -14.65 -35.48
CA ILE A 1424 6.49 -15.61 -35.40
C ILE A 1424 7.08 -17.01 -35.50
N TYR A 1425 6.98 -17.79 -34.43
CA TYR A 1425 7.36 -19.20 -34.39
C TYR A 1425 6.13 -20.07 -34.71
N GLN A 1426 6.19 -20.86 -35.79
CA GLN A 1426 5.14 -21.78 -36.25
C GLN A 1426 5.66 -23.21 -36.42
#